data_AF-A0A814U1E9-F1
#
_entry.id   AF-A0A814U1E9-F1
#
_cell.length_a   1.000
_cell.length_b   1.000
_cell.length_c   1.000
_cell.angle_alpha   90.00
_cell.angle_beta   90.00
_cell.angle_gamma   90.00
#
_symmetry.space_group_name_H-M   'P 1'
#
loop_
_entity.id
_entity.type
_entity.pdbx_description
1 polymer ?
#
loop_
_entity_poly.entity_id
_entity_poly.type
_entity_poly.pdbx_seq_one_letter_code
_entity_poly.pdbx_strand_id
1 'polypeptide(L)'
;MSRKQQFCPPLFEFPAQSIGWNDVHLFHSWNSSYDTIWAFDFVCYNEQLCDSETVTIQFAKITEPTKLLSCQKTHKLELKVTDPLTRSNQIESVRILFSKICAIGVHDVGYDCSQSNQFRCGKKCISKHRLVDGLRDCTSLTDELYNDTCSLKDRDRIKCTFTFIGKNDTKCVNLIWVNKINGGIPCVERKKKTPHFPTICDGYVEYEEIVDGEINTDETHCENWLCDNSYTRCDGIWNCRNGADEVRCPRLYCNGIDQHPCISPTDGQIKCLSISQAGDGVVDCLGGADERQLCRRSSVALIDYIVGSYHCLNKQSNGKQINQGSLITQTTKNKCIEVNQLCDNVLDCPLHDDESSIICKGISNAPFCDYQIIEFLFPLRILLCSLDDTLKLFMWGSNDKTVPHFSLANYSISPPYSPISPSIKTIISSNVSEESSLTFNSHRQATLVAFHCHSGIPVHLSRHESKLSPKEIEKRCLCPPSHYGAHCEYQNQRVVVTMRIGSIEWQIAFKFVVYLIDNANHIVQSYHQVDYVSNRDCGMKFSFHLLYAVRPKPVDRKYFIRIDVFETTTLRYRTSWLFELVHFYLPVYRLSIQLTVLNRSILIETRCPLKCHSKHGDCVKYVNTDKFFCRCHSGWSGPSCTEPYECTCSPDSICVGSWNKKPICVCPLRKFGSYCYLLNPLCEQTNAVKCQNNGQCVPRDLRINSNSDTICVCSVDYRGKQCEILATKIHILFASLPSHSIPESILLHFITVNTHAPPPGITTTEKQWGPHQRTTVFKKVPFDQVFTTVNWVNPFHLLFAEFHNNMYLLTIQTTYVAWSQMKFSIEHKARCPSIRELLNSTIVAFLPIRRVKYYHIPCQQRLHLACFHDDEQFMCLCTYDRRANCFSFNHHLERVCQYDSYCHNGGQCFQDNATCPSIIICKCPKCYFGTQCHLSTKGFGLSLDVILGYRIRPYTAFKDQPLILKTSVIVTSIMLVVGLINGCLCTLTFKQKTLRKVGTGIYLLVASIVSVITMTMFTLKFCLLVLSQLKLINDRSILISQCISVDFLLKVFLQTGDWLYACVAMERLFVVTKGTSFNQQTSQRVAKWIILLVGLFVIATSAHEPYHRALVTDEDEGRVWCIVRYPESYSKYLNIYTSVITIVHFIGPFAINIISACGIIVLTARHRMNARKQLSYNSHLRNQLQLHKYLIISPVVLVLLGMPRLIIAFLVECMKSARDSVTSFLVAYFISFLPPTLTFAVFILPSQTYRNVFKTSMASLRKIFHRCLSVHK
;
A
#
# COMPACT_ATOMS: atom_id res chain seq x y z
N MET A 1 -68.07 17.34 21.46
CA MET A 1 -67.79 15.89 21.33
C MET A 1 -68.19 15.19 22.63
N SER A 2 -69.42 14.69 22.75
CA SER A 2 -69.97 14.13 24.02
C SER A 2 -70.64 12.76 23.87
N ARG A 3 -70.41 12.03 22.77
CA ARG A 3 -70.98 10.69 22.53
C ARG A 3 -69.98 9.55 22.33
N LYS A 4 -68.67 9.79 22.52
CA LYS A 4 -67.62 8.76 22.35
C LYS A 4 -66.94 8.28 23.65
N GLN A 5 -67.45 8.65 24.82
CA GLN A 5 -66.87 8.23 26.11
C GLN A 5 -67.37 6.87 26.62
N GLN A 6 -68.45 6.30 26.04
CA GLN A 6 -69.11 5.11 26.60
C GLN A 6 -68.56 3.77 26.07
N PHE A 7 -67.67 3.76 25.08
CA PHE A 7 -67.21 2.54 24.39
C PHE A 7 -65.69 2.30 24.42
N CYS A 8 -64.92 3.10 25.17
CA CYS A 8 -63.48 2.91 25.24
C CYS A 8 -63.03 2.46 26.63
N PRO A 9 -62.11 1.49 26.72
CA PRO A 9 -61.58 1.04 28.00
C PRO A 9 -60.79 2.17 28.69
N PRO A 10 -60.79 2.22 30.04
CA PRO A 10 -60.09 3.28 30.80
C PRO A 10 -58.57 3.26 30.60
N LEU A 11 -58.02 2.13 30.15
CA LEU A 11 -56.63 1.91 29.76
C LEU A 11 -56.59 1.33 28.35
N PHE A 12 -55.70 1.82 27.49
CA PHE A 12 -55.49 1.28 26.14
C PHE A 12 -54.00 1.09 25.83
N GLU A 13 -53.69 0.01 25.10
CA GLU A 13 -52.33 -0.34 24.66
C GLU A 13 -51.94 0.50 23.43
N PHE A 14 -50.83 1.24 23.50
CA PHE A 14 -50.31 1.99 22.36
C PHE A 14 -48.78 2.11 22.39
N PRO A 15 -48.06 1.64 21.35
CA PRO A 15 -48.54 0.94 20.17
C PRO A 15 -49.14 -0.45 20.52
N ALA A 16 -50.06 -0.96 19.69
CA ALA A 16 -50.74 -2.24 19.90
C ALA A 16 -49.84 -3.49 19.77
N GLN A 17 -48.53 -3.29 19.57
CA GLN A 17 -47.50 -4.32 19.58
C GLN A 17 -46.46 -3.98 20.64
N SER A 18 -45.84 -5.01 21.21
CA SER A 18 -44.77 -4.87 22.19
C SER A 18 -43.63 -4.02 21.63
N ILE A 19 -43.01 -3.21 22.48
CA ILE A 19 -41.89 -2.37 22.08
C ILE A 19 -40.60 -3.18 22.13
N GLY A 20 -40.30 -3.83 21.01
CA GLY A 20 -39.03 -4.51 20.74
C GLY A 20 -39.07 -6.04 20.86
N TRP A 21 -39.64 -6.58 21.94
CA TRP A 21 -39.28 -7.94 22.40
C TRP A 21 -40.45 -8.81 22.89
N ASN A 22 -41.56 -8.85 22.15
CA ASN A 22 -42.78 -9.68 22.35
C ASN A 22 -43.50 -9.65 23.72
N ASP A 23 -42.88 -9.13 24.78
CA ASP A 23 -43.33 -9.29 26.17
C ASP A 23 -43.32 -7.99 26.99
N VAL A 24 -43.06 -6.82 26.38
CA VAL A 24 -43.14 -5.49 27.03
C VAL A 24 -44.10 -4.57 26.28
N HIS A 25 -45.11 -4.07 26.98
CA HIS A 25 -46.25 -3.33 26.43
C HIS A 25 -46.42 -1.97 27.13
N LEU A 26 -46.80 -0.94 26.37
CA LEU A 26 -47.08 0.39 26.92
C LEU A 26 -48.58 0.68 26.94
N PHE A 27 -49.05 1.21 28.07
CA PHE A 27 -50.45 1.53 28.29
C PHE A 27 -50.65 2.99 28.71
N HIS A 28 -51.74 3.58 28.22
CA HIS A 28 -52.15 4.96 28.48
C HIS A 28 -53.51 5.01 29.17
N SER A 29 -53.69 5.96 30.09
CA SER A 29 -54.98 6.28 30.71
C SER A 29 -55.66 7.43 29.97
N TRP A 30 -57.00 7.43 29.94
CA TRP A 30 -57.77 8.44 29.22
C TRP A 30 -57.70 9.85 29.85
N ASN A 31 -57.28 9.97 31.11
CA ASN A 31 -57.49 11.18 31.93
C ASN A 31 -56.34 12.21 31.90
N SER A 32 -55.32 12.01 31.05
CA SER A 32 -54.19 12.96 30.90
C SER A 32 -54.53 14.10 29.94
N SER A 33 -54.42 15.35 30.41
CA SER A 33 -54.66 16.58 29.66
C SER A 33 -53.89 16.66 28.33
N TYR A 34 -54.50 17.29 27.32
CA TYR A 34 -54.06 17.32 25.91
C TYR A 34 -52.66 17.91 25.63
N ASP A 35 -51.96 18.48 26.62
CA ASP A 35 -50.61 19.06 26.44
C ASP A 35 -49.46 18.05 26.60
N THR A 36 -49.73 16.82 27.05
CA THR A 36 -48.69 15.77 27.18
C THR A 36 -49.14 14.44 26.57
N ILE A 37 -49.50 14.43 25.28
CA ILE A 37 -49.78 13.20 24.52
C ILE A 37 -48.53 12.28 24.43
N TRP A 38 -47.37 12.73 24.93
CA TRP A 38 -46.06 12.15 24.62
C TRP A 38 -45.47 11.30 25.75
N ALA A 39 -46.20 11.08 26.86
CA ALA A 39 -45.82 10.18 27.96
C ALA A 39 -46.84 9.03 28.14
N PHE A 40 -46.36 7.82 28.46
CA PHE A 40 -47.18 6.65 28.78
C PHE A 40 -47.32 6.50 30.30
N ASP A 41 -48.46 5.98 30.77
CA ASP A 41 -48.77 5.93 32.20
C ASP A 41 -48.31 4.63 32.87
N PHE A 42 -48.34 3.53 32.11
CA PHE A 42 -47.98 2.20 32.59
C PHE A 42 -47.11 1.44 31.60
N VAL A 43 -46.14 0.69 32.12
CA VAL A 43 -45.34 -0.31 31.39
C VAL A 43 -45.70 -1.69 31.94
N CYS A 44 -46.17 -2.58 31.06
CA CYS A 44 -46.62 -3.92 31.41
C CYS A 44 -45.71 -4.98 30.80
N TYR A 45 -45.39 -6.02 31.57
CA TYR A 45 -44.44 -7.05 31.16
C TYR A 45 -44.77 -8.43 31.77
N ASN A 46 -44.18 -9.48 31.22
CA ASN A 46 -44.33 -10.83 31.76
C ASN A 46 -43.41 -11.05 32.98
N GLU A 47 -43.99 -11.29 34.16
CA GLU A 47 -43.28 -11.50 35.42
C GLU A 47 -42.40 -12.76 35.44
N GLN A 48 -42.75 -13.79 34.65
CA GLN A 48 -41.92 -14.99 34.57
C GLN A 48 -40.57 -14.73 33.89
N LEU A 49 -40.47 -13.67 33.07
CA LEU A 49 -39.29 -13.33 32.28
C LEU A 49 -38.46 -12.20 32.89
N CYS A 50 -38.96 -11.48 33.90
CA CYS A 50 -38.35 -10.25 34.41
C CYS A 50 -38.16 -10.27 35.94
N ASP A 51 -37.01 -9.79 36.43
CA ASP A 51 -36.73 -9.66 37.88
C ASP A 51 -37.12 -8.26 38.40
N SER A 52 -38.38 -8.07 38.82
CA SER A 52 -38.86 -6.78 39.37
C SER A 52 -39.67 -6.98 40.65
N GLU A 53 -39.35 -6.21 41.70
CA GLU A 53 -39.83 -6.43 43.08
C GLU A 53 -41.16 -5.74 43.45
N THR A 54 -41.77 -4.93 42.57
CA THR A 54 -43.08 -4.32 42.90
C THR A 54 -44.00 -4.26 41.69
N VAL A 55 -45.13 -4.97 41.74
CA VAL A 55 -46.21 -4.91 40.76
C VAL A 55 -47.32 -4.01 41.31
N THR A 56 -47.84 -3.08 40.51
CA THR A 56 -48.96 -2.24 40.94
C THR A 56 -50.32 -2.69 40.39
N ILE A 57 -50.39 -3.29 39.19
CA ILE A 57 -51.64 -3.77 38.57
C ILE A 57 -51.35 -5.00 37.71
N GLN A 58 -52.25 -5.99 37.66
CA GLN A 58 -52.21 -7.10 36.70
C GLN A 58 -53.22 -6.86 35.56
N PHE A 59 -52.79 -7.06 34.31
CA PHE A 59 -53.61 -6.85 33.12
C PHE A 59 -53.63 -8.09 32.24
N ALA A 60 -54.82 -8.57 31.89
CA ALA A 60 -55.02 -9.66 30.94
C ALA A 60 -55.27 -9.08 29.53
N LYS A 61 -54.51 -9.55 28.53
CA LYS A 61 -54.64 -9.06 27.16
C LYS A 61 -55.96 -9.55 26.54
N ILE A 62 -56.73 -8.64 25.94
CA ILE A 62 -58.04 -8.98 25.30
C ILE A 62 -57.86 -10.02 24.18
N THR A 63 -56.72 -10.01 23.47
CA THR A 63 -56.42 -10.94 22.37
C THR A 63 -55.89 -12.30 22.83
N GLU A 64 -55.38 -12.41 24.07
CA GLU A 64 -54.82 -13.64 24.67
C GLU A 64 -55.08 -13.64 26.19
N PRO A 65 -56.27 -14.08 26.64
CA PRO A 65 -56.66 -13.98 28.05
C PRO A 65 -55.83 -14.86 29.00
N THR A 66 -55.02 -15.79 28.48
CA THR A 66 -54.13 -16.67 29.25
C THR A 66 -52.81 -16.02 29.64
N LYS A 67 -52.43 -14.90 29.02
CA LYS A 67 -51.18 -14.18 29.30
C LYS A 67 -51.47 -13.01 30.26
N LEU A 68 -51.16 -13.19 31.54
CA LEU A 68 -51.22 -12.12 32.54
C LEU A 68 -49.95 -11.27 32.47
N LEU A 69 -50.09 -9.96 32.28
CA LEU A 69 -48.99 -9.00 32.30
C LEU A 69 -49.02 -8.21 33.61
N SER A 70 -47.86 -8.08 34.24
CA SER A 70 -47.65 -7.26 35.44
C SER A 70 -47.28 -5.83 35.01
N CYS A 71 -48.04 -4.84 35.47
CA CYS A 71 -47.94 -3.44 35.06
C CYS A 71 -47.40 -2.54 36.17
N GLN A 72 -46.54 -1.58 35.79
CA GLN A 72 -45.93 -0.60 36.68
C GLN A 72 -46.10 0.82 36.14
N LYS A 73 -46.39 1.79 37.03
CA LYS A 73 -46.48 3.22 36.67
C LYS A 73 -45.13 3.79 36.24
N THR A 74 -45.12 4.60 35.20
CA THR A 74 -43.89 5.13 34.58
C THR A 74 -43.02 5.98 35.51
N HIS A 75 -43.61 6.79 36.40
CA HIS A 75 -42.84 7.61 37.36
C HIS A 75 -42.12 6.80 38.45
N LYS A 76 -42.51 5.54 38.67
CA LYS A 76 -41.80 4.63 39.59
C LYS A 76 -40.62 3.93 38.91
N LEU A 77 -40.52 4.01 37.59
CA LEU A 77 -39.37 3.54 36.83
C LEU A 77 -38.42 4.74 36.75
N GLU A 78 -37.27 4.70 37.41
CA GLU A 78 -36.26 5.79 37.42
C GLU A 78 -35.64 6.02 36.03
N LEU A 79 -36.41 6.52 35.07
CA LEU A 79 -35.97 6.81 33.71
C LEU A 79 -35.12 8.10 33.72
N LYS A 80 -33.80 7.98 33.57
CA LYS A 80 -32.88 9.12 33.40
C LYS A 80 -33.09 9.76 32.02
N VAL A 81 -33.98 10.75 31.92
CA VAL A 81 -34.22 11.51 30.69
C VAL A 81 -33.58 12.89 30.84
N THR A 82 -32.55 13.18 30.05
CA THR A 82 -31.86 14.49 30.03
C THR A 82 -32.61 15.57 29.24
N ASP A 83 -33.63 15.19 28.46
CA ASP A 83 -34.41 16.12 27.66
C ASP A 83 -35.87 15.61 27.47
N PRO A 84 -36.90 16.23 28.07
CA PRO A 84 -38.25 15.64 28.17
C PRO A 84 -39.02 15.55 26.85
N LEU A 85 -38.54 16.17 25.77
CA LEU A 85 -39.38 16.58 24.64
C LEU A 85 -39.51 15.56 23.49
N THR A 86 -38.86 14.39 23.51
CA THR A 86 -38.94 13.42 22.39
C THR A 86 -39.28 11.97 22.78
N ARG A 87 -40.32 11.40 22.13
CA ARG A 87 -40.83 10.02 22.32
C ARG A 87 -39.78 8.94 22.09
N SER A 88 -38.85 9.16 21.17
CA SER A 88 -37.75 8.22 20.87
C SER A 88 -36.85 7.99 22.08
N ASN A 89 -36.53 9.04 22.82
CA ASN A 89 -35.61 8.97 23.95
C ASN A 89 -36.24 8.27 25.16
N GLN A 90 -37.54 8.47 25.39
CA GLN A 90 -38.27 7.76 26.44
C GLN A 90 -38.45 6.26 26.13
N ILE A 91 -38.79 5.92 24.88
CA ILE A 91 -38.88 4.51 24.43
C ILE A 91 -37.51 3.83 24.53
N GLU A 92 -36.44 4.51 24.14
CA GLU A 92 -35.08 3.98 24.25
C GLU A 92 -34.68 3.77 25.71
N SER A 93 -35.07 4.68 26.61
CA SER A 93 -34.84 4.54 28.05
C SER A 93 -35.56 3.32 28.64
N VAL A 94 -36.82 3.07 28.23
CA VAL A 94 -37.56 1.85 28.62
C VAL A 94 -36.90 0.60 28.06
N ARG A 95 -36.45 0.61 26.80
CA ARG A 95 -35.72 -0.52 26.19
C ARG A 95 -34.41 -0.81 26.93
N ILE A 96 -33.66 0.21 27.29
CA ILE A 96 -32.41 0.07 28.05
C ILE A 96 -32.69 -0.49 29.45
N LEU A 97 -33.78 -0.07 30.10
CA LEU A 97 -34.15 -0.57 31.42
C LEU A 97 -34.59 -2.05 31.36
N PHE A 98 -35.50 -2.39 30.45
CA PHE A 98 -36.06 -3.75 30.35
C PHE A 98 -35.08 -4.77 29.73
N SER A 99 -34.09 -4.34 28.94
CA SER A 99 -33.00 -5.22 28.48
C SER A 99 -32.05 -5.65 29.61
N LYS A 100 -32.02 -4.89 30.72
CA LYS A 100 -31.27 -5.25 31.93
C LYS A 100 -32.04 -6.21 32.83
N ILE A 101 -33.37 -6.06 32.90
CA ILE A 101 -34.22 -6.72 33.90
C ILE A 101 -34.84 -8.03 33.37
N CYS A 102 -35.02 -8.19 32.06
CA CYS A 102 -35.76 -9.32 31.47
C CYS A 102 -34.90 -10.28 30.64
N ALA A 103 -35.22 -11.58 30.72
CA ALA A 103 -34.68 -12.66 29.90
C ALA A 103 -35.45 -12.73 28.57
N ILE A 104 -34.94 -12.01 27.57
CA ILE A 104 -35.68 -11.72 26.33
C ILE A 104 -35.25 -12.64 25.18
N GLY A 105 -36.21 -13.28 24.51
CA GLY A 105 -36.01 -13.95 23.21
C GLY A 105 -35.66 -15.45 23.24
N VAL A 106 -35.81 -16.13 24.39
CA VAL A 106 -35.66 -17.58 24.50
C VAL A 106 -37.04 -18.18 24.79
N HIS A 107 -37.59 -18.92 23.83
CA HIS A 107 -38.92 -19.56 23.97
C HIS A 107 -38.93 -20.80 24.89
N ASP A 108 -37.80 -21.19 25.48
CA ASP A 108 -37.70 -22.36 26.37
C ASP A 108 -37.16 -21.97 27.75
N VAL A 109 -38.00 -22.11 28.77
CA VAL A 109 -37.73 -21.84 30.21
C VAL A 109 -36.85 -22.97 30.84
N GLY A 110 -36.00 -23.64 30.06
CA GLY A 110 -35.49 -24.97 30.41
C GLY A 110 -33.99 -25.23 30.30
N TYR A 111 -33.12 -24.24 30.08
CA TYR A 111 -31.67 -24.48 30.02
C TYR A 111 -30.94 -23.86 31.21
N ASP A 112 -30.34 -24.70 32.07
CA ASP A 112 -29.18 -24.32 32.86
C ASP A 112 -28.11 -23.73 31.92
N CYS A 113 -27.47 -22.61 32.29
CA CYS A 113 -26.36 -21.99 31.53
C CYS A 113 -25.14 -22.95 31.49
N SER A 114 -25.26 -24.06 30.77
CA SER A 114 -24.41 -25.25 30.86
C SER A 114 -23.17 -25.19 29.96
N GLN A 115 -23.08 -24.16 29.09
CA GLN A 115 -21.92 -23.94 28.23
C GLN A 115 -20.85 -23.10 28.92
N SER A 116 -19.58 -23.51 28.80
CA SER A 116 -18.41 -22.85 29.40
C SER A 116 -18.20 -21.38 29.02
N ASN A 117 -18.85 -20.90 27.95
CA ASN A 117 -18.72 -19.54 27.41
C ASN A 117 -19.87 -18.59 27.80
N GLN A 118 -20.79 -19.04 28.66
CA GLN A 118 -21.91 -18.24 29.15
C GLN A 118 -21.71 -17.85 30.62
N PHE A 119 -22.24 -16.69 31.03
CA PHE A 119 -22.22 -16.13 32.38
C PHE A 119 -23.65 -15.90 32.84
N ARG A 120 -23.97 -16.31 34.08
CA ARG A 120 -25.32 -16.19 34.65
C ARG A 120 -25.47 -14.87 35.37
N CYS A 121 -26.53 -14.15 35.02
CA CYS A 121 -26.90 -12.83 35.49
C CYS A 121 -28.34 -12.87 36.01
N GLY A 122 -28.55 -13.24 37.27
CA GLY A 122 -29.90 -13.51 37.80
C GLY A 122 -30.62 -14.62 37.03
N LYS A 123 -31.76 -14.31 36.41
CA LYS A 123 -32.52 -15.20 35.49
C LYS A 123 -32.06 -15.16 34.02
N LYS A 124 -31.03 -14.39 33.67
CA LYS A 124 -30.49 -14.20 32.29
C LYS A 124 -29.14 -14.89 32.12
N CYS A 125 -28.86 -15.48 30.96
CA CYS A 125 -27.51 -15.91 30.57
C CYS A 125 -26.93 -14.91 29.53
N ILE A 126 -25.74 -14.37 29.76
CA ILE A 126 -25.00 -13.52 28.81
C ILE A 126 -23.72 -14.22 28.34
N SER A 127 -23.17 -13.82 27.20
CA SER A 127 -21.87 -14.34 26.76
C SER A 127 -20.74 -13.78 27.63
N LYS A 128 -19.75 -14.61 28.00
CA LYS A 128 -18.55 -14.16 28.72
C LYS A 128 -17.75 -13.07 27.98
N HIS A 129 -17.94 -12.94 26.67
CA HIS A 129 -17.34 -11.86 25.87
C HIS A 129 -17.80 -10.46 26.29
N ARG A 130 -18.99 -10.34 26.89
CA ARG A 130 -19.62 -9.09 27.35
C ARG A 130 -19.28 -8.70 28.80
N LEU A 131 -18.39 -9.45 29.46
CA LEU A 131 -17.97 -9.13 30.83
C LEU A 131 -16.92 -8.01 30.80
N VAL A 132 -17.12 -6.93 31.55
CA VAL A 132 -16.16 -5.80 31.65
C VAL A 132 -15.92 -5.16 30.27
N ASP A 133 -17.03 -4.89 29.58
CA ASP A 133 -17.06 -4.16 28.31
C ASP A 133 -17.56 -2.71 28.49
N GLY A 134 -17.83 -2.30 29.73
CA GLY A 134 -18.34 -0.98 30.11
C GLY A 134 -19.86 -0.85 29.98
N LEU A 135 -20.56 -1.89 29.50
CA LEU A 135 -22.01 -1.93 29.41
C LEU A 135 -22.58 -2.75 30.57
N ARG A 136 -23.42 -2.09 31.37
CA ARG A 136 -24.17 -2.78 32.43
C ARG A 136 -25.32 -3.59 31.84
N ASP A 137 -25.07 -4.84 31.53
CA ASP A 137 -26.01 -5.89 31.13
C ASP A 137 -26.73 -6.55 32.33
N CYS A 138 -26.13 -6.49 33.52
CA CYS A 138 -26.67 -7.01 34.77
C CYS A 138 -27.22 -5.95 35.72
N THR A 139 -28.38 -6.25 36.32
CA THR A 139 -28.99 -5.40 37.35
C THR A 139 -28.08 -5.19 38.55
N SER A 140 -27.25 -6.17 38.93
CA SER A 140 -26.34 -6.11 40.08
C SER A 140 -24.90 -5.66 39.76
N LEU A 141 -24.60 -5.16 38.53
CA LEU A 141 -23.23 -4.78 38.09
C LEU A 141 -22.20 -5.94 38.13
N THR A 142 -22.65 -7.19 38.30
CA THR A 142 -21.78 -8.37 38.44
C THR A 142 -21.00 -8.71 37.17
N ASP A 143 -21.50 -8.30 36.02
CA ASP A 143 -20.83 -8.38 34.73
C ASP A 143 -19.59 -7.48 34.64
N GLU A 144 -19.68 -6.27 35.21
CA GLU A 144 -18.59 -5.28 35.20
C GLU A 144 -17.64 -5.43 36.41
N LEU A 145 -18.11 -6.07 37.49
CA LEU A 145 -17.33 -6.39 38.70
C LEU A 145 -16.69 -7.79 38.66
N TYR A 146 -16.66 -8.45 37.50
CA TYR A 146 -16.05 -9.77 37.36
C TYR A 146 -14.53 -9.70 37.64
N ASN A 147 -14.04 -10.44 38.64
CA ASN A 147 -12.63 -10.35 39.07
C ASN A 147 -11.66 -11.09 38.12
N ASP A 148 -12.03 -12.26 37.60
CA ASP A 148 -11.15 -13.12 36.76
C ASP A 148 -11.16 -12.74 35.27
N THR A 149 -11.17 -11.45 34.96
CA THR A 149 -11.25 -10.95 33.57
C THR A 149 -10.15 -11.46 32.66
N CYS A 150 -8.92 -11.59 33.18
CA CYS A 150 -7.76 -12.01 32.40
C CYS A 150 -7.68 -13.53 32.15
N SER A 151 -8.53 -14.32 32.80
CA SER A 151 -8.61 -15.78 32.61
C SER A 151 -9.49 -16.17 31.41
N LEU A 152 -10.21 -15.22 30.81
CA LEU A 152 -11.05 -15.41 29.64
C LEU A 152 -10.18 -15.44 28.36
N LYS A 153 -10.14 -16.58 27.66
CA LYS A 153 -9.37 -16.76 26.40
C LYS A 153 -10.05 -16.06 25.23
N ASP A 154 -9.91 -14.74 25.12
CA ASP A 154 -10.43 -13.93 24.00
C ASP A 154 -9.32 -13.05 23.39
N ARG A 155 -9.30 -12.92 22.06
CA ARG A 155 -8.23 -12.21 21.32
C ARG A 155 -8.29 -10.69 21.46
N ASP A 156 -9.46 -10.14 21.82
CA ASP A 156 -9.75 -8.71 21.74
C ASP A 156 -9.75 -8.00 23.11
N ARG A 157 -9.12 -8.60 24.15
CA ARG A 157 -9.02 -8.03 25.50
C ARG A 157 -7.63 -7.48 25.80
N ILE A 158 -7.57 -6.28 26.39
CA ILE A 158 -6.32 -5.60 26.79
C ILE A 158 -6.24 -5.51 28.31
N LYS A 159 -5.05 -5.78 28.86
CA LYS A 159 -4.75 -5.64 30.28
C LYS A 159 -4.59 -4.16 30.64
N CYS A 160 -5.42 -3.68 31.56
CA CYS A 160 -5.47 -2.30 32.03
C CYS A 160 -5.21 -2.26 33.53
N THR A 161 -4.35 -1.33 33.97
CA THR A 161 -4.07 -1.09 35.40
C THR A 161 -4.77 0.20 35.82
N PHE A 162 -5.65 0.11 36.82
CA PHE A 162 -6.35 1.26 37.39
C PHE A 162 -5.70 1.66 38.71
N THR A 163 -5.31 2.92 38.83
CA THR A 163 -4.88 3.56 40.08
C THR A 163 -6.07 4.29 40.70
N PHE A 164 -6.77 3.66 41.64
CA PHE A 164 -7.75 4.35 42.48
C PHE A 164 -7.19 4.44 43.90
N ILE A 165 -7.00 5.65 44.42
CA ILE A 165 -6.68 5.94 45.83
C ILE A 165 -5.56 5.00 46.36
N GLY A 166 -4.42 4.97 45.66
CA GLY A 166 -3.24 4.22 46.11
C GLY A 166 -3.27 2.69 45.98
N LYS A 167 -4.29 2.09 45.36
CA LYS A 167 -4.28 0.66 44.97
C LYS A 167 -4.30 0.49 43.46
N ASN A 168 -3.39 -0.34 42.95
CA ASN A 168 -3.32 -0.75 41.55
C ASN A 168 -4.14 -2.03 41.36
N ASP A 169 -5.28 -1.93 40.69
CA ASP A 169 -6.08 -3.09 40.30
C ASP A 169 -5.95 -3.35 38.79
N THR A 170 -5.67 -4.58 38.38
CA THR A 170 -5.36 -4.92 36.97
C THR A 170 -6.47 -5.76 36.37
N LYS A 171 -7.21 -5.23 35.38
CA LYS A 171 -8.33 -5.93 34.72
C LYS A 171 -8.14 -6.02 33.20
N CYS A 172 -8.65 -7.09 32.57
CA CYS A 172 -8.59 -7.27 31.12
C CYS A 172 -9.92 -6.90 30.44
N VAL A 173 -9.96 -5.75 29.75
CA VAL A 173 -11.18 -5.11 29.20
C VAL A 173 -11.28 -5.25 27.67
N ASN A 174 -12.51 -5.19 27.12
CA ASN A 174 -12.79 -5.27 25.68
C ASN A 174 -12.84 -3.87 25.02
N LEU A 175 -12.31 -3.74 23.80
CA LEU A 175 -12.02 -2.48 23.10
C LEU A 175 -13.21 -1.76 22.43
N ILE A 176 -14.39 -2.39 22.34
CA ILE A 176 -15.43 -1.98 21.38
C ILE A 176 -16.12 -0.63 21.73
N TRP A 177 -15.99 -0.10 22.95
CA TRP A 177 -16.72 1.12 23.38
C TRP A 177 -15.92 2.24 24.08
N VAL A 178 -14.59 2.11 24.21
CA VAL A 178 -13.73 3.09 24.92
C VAL A 178 -13.76 4.50 24.29
N ASN A 179 -14.22 4.65 23.05
CA ASN A 179 -14.23 5.93 22.32
C ASN A 179 -15.44 6.85 22.55
N LYS A 180 -16.45 6.47 23.33
CA LYS A 180 -17.69 7.28 23.51
C LYS A 180 -17.94 7.81 24.93
N ILE A 181 -17.10 7.48 25.91
CA ILE A 181 -17.19 8.08 27.24
C ILE A 181 -16.38 9.37 27.20
N ASN A 182 -17.05 10.52 27.29
CA ASN A 182 -16.39 11.80 27.58
C ASN A 182 -15.74 11.67 28.96
N GLY A 183 -14.42 11.47 28.96
CA GLY A 183 -13.65 11.05 30.13
C GLY A 183 -12.78 9.85 29.77
N GLY A 184 -11.66 10.11 29.11
CA GLY A 184 -10.74 9.08 28.62
C GLY A 184 -10.26 8.17 29.76
N ILE A 185 -10.39 6.86 29.57
CA ILE A 185 -9.78 5.87 30.46
C ILE A 185 -8.26 5.84 30.17
N PRO A 186 -7.36 5.79 31.19
CA PRO A 186 -5.90 5.90 31.02
C PRO A 186 -5.22 4.74 30.29
N CYS A 187 -5.97 3.75 29.82
CA CYS A 187 -5.42 2.51 29.27
C CYS A 187 -5.05 2.57 27.79
N VAL A 188 -5.32 3.68 27.11
CA VAL A 188 -4.74 3.97 25.80
C VAL A 188 -3.77 5.13 25.99
N GLU A 189 -2.48 4.83 26.15
CA GLU A 189 -1.43 5.79 25.86
C GLU A 189 -1.63 6.23 24.39
N ARG A 190 -2.38 7.30 24.17
CA ARG A 190 -2.25 8.03 22.91
C ARG A 190 -0.79 8.48 22.91
N LYS A 191 0.02 7.94 22.00
CA LYS A 191 1.34 8.51 21.69
C LYS A 191 1.15 10.03 21.63
N LYS A 192 1.72 10.77 22.59
CA LYS A 192 1.62 12.23 22.62
C LYS A 192 2.10 12.73 21.26
N LYS A 193 1.19 13.27 20.45
CA LYS A 193 1.57 13.84 19.16
C LYS A 193 2.38 15.09 19.46
N THR A 194 3.55 15.21 18.84
CA THR A 194 4.35 16.42 18.86
C THR A 194 3.54 17.59 18.28
N PRO A 195 3.68 18.81 18.82
CA PRO A 195 2.93 19.97 18.37
C PRO A 195 3.28 20.34 16.92
N HIS A 196 2.36 21.02 16.25
CA HIS A 196 2.60 21.50 14.89
C HIS A 196 3.58 22.68 14.92
N PHE A 197 4.44 22.83 13.90
CA PHE A 197 5.43 23.92 13.87
C PHE A 197 4.80 25.33 14.08
N PRO A 198 3.63 25.64 13.48
CA PRO A 198 2.96 26.94 13.70
C PRO A 198 2.38 27.15 15.11
N THR A 199 2.20 26.09 15.91
CA THR A 199 1.65 26.16 17.28
C THR A 199 2.76 26.17 18.35
N ILE A 200 4.02 26.32 17.95
CA ILE A 200 5.13 26.45 18.90
C ILE A 200 5.26 27.92 19.28
N CYS A 201 5.31 28.21 20.58
CA CYS A 201 5.44 29.56 21.10
C CYS A 201 4.25 30.46 20.68
N ASP A 202 3.03 29.93 20.71
CA ASP A 202 1.78 30.63 20.37
C ASP A 202 1.00 31.14 21.60
N GLY A 203 1.57 30.94 22.79
CA GLY A 203 1.01 31.32 24.07
C GLY A 203 0.02 30.31 24.65
N TYR A 204 -0.12 29.11 24.07
CA TYR A 204 -0.94 28.01 24.59
C TYR A 204 -0.11 26.75 24.80
N VAL A 205 -0.20 26.18 26.00
CA VAL A 205 0.49 24.91 26.29
C VAL A 205 -0.34 23.75 25.76
N GLU A 206 0.05 23.20 24.62
CA GLU A 206 -0.57 22.00 24.05
C GLU A 206 0.27 20.73 24.29
N TYR A 207 1.56 20.91 24.56
CA TYR A 207 2.51 19.81 24.77
C TYR A 207 3.39 20.03 26.00
N GLU A 208 3.48 18.99 26.84
CA GLU A 208 4.33 18.97 28.03
C GLU A 208 5.07 17.63 28.15
N GLU A 209 6.39 17.70 28.34
CA GLU A 209 7.27 16.57 28.61
C GLU A 209 8.21 16.88 29.78
N ILE A 210 8.32 15.94 30.72
CA ILE A 210 9.17 16.06 31.92
C ILE A 210 10.41 15.21 31.68
N VAL A 211 11.58 15.84 31.65
CA VAL A 211 12.88 15.16 31.48
C VAL A 211 13.85 15.71 32.52
N ASP A 212 14.50 14.81 33.27
CA ASP A 212 15.46 15.14 34.35
C ASP A 212 14.91 16.10 35.44
N GLY A 213 13.59 16.10 35.65
CA GLY A 213 12.92 16.96 36.64
C GLY A 213 12.57 18.37 36.14
N GLU A 214 12.92 18.73 34.90
CA GLU A 214 12.51 19.98 34.26
C GLU A 214 11.28 19.76 33.35
N ILE A 215 10.28 20.64 33.50
CA ILE A 215 9.08 20.67 32.65
C ILE A 215 9.42 21.42 31.37
N ASN A 216 9.47 20.72 30.24
CA ASN A 216 9.66 21.30 28.92
C ASN A 216 8.31 21.34 28.18
N THR A 217 7.85 22.55 27.85
CA THR A 217 6.63 22.77 27.04
C THR A 217 6.96 23.38 25.67
N ASP A 218 5.99 23.35 24.76
CA ASP A 218 5.98 24.17 23.54
C ASP A 218 6.20 25.67 23.80
N GLU A 219 5.83 26.18 24.97
CA GLU A 219 5.95 27.61 25.35
C GLU A 219 7.23 27.99 26.13
N THR A 220 8.09 27.04 26.52
CA THR A 220 9.35 27.33 27.25
C THR A 220 10.52 27.70 26.31
N HIS A 221 11.46 28.56 26.70
CA HIS A 221 12.65 28.91 25.86
C HIS A 221 12.34 29.48 24.46
N CYS A 222 11.32 30.33 24.34
CA CYS A 222 10.89 30.95 23.08
C CYS A 222 11.68 32.22 22.67
N GLU A 223 12.82 32.53 23.30
CA GLU A 223 13.59 33.77 23.07
C GLU A 223 14.02 33.98 21.60
N ASN A 224 14.32 32.88 20.90
CA ASN A 224 14.71 32.90 19.48
C ASN A 224 13.49 32.79 18.52
N TRP A 225 12.27 32.78 19.06
CA TRP A 225 11.01 32.70 18.32
C TRP A 225 10.27 34.04 18.40
N LEU A 226 10.17 34.75 17.28
CA LEU A 226 9.52 36.07 17.25
C LEU A 226 7.99 35.91 17.30
N CYS A 227 7.35 36.69 18.18
CA CYS A 227 5.90 36.69 18.35
C CYS A 227 5.14 37.20 17.12
N ASP A 228 5.68 38.16 16.36
CA ASP A 228 5.16 38.60 15.05
C ASP A 228 5.83 37.79 13.94
N ASN A 229 5.08 36.84 13.39
CA ASN A 229 5.52 35.97 12.31
C ASN A 229 4.36 35.68 11.34
N SER A 230 4.63 34.90 10.28
CA SER A 230 3.66 34.63 9.22
C SER A 230 2.40 33.87 9.67
N TYR A 231 2.42 33.23 10.85
CA TYR A 231 1.30 32.47 11.38
C TYR A 231 0.48 33.26 12.40
N THR A 232 1.08 34.21 13.09
CA THR A 232 0.44 35.03 14.14
C THR A 232 -0.02 36.38 13.63
N ARG A 233 0.48 36.83 12.47
CA ARG A 233 0.16 38.16 11.95
C ARG A 233 -1.25 38.23 11.37
N CYS A 234 -2.05 39.17 11.88
CA CYS A 234 -3.40 39.46 11.43
C CYS A 234 -4.38 38.27 11.54
N ASP A 235 -4.16 37.36 12.48
CA ASP A 235 -5.00 36.18 12.74
C ASP A 235 -6.15 36.47 13.72
N GLY A 236 -6.14 37.64 14.37
CA GLY A 236 -7.15 38.06 15.33
C GLY A 236 -6.83 37.72 16.79
N ILE A 237 -5.69 37.10 17.07
CA ILE A 237 -5.20 36.70 18.38
C ILE A 237 -3.99 37.59 18.72
N TRP A 238 -3.81 37.94 20.00
CA TRP A 238 -2.61 38.67 20.42
C TRP A 238 -1.58 37.68 20.95
N ASN A 239 -0.57 37.38 20.14
CA ASN A 239 0.57 36.56 20.51
C ASN A 239 1.73 37.43 20.98
N CYS A 240 1.87 38.64 20.45
CA CYS A 240 2.79 39.63 21.01
C CYS A 240 2.21 40.32 22.25
N ARG A 241 3.07 40.62 23.24
CA ARG A 241 2.66 41.29 24.49
C ARG A 241 1.95 42.64 24.25
N ASN A 242 2.37 43.40 23.25
CA ASN A 242 1.78 44.67 22.84
C ASN A 242 0.82 44.52 21.63
N GLY A 243 0.49 43.29 21.24
CA GLY A 243 -0.33 42.99 20.06
C GLY A 243 0.27 43.42 18.72
N ALA A 244 1.60 43.57 18.59
CA ALA A 244 2.25 44.02 17.36
C ALA A 244 1.93 43.20 16.10
N ASP A 245 1.58 41.93 16.29
CA ASP A 245 1.12 40.99 15.27
C ASP A 245 -0.25 41.34 14.68
N GLU A 246 -1.10 42.08 15.40
CA GLU A 246 -2.45 42.48 14.96
C GLU A 246 -2.55 43.91 14.42
N VAL A 247 -1.40 44.52 14.16
CA VAL A 247 -1.27 45.89 13.73
C VAL A 247 -1.03 45.97 12.21
N ARG A 248 -1.57 47.01 11.56
CA ARG A 248 -1.54 47.18 10.07
C ARG A 248 -2.31 46.07 9.33
N CYS A 249 -3.39 45.59 9.94
CA CYS A 249 -4.24 44.53 9.42
C CYS A 249 -5.59 45.05 8.88
N PRO A 250 -6.23 44.33 7.93
CA PRO A 250 -7.64 43.94 7.89
C PRO A 250 -8.86 44.69 8.49
N ARG A 251 -8.79 45.65 9.42
CA ARG A 251 -9.89 45.84 10.41
C ARG A 251 -10.86 47.00 10.13
N LEU A 252 -12.14 46.76 10.44
CA LEU A 252 -13.28 47.66 10.18
C LEU A 252 -13.39 48.91 11.08
N TYR A 253 -12.76 48.92 12.27
CA TYR A 253 -13.07 49.94 13.30
C TYR A 253 -11.97 50.97 13.56
N CYS A 254 -10.70 50.67 13.28
CA CYS A 254 -9.58 51.61 13.43
C CYS A 254 -8.84 51.72 12.09
N ASN A 255 -8.83 52.91 11.48
CA ASN A 255 -8.18 53.17 10.18
C ASN A 255 -6.66 53.45 10.29
N GLY A 256 -6.04 53.14 11.43
CA GLY A 256 -4.71 53.65 11.80
C GLY A 256 -3.60 52.59 11.82
N ILE A 257 -2.46 52.96 11.23
CA ILE A 257 -1.16 52.30 11.42
C ILE A 257 -0.82 52.37 12.93
N ASP A 258 -0.54 51.22 13.56
CA ASP A 258 -0.06 51.12 14.95
C ASP A 258 -1.09 51.40 16.08
N GLN A 259 -2.36 51.02 15.86
CA GLN A 259 -3.45 51.16 16.85
C GLN A 259 -4.35 49.91 16.99
N HIS A 260 -4.97 49.75 18.17
CA HIS A 260 -5.87 48.65 18.55
C HIS A 260 -7.28 49.13 18.92
N PRO A 261 -8.36 48.41 18.55
CA PRO A 261 -9.71 48.75 18.99
C PRO A 261 -9.89 48.46 20.49
N CYS A 262 -10.43 49.43 21.23
CA CYS A 262 -10.55 49.41 22.68
C CYS A 262 -11.90 49.98 23.09
N ILE A 263 -12.60 49.37 24.05
CA ILE A 263 -13.80 49.97 24.64
C ILE A 263 -13.39 50.79 25.86
N SER A 264 -13.78 52.06 25.87
CA SER A 264 -13.53 52.96 27.00
C SER A 264 -14.33 52.50 28.24
N PRO A 265 -13.69 52.34 29.42
CA PRO A 265 -14.36 51.90 30.65
C PRO A 265 -15.41 52.87 31.18
N THR A 266 -15.35 54.15 30.80
CA THR A 266 -16.18 55.21 31.39
C THR A 266 -17.49 55.48 30.64
N ASP A 267 -17.50 55.34 29.33
CA ASP A 267 -18.63 55.71 28.46
C ASP A 267 -19.03 54.60 27.46
N GLY A 268 -18.30 53.48 27.43
CA GLY A 268 -18.61 52.32 26.58
C GLY A 268 -18.41 52.56 25.08
N GLN A 269 -17.76 53.65 24.67
CA GLN A 269 -17.48 53.94 23.25
C GLN A 269 -16.21 53.24 22.77
N ILE A 270 -16.16 52.89 21.49
CA ILE A 270 -14.98 52.31 20.85
C ILE A 270 -13.97 53.44 20.56
N LYS A 271 -12.81 53.39 21.20
CA LYS A 271 -11.62 54.22 20.94
C LYS A 271 -10.50 53.37 20.31
N CYS A 272 -9.56 54.01 19.62
CA CYS A 272 -8.37 53.34 19.08
C CYS A 272 -7.17 53.64 20.00
N LEU A 273 -6.64 52.62 20.66
CA LEU A 273 -5.51 52.70 21.59
C LEU A 273 -4.18 52.57 20.83
N SER A 274 -3.14 53.32 21.21
CA SER A 274 -1.81 53.16 20.61
C SER A 274 -1.16 51.83 21.02
N ILE A 275 -0.37 51.23 20.13
CA ILE A 275 0.46 50.04 20.45
C ILE A 275 1.36 50.22 21.69
N SER A 276 1.75 51.47 22.00
CA SER A 276 2.61 51.79 23.15
C SER A 276 1.90 51.68 24.50
N GLN A 277 0.56 51.70 24.51
CA GLN A 277 -0.29 51.61 25.70
C GLN A 277 -0.90 50.20 25.85
N ALA A 278 -0.55 49.27 24.96
CA ALA A 278 -0.98 47.88 25.06
C ALA A 278 0.12 47.05 25.77
N GLY A 279 -0.23 46.37 26.85
CA GLY A 279 0.70 45.52 27.60
C GLY A 279 1.67 46.29 28.52
N ASP A 280 1.36 47.55 28.82
CA ASP A 280 2.13 48.45 29.69
C ASP A 280 1.82 48.25 31.20
N GLY A 281 0.84 47.41 31.52
CA GLY A 281 0.41 47.05 32.86
C GLY A 281 -0.72 47.94 33.41
N VAL A 282 -1.28 48.84 32.59
CA VAL A 282 -2.41 49.71 32.94
C VAL A 282 -3.63 49.27 32.13
N VAL A 283 -4.77 49.05 32.79
CA VAL A 283 -6.02 48.69 32.11
C VAL A 283 -6.70 49.97 31.59
N ASP A 284 -6.44 50.30 30.32
CA ASP A 284 -7.07 51.41 29.57
C ASP A 284 -8.37 50.99 28.87
N CYS A 285 -8.61 49.68 28.71
CA CYS A 285 -9.77 49.11 28.05
C CYS A 285 -10.67 48.30 28.98
N LEU A 286 -11.98 48.38 28.73
CA LEU A 286 -13.00 47.59 29.43
C LEU A 286 -12.71 46.09 29.29
N GLY A 287 -12.85 45.34 30.39
CA GLY A 287 -12.57 43.91 30.42
C GLY A 287 -11.08 43.54 30.37
N GLY A 288 -10.15 44.50 30.45
CA GLY A 288 -8.71 44.23 30.36
C GLY A 288 -8.23 43.84 28.95
N ALA A 289 -8.93 44.31 27.92
CA ALA A 289 -8.70 43.92 26.52
C ALA A 289 -7.30 44.28 25.97
N ASP A 290 -6.67 45.31 26.52
CA ASP A 290 -5.31 45.79 26.27
C ASP A 290 -4.25 45.09 27.13
N GLU A 291 -4.66 44.49 28.25
CA GLU A 291 -3.81 43.78 29.20
C GLU A 291 -4.19 42.29 29.28
N ARG A 292 -4.29 41.65 28.12
CA ARG A 292 -4.78 40.26 27.99
C ARG A 292 -4.05 39.23 28.85
N GLN A 293 -2.82 39.51 29.25
CA GLN A 293 -2.01 38.66 30.13
C GLN A 293 -2.56 38.59 31.57
N LEU A 294 -3.44 39.52 31.98
CA LEU A 294 -4.03 39.52 33.33
C LEU A 294 -4.98 38.35 33.57
N CYS A 295 -5.77 37.96 32.56
CA CYS A 295 -6.76 36.88 32.66
C CYS A 295 -6.39 35.61 31.85
N ARG A 296 -5.31 35.63 31.06
CA ARG A 296 -4.80 34.46 30.33
C ARG A 296 -3.87 33.63 31.23
N ARG A 297 -4.28 32.41 31.62
CA ARG A 297 -3.44 31.47 32.40
C ARG A 297 -2.92 30.33 31.54
N SER A 298 -1.65 29.96 31.73
CA SER A 298 -0.86 29.06 30.87
C SER A 298 -0.82 27.58 31.30
N SER A 299 -1.90 27.00 31.84
CA SER A 299 -1.89 25.59 32.27
C SER A 299 -3.10 24.80 31.80
N VAL A 300 -2.89 23.82 30.91
CA VAL A 300 -3.85 22.76 30.59
C VAL A 300 -3.47 21.53 31.41
N ALA A 301 -3.89 21.49 32.68
CA ALA A 301 -4.16 20.20 33.33
C ALA A 301 -5.59 19.83 32.95
N LEU A 302 -5.75 18.68 32.29
CA LEU A 302 -6.97 18.22 31.60
C LEU A 302 -8.12 17.83 32.56
N ILE A 303 -8.16 18.37 33.77
CA ILE A 303 -9.20 18.15 34.78
C ILE A 303 -9.38 19.46 35.57
N ASP A 304 -10.61 19.99 35.51
CA ASP A 304 -11.21 21.06 36.32
C ASP A 304 -10.92 22.56 36.01
N TYR A 305 -12.04 23.26 35.76
CA TYR A 305 -12.33 24.69 35.72
C TYR A 305 -11.99 25.52 34.47
N ILE A 306 -13.08 26.11 33.96
CA ILE A 306 -13.21 27.02 32.82
C ILE A 306 -12.51 28.36 33.16
N VAL A 307 -11.82 28.96 32.19
CA VAL A 307 -10.98 30.15 32.39
C VAL A 307 -11.75 31.41 31.96
N GLY A 308 -11.93 32.36 32.88
CA GLY A 308 -12.55 33.66 32.57
C GLY A 308 -11.62 34.57 31.78
N SER A 309 -12.10 35.14 30.67
CA SER A 309 -11.36 36.01 29.74
C SER A 309 -11.65 37.50 29.90
N TYR A 310 -12.64 37.87 30.73
CA TYR A 310 -13.00 39.25 31.04
C TYR A 310 -12.48 39.65 32.43
N HIS A 311 -11.69 40.73 32.52
CA HIS A 311 -11.18 41.27 33.79
C HIS A 311 -12.17 42.23 34.44
N CYS A 312 -12.56 41.96 35.69
CA CYS A 312 -13.47 42.82 36.45
C CYS A 312 -12.79 44.10 36.97
N LEU A 313 -13.49 45.24 36.88
CA LEU A 313 -13.01 46.50 37.43
C LEU A 313 -12.88 46.44 38.96
N ASN A 314 -11.79 47.00 39.51
CA ASN A 314 -11.54 47.10 40.95
C ASN A 314 -11.54 48.56 41.44
N LYS A 315 -12.09 48.80 42.63
CA LYS A 315 -11.99 50.12 43.31
C LYS A 315 -10.52 50.40 43.67
N GLN A 316 -9.96 51.51 43.19
CA GLN A 316 -8.71 52.05 43.72
C GLN A 316 -8.87 52.31 45.23
N SER A 317 -8.01 51.68 46.03
CA SER A 317 -7.96 51.88 47.47
C SER A 317 -7.30 53.23 47.79
N ASN A 318 -8.09 54.28 47.98
CA ASN A 318 -7.66 55.45 48.74
C ASN A 318 -8.31 55.42 50.13
N GLY A 319 -7.47 55.64 51.15
CA GLY A 319 -7.66 55.16 52.51
C GLY A 319 -8.91 55.63 53.25
N LYS A 320 -9.56 54.69 53.94
CA LYS A 320 -9.90 54.79 55.37
C LYS A 320 -10.43 53.44 55.85
N GLN A 321 -9.77 52.88 56.87
CA GLN A 321 -10.27 51.72 57.61
C GLN A 321 -11.60 52.07 58.31
N ILE A 322 -12.59 51.20 58.15
CA ILE A 322 -13.68 51.06 59.13
C ILE A 322 -13.70 49.58 59.50
N ASN A 323 -13.43 49.31 60.77
CA ASN A 323 -13.50 47.98 61.37
C ASN A 323 -14.95 47.59 61.58
N GLN A 324 -15.37 46.43 61.05
CA GLN A 324 -16.32 45.54 61.70
C GLN A 324 -16.18 44.13 61.08
N GLY A 325 -16.04 43.14 61.95
CA GLY A 325 -15.49 41.83 61.62
C GLY A 325 -16.43 40.94 60.81
N SER A 326 -15.86 40.38 59.75
CA SER A 326 -16.07 38.99 59.32
C SER A 326 -14.86 38.57 58.49
N LEU A 327 -14.47 37.31 58.61
CA LEU A 327 -13.25 36.72 58.07
C LEU A 327 -13.20 36.83 56.53
N ILE A 328 -12.53 37.84 55.99
CA ILE A 328 -12.19 37.94 54.56
C ILE A 328 -10.69 37.70 54.44
N THR A 329 -10.31 36.49 54.02
CA THR A 329 -8.94 36.22 53.57
C THR A 329 -8.66 37.02 52.30
N GLN A 330 -7.58 37.78 52.36
CA GLN A 330 -7.03 38.64 51.31
C GLN A 330 -6.73 37.85 50.02
N THR A 331 -7.33 38.25 48.90
CA THR A 331 -6.70 38.45 47.57
C THR A 331 -7.76 38.89 46.53
N THR A 332 -8.45 40.01 46.74
CA THR A 332 -9.34 40.61 45.72
C THR A 332 -8.58 41.64 44.89
N LYS A 333 -7.62 41.21 44.07
CA LYS A 333 -6.93 42.13 43.14
C LYS A 333 -7.06 41.79 41.65
N ASN A 334 -7.47 40.58 41.26
CA ASN A 334 -7.73 40.21 39.86
C ASN A 334 -8.82 39.13 39.82
N LYS A 335 -10.10 39.50 39.63
CA LYS A 335 -11.19 38.54 39.38
C LYS A 335 -11.46 38.54 37.86
N CYS A 336 -11.43 37.35 37.26
CA CYS A 336 -11.72 37.15 35.83
C CYS A 336 -12.97 36.27 35.69
N ILE A 337 -13.85 36.60 34.76
CA ILE A 337 -15.13 35.89 34.51
C ILE A 337 -15.25 35.49 33.03
N GLU A 338 -16.10 34.52 32.74
CA GLU A 338 -16.37 34.09 31.36
C GLU A 338 -17.24 35.11 30.61
N VAL A 339 -17.09 35.18 29.30
CA VAL A 339 -17.91 36.08 28.47
C VAL A 339 -19.39 35.67 28.47
N ASN A 340 -19.70 34.38 28.70
CA ASN A 340 -21.08 33.91 28.84
C ASN A 340 -21.73 34.31 30.16
N GLN A 341 -20.94 34.74 31.15
CA GLN A 341 -21.39 35.28 32.44
C GLN A 341 -21.62 36.80 32.38
N LEU A 342 -21.47 37.42 31.19
CA LEU A 342 -21.87 38.80 30.99
C LEU A 342 -23.37 38.86 30.70
N CYS A 343 -24.10 39.72 31.40
CA CYS A 343 -25.54 39.92 31.19
C CYS A 343 -26.39 38.65 31.39
N ASP A 344 -25.98 37.77 32.31
CA ASP A 344 -26.73 36.58 32.72
C ASP A 344 -27.68 36.85 33.92
N ASN A 345 -27.69 38.10 34.40
CA ASN A 345 -28.37 38.58 35.61
C ASN A 345 -27.80 38.00 36.92
N VAL A 346 -26.57 37.48 36.90
CA VAL A 346 -25.82 37.02 38.07
C VAL A 346 -24.72 38.04 38.38
N LEU A 347 -24.52 38.35 39.66
CA LEU A 347 -23.52 39.33 40.09
C LEU A 347 -22.15 38.66 40.28
N ASP A 348 -21.39 38.58 39.20
CA ASP A 348 -20.09 37.93 39.14
C ASP A 348 -18.94 38.93 39.34
N CYS A 349 -19.03 40.19 38.91
CA CYS A 349 -17.96 41.18 39.15
C CYS A 349 -18.18 42.08 40.39
N PRO A 350 -17.10 42.51 41.09
CA PRO A 350 -17.22 43.30 42.33
C PRO A 350 -17.85 44.69 42.14
N LEU A 351 -17.75 45.26 40.94
CA LEU A 351 -18.31 46.57 40.58
C LEU A 351 -19.55 46.48 39.69
N HIS A 352 -20.12 45.28 39.53
CA HIS A 352 -21.35 45.05 38.74
C HIS A 352 -21.19 45.52 37.27
N ASP A 353 -19.96 45.49 36.77
CA ASP A 353 -19.59 45.86 35.41
C ASP A 353 -20.05 44.84 34.38
N ASP A 354 -20.12 43.57 34.78
CA ASP A 354 -20.70 42.43 34.07
C ASP A 354 -22.19 42.58 33.76
N GLU A 355 -22.94 43.24 34.65
CA GLU A 355 -24.39 43.49 34.53
C GLU A 355 -24.73 44.96 34.23
N SER A 356 -23.74 45.74 33.78
CA SER A 356 -23.92 47.17 33.59
C SER A 356 -24.87 47.50 32.43
N SER A 357 -25.67 48.55 32.60
CA SER A 357 -26.61 49.05 31.56
C SER A 357 -25.91 49.56 30.29
N ILE A 358 -24.59 49.76 30.35
CA ILE A 358 -23.72 50.13 29.23
C ILE A 358 -23.51 48.92 28.29
N ILE A 359 -23.37 47.71 28.84
CA ILE A 359 -23.06 46.48 28.08
C ILE A 359 -24.35 45.67 27.78
N CYS A 360 -25.30 45.61 28.72
CA CYS A 360 -26.44 44.68 28.68
C CYS A 360 -27.72 45.24 28.02
N LYS A 361 -27.64 46.37 27.32
CA LYS A 361 -28.82 47.06 26.76
C LYS A 361 -29.47 46.28 25.61
N GLY A 362 -30.60 45.63 25.89
CA GLY A 362 -31.43 44.94 24.88
C GLY A 362 -31.31 43.41 24.84
N ILE A 363 -30.78 42.78 25.89
CA ILE A 363 -30.61 41.32 25.98
C ILE A 363 -31.77 40.72 26.79
N SER A 364 -32.50 39.74 26.22
CA SER A 364 -33.52 38.97 26.93
C SER A 364 -33.33 37.48 26.69
N ASN A 365 -32.87 36.76 27.71
CA ASN A 365 -32.87 35.30 27.86
C ASN A 365 -32.07 34.47 26.82
N ALA A 366 -31.07 35.04 26.15
CA ALA A 366 -30.15 34.31 25.27
C ALA A 366 -28.70 34.47 25.76
N PRO A 367 -27.81 33.46 25.57
CA PRO A 367 -26.42 33.57 25.95
C PRO A 367 -25.73 34.75 25.26
N PHE A 368 -24.83 35.45 25.99
CA PHE A 368 -24.20 36.69 25.54
C PHE A 368 -23.50 36.55 24.17
N CYS A 369 -22.99 35.37 23.82
CA CYS A 369 -22.43 35.08 22.49
C CYS A 369 -23.17 33.93 21.76
N ASP A 370 -24.51 34.02 21.58
CA ASP A 370 -25.30 33.07 20.78
C ASP A 370 -25.22 33.33 19.25
N TYR A 371 -24.78 32.32 18.48
CA TYR A 371 -24.45 32.40 17.05
C TYR A 371 -25.65 32.57 16.11
N GLN A 372 -26.83 32.03 16.42
CA GLN A 372 -27.99 32.12 15.50
C GLN A 372 -28.56 33.54 15.36
N ILE A 373 -28.14 34.47 16.23
CA ILE A 373 -28.68 35.84 16.35
C ILE A 373 -27.66 36.91 15.88
N ILE A 374 -26.41 36.53 15.58
CA ILE A 374 -25.30 37.49 15.32
C ILE A 374 -25.50 38.33 14.03
N GLU A 375 -26.39 37.95 13.11
CA GLU A 375 -26.62 38.73 11.88
C GLU A 375 -27.21 40.14 12.10
N PHE A 376 -27.59 40.54 13.33
CA PHE A 376 -28.24 41.84 13.59
C PHE A 376 -27.72 42.66 14.79
N LEU A 377 -26.54 42.38 15.38
CA LEU A 377 -26.13 42.98 16.67
C LEU A 377 -25.01 44.04 16.65
N PHE A 378 -25.04 44.91 17.68
CA PHE A 378 -24.20 46.10 17.92
C PHE A 378 -22.67 45.83 17.91
N PRO A 379 -21.82 46.76 17.38
CA PRO A 379 -20.35 46.64 17.33
C PRO A 379 -19.65 46.30 18.66
N LEU A 380 -20.23 46.75 19.79
CA LEU A 380 -19.71 46.51 21.14
C LEU A 380 -19.69 45.01 21.49
N ARG A 381 -20.74 44.28 21.12
CA ARG A 381 -20.91 42.85 21.43
C ARG A 381 -19.93 41.98 20.65
N ILE A 382 -19.67 42.35 19.39
CA ILE A 382 -18.67 41.68 18.55
C ILE A 382 -17.27 41.81 19.15
N LEU A 383 -16.91 43.00 19.66
CA LEU A 383 -15.59 43.22 20.26
C LEU A 383 -15.41 42.48 21.59
N LEU A 384 -16.43 42.46 22.46
CA LEU A 384 -16.38 41.73 23.74
C LEU A 384 -16.39 40.21 23.55
N CYS A 385 -17.22 39.68 22.64
CA CYS A 385 -17.17 38.25 22.29
C CYS A 385 -15.83 37.84 21.65
N SER A 386 -15.04 38.79 21.10
CA SER A 386 -13.71 38.51 20.54
C SER A 386 -12.59 38.35 21.58
N LEU A 387 -12.87 38.66 22.86
CA LEU A 387 -11.96 38.47 24.00
C LEU A 387 -11.92 37.02 24.49
N ASP A 388 -12.98 36.25 24.22
CA ASP A 388 -12.98 34.82 24.48
C ASP A 388 -12.27 34.08 23.35
N ASP A 389 -11.02 33.73 23.59
CA ASP A 389 -10.22 32.96 22.63
C ASP A 389 -10.77 31.53 22.43
N THR A 390 -11.61 31.01 23.35
CA THR A 390 -12.29 29.71 23.19
C THR A 390 -13.47 29.78 22.22
N LEU A 391 -14.13 30.92 22.09
CA LEU A 391 -15.21 31.13 21.12
C LEU A 391 -14.69 31.17 19.68
N LYS A 392 -13.46 31.65 19.43
CA LYS A 392 -12.80 31.55 18.11
C LYS A 392 -12.50 30.10 17.70
N LEU A 393 -12.27 29.20 18.67
CA LEU A 393 -12.11 27.76 18.43
C LEU A 393 -13.45 27.05 18.08
N PHE A 394 -14.59 27.59 18.52
CA PHE A 394 -15.92 27.05 18.22
C PHE A 394 -16.55 27.61 16.93
N MET A 395 -16.11 28.79 16.45
CA MET A 395 -16.63 29.42 15.22
C MET A 395 -16.27 28.70 13.91
N TRP A 396 -15.47 27.63 13.97
CA TRP A 396 -15.15 26.77 12.83
C TRP A 396 -15.53 25.30 13.11
N GLY A 397 -16.84 25.06 13.26
CA GLY A 397 -17.52 23.77 13.08
C GLY A 397 -16.79 22.48 13.52
N SER A 398 -17.25 21.90 14.63
CA SER A 398 -17.16 20.47 15.01
C SER A 398 -15.86 19.70 14.69
N ASN A 399 -15.10 19.44 15.75
CA ASN A 399 -14.07 18.39 15.93
C ASN A 399 -12.68 18.54 15.31
N ASP A 400 -12.31 19.63 14.63
CA ASP A 400 -10.90 19.90 14.31
C ASP A 400 -10.56 21.35 14.68
N LYS A 401 -9.66 21.53 15.67
CA LYS A 401 -8.95 22.79 15.88
C LYS A 401 -8.39 23.21 14.51
N THR A 402 -8.78 24.36 13.99
CA THR A 402 -8.16 24.99 12.82
C THR A 402 -6.79 25.53 13.20
N VAL A 403 -5.86 24.60 13.41
CA VAL A 403 -4.47 24.91 13.67
C VAL A 403 -3.92 25.67 12.46
N PRO A 404 -3.25 26.83 12.63
CA PRO A 404 -2.56 27.48 11.52
C PRO A 404 -1.64 26.47 10.85
N HIS A 405 -1.80 26.32 9.53
CA HIS A 405 -1.13 25.29 8.76
C HIS A 405 0.03 25.87 7.96
N PHE A 406 0.99 25.00 7.59
CA PHE A 406 2.12 25.38 6.74
C PHE A 406 1.60 26.13 5.50
N SER A 407 2.10 27.35 5.29
CA SER A 407 1.65 28.25 4.23
C SER A 407 2.84 28.71 3.39
N LEU A 408 2.60 28.88 2.08
CA LEU A 408 3.57 29.43 1.13
C LEU A 408 3.38 30.95 0.91
N ALA A 409 2.48 31.60 1.66
CA ALA A 409 2.14 33.01 1.47
C ALA A 409 3.35 33.98 1.64
N ASN A 410 4.32 33.65 2.52
CA ASN A 410 5.55 34.44 2.66
C ASN A 410 6.51 34.34 1.46
N TYR A 411 6.21 33.51 0.44
CA TYR A 411 6.91 33.51 -0.85
C TYR A 411 6.22 34.38 -1.91
N SER A 412 5.03 34.90 -1.64
CA SER A 412 4.32 35.86 -2.49
C SER A 412 4.51 37.29 -1.97
N ILE A 413 5.07 38.16 -2.82
CA ILE A 413 4.95 39.61 -2.65
C ILE A 413 3.50 39.95 -3.04
N SER A 414 2.58 39.87 -2.09
CA SER A 414 1.28 40.53 -2.27
C SER A 414 0.77 40.97 -0.90
N PRO A 415 0.53 42.27 -0.69
CA PRO A 415 -0.20 42.71 0.50
C PRO A 415 -1.59 42.07 0.48
N PRO A 416 -2.09 41.55 1.60
CA PRO A 416 -3.47 41.10 1.67
C PRO A 416 -4.36 42.33 1.72
N TYR A 417 -4.70 42.93 0.57
CA TYR A 417 -5.83 43.86 0.47
C TYR A 417 -6.30 44.05 -0.96
N SER A 418 -7.55 43.68 -1.21
CA SER A 418 -8.55 44.70 -1.56
C SER A 418 -9.81 44.41 -0.74
N PRO A 419 -10.37 45.39 -0.02
CA PRO A 419 -11.66 45.21 0.63
C PRO A 419 -12.72 45.20 -0.46
N ILE A 420 -13.45 44.08 -0.57
CA ILE A 420 -14.70 44.05 -1.32
C ILE A 420 -15.64 45.02 -0.60
N SER A 421 -16.02 46.08 -1.32
CA SER A 421 -17.09 47.01 -0.94
C SER A 421 -18.38 46.25 -0.61
N PRO A 422 -19.16 46.66 0.42
CA PRO A 422 -20.51 46.14 0.61
C PRO A 422 -21.43 46.79 -0.42
N SER A 423 -21.44 46.27 -1.63
CA SER A 423 -22.48 46.53 -2.63
C SER A 423 -23.34 45.26 -2.75
N ILE A 424 -24.21 45.05 -1.76
CA ILE A 424 -25.44 44.28 -1.98
C ILE A 424 -26.61 45.26 -1.84
N LYS A 425 -26.79 46.04 -2.91
CA LYS A 425 -28.11 46.46 -3.35
C LYS A 425 -28.56 45.43 -4.37
N THR A 426 -29.69 44.78 -4.08
CA THR A 426 -30.71 44.32 -5.03
C THR A 426 -30.23 43.51 -6.25
N ILE A 427 -30.59 42.21 -6.30
CA ILE A 427 -31.27 41.58 -7.44
C ILE A 427 -32.15 40.46 -6.87
N ILE A 428 -33.44 40.78 -6.78
CA ILE A 428 -34.52 39.82 -6.93
C ILE A 428 -34.53 39.40 -8.41
N SER A 429 -34.94 38.15 -8.65
CA SER A 429 -35.30 37.52 -9.92
C SER A 429 -34.20 36.71 -10.62
N SER A 430 -34.27 35.39 -10.42
CA SER A 430 -34.05 34.44 -11.51
C SER A 430 -35.08 33.31 -11.40
N ASN A 431 -36.09 33.45 -12.25
CA ASN A 431 -37.03 32.46 -12.79
C ASN A 431 -36.71 31.00 -12.44
N VAL A 432 -37.48 30.45 -11.50
CA VAL A 432 -37.76 29.02 -11.44
C VAL A 432 -38.79 28.73 -12.52
N SER A 433 -38.36 28.06 -13.58
CA SER A 433 -39.23 27.45 -14.56
C SER A 433 -40.11 26.41 -13.86
N GLU A 434 -41.42 26.64 -13.92
CA GLU A 434 -42.45 25.65 -13.63
C GLU A 434 -42.24 24.41 -14.51
N GLU A 435 -42.10 23.24 -13.90
CA GLU A 435 -42.68 22.03 -14.46
C GLU A 435 -42.92 20.96 -13.39
N SER A 436 -44.19 20.56 -13.31
CA SER A 436 -44.76 19.36 -12.66
C SER A 436 -44.87 19.33 -11.13
N SER A 437 -45.92 20.00 -10.65
CA SER A 437 -46.65 19.61 -9.44
C SER A 437 -47.22 18.18 -9.57
N LEU A 438 -46.62 17.23 -8.87
CA LEU A 438 -47.27 15.97 -8.46
C LEU A 438 -47.12 15.81 -6.94
N THR A 439 -48.12 16.35 -6.23
CA THR A 439 -48.69 15.82 -4.98
C THR A 439 -47.73 15.18 -3.96
N PHE A 440 -47.03 16.01 -3.18
CA PHE A 440 -46.45 15.62 -1.89
C PHE A 440 -47.56 15.57 -0.82
N ASN A 441 -48.39 14.52 -0.86
CA ASN A 441 -49.40 14.26 0.17
C ASN A 441 -49.51 12.76 0.50
N SER A 442 -48.38 12.05 0.62
CA SER A 442 -48.36 10.62 1.00
C SER A 442 -47.53 10.27 2.24
N HIS A 443 -46.86 11.23 2.90
CA HIS A 443 -46.07 10.91 4.10
C HIS A 443 -46.87 10.58 5.37
N ARG A 444 -48.21 10.67 5.35
CA ARG A 444 -49.07 10.24 6.47
C ARG A 444 -49.73 8.86 6.31
N GLN A 445 -49.55 8.16 5.17
CA GLN A 445 -50.11 6.81 4.98
C GLN A 445 -49.07 5.69 4.91
N ALA A 446 -47.77 6.00 4.75
CA ALA A 446 -46.71 5.00 4.66
C ALA A 446 -46.42 4.27 5.99
N THR A 447 -46.78 4.83 7.14
CA THR A 447 -46.53 4.23 8.47
C THR A 447 -47.51 3.11 8.85
N LEU A 448 -48.68 3.00 8.20
CA LEU A 448 -49.66 1.95 8.50
C LEU A 448 -49.51 0.67 7.64
N VAL A 449 -48.72 0.73 6.56
CA VAL A 449 -48.51 -0.40 5.63
C VAL A 449 -47.27 -1.24 6.00
N ALA A 450 -46.38 -0.70 6.85
CA ALA A 450 -45.11 -1.32 7.24
C ALA A 450 -45.23 -2.59 8.12
N PHE A 451 -46.40 -2.87 8.72
CA PHE A 451 -46.55 -4.01 9.64
C PHE A 451 -46.94 -5.32 8.97
N HIS A 452 -47.53 -5.32 7.76
CA HIS A 452 -48.02 -6.56 7.15
C HIS A 452 -46.88 -7.43 6.61
N CYS A 453 -45.85 -6.83 6.00
CA CYS A 453 -44.77 -7.57 5.36
C CYS A 453 -43.42 -7.49 6.10
N HIS A 454 -43.42 -7.05 7.36
CA HIS A 454 -42.20 -6.75 8.12
C HIS A 454 -41.21 -5.92 7.27
N SER A 455 -40.02 -6.47 7.00
CA SER A 455 -38.96 -5.86 6.18
C SER A 455 -39.15 -6.06 4.65
N GLY A 456 -40.29 -6.61 4.23
CA GLY A 456 -40.67 -6.88 2.84
C GLY A 456 -41.67 -5.88 2.27
N ILE A 457 -41.91 -5.98 0.97
CA ILE A 457 -42.78 -5.04 0.24
C ILE A 457 -44.17 -5.68 0.05
N PRO A 458 -45.26 -5.07 0.56
CA PRO A 458 -46.61 -5.55 0.30
C PRO A 458 -47.00 -5.30 -1.16
N VAL A 459 -47.58 -6.31 -1.79
CA VAL A 459 -48.17 -6.28 -3.13
C VAL A 459 -49.61 -6.76 -3.07
N HIS A 460 -50.47 -6.10 -3.84
CA HIS A 460 -51.89 -6.42 -3.95
C HIS A 460 -52.13 -7.24 -5.22
N LEU A 461 -52.59 -8.47 -5.06
CA LEU A 461 -52.99 -9.34 -6.17
C LEU A 461 -54.51 -9.28 -6.33
N SER A 462 -54.97 -8.79 -7.48
CA SER A 462 -56.38 -8.88 -7.86
C SER A 462 -56.63 -10.24 -8.48
N ARG A 463 -57.27 -11.15 -7.75
CA ARG A 463 -57.68 -12.44 -8.32
C ARG A 463 -58.98 -12.24 -9.12
N HIS A 464 -58.97 -12.65 -10.39
CA HIS A 464 -60.14 -12.57 -11.27
C HIS A 464 -60.84 -13.94 -11.26
N GLU A 465 -61.66 -14.22 -10.25
CA GLU A 465 -62.54 -15.39 -10.26
C GLU A 465 -64.00 -14.95 -10.06
N SER A 466 -64.78 -15.20 -11.11
CA SER A 466 -66.25 -15.20 -11.30
C SER A 466 -67.13 -14.08 -10.69
N LYS A 467 -68.14 -13.70 -11.49
CA LYS A 467 -68.98 -12.49 -11.45
C LYS A 467 -69.86 -12.25 -10.21
N LEU A 468 -69.63 -12.87 -9.04
CA LEU A 468 -70.56 -12.75 -7.91
C LEU A 468 -69.89 -12.74 -6.53
N SER A 469 -68.86 -11.90 -6.34
CA SER A 469 -68.36 -11.50 -5.01
C SER A 469 -67.57 -10.19 -5.11
N PRO A 470 -67.51 -9.35 -4.05
CA PRO A 470 -66.68 -8.15 -4.04
C PRO A 470 -65.20 -8.55 -4.22
N LYS A 471 -64.45 -7.82 -5.06
CA LYS A 471 -63.01 -8.02 -5.31
C LYS A 471 -62.25 -8.23 -3.99
N GLU A 472 -61.90 -9.47 -3.66
CA GLU A 472 -61.01 -9.75 -2.56
C GLU A 472 -59.57 -9.45 -3.02
N ILE A 473 -59.02 -8.34 -2.52
CA ILE A 473 -57.64 -7.94 -2.80
C ILE A 473 -56.74 -8.74 -1.86
N GLU A 474 -56.17 -9.85 -2.34
CA GLU A 474 -55.21 -10.64 -1.57
C GLU A 474 -53.90 -9.84 -1.44
N LYS A 475 -53.51 -9.51 -0.19
CA LYS A 475 -52.22 -8.87 0.09
C LYS A 475 -51.17 -9.97 0.22
N ARG A 476 -50.08 -9.87 -0.55
CA ARG A 476 -48.90 -10.75 -0.42
C ARG A 476 -47.65 -9.92 -0.18
N CYS A 477 -46.63 -10.57 0.36
CA CYS A 477 -45.35 -9.93 0.67
C CYS A 477 -44.25 -10.41 -0.26
N LEU A 478 -43.53 -9.46 -0.86
CA LEU A 478 -42.27 -9.72 -1.55
C LEU A 478 -41.13 -9.60 -0.54
N CYS A 479 -40.55 -10.74 -0.17
CA CYS A 479 -39.49 -10.79 0.83
C CYS A 479 -38.12 -10.53 0.23
N PRO A 480 -37.27 -9.72 0.90
CA PRO A 480 -35.87 -9.62 0.53
C PRO A 480 -35.17 -10.97 0.72
N PRO A 481 -34.07 -11.27 0.01
CA PRO A 481 -33.36 -12.55 0.11
C PRO A 481 -32.89 -12.94 1.52
N SER A 482 -32.82 -11.97 2.43
CA SER A 482 -32.49 -12.13 3.84
C SER A 482 -33.64 -12.71 4.68
N HIS A 483 -34.87 -12.70 4.16
CA HIS A 483 -36.09 -13.14 4.86
C HIS A 483 -36.95 -14.06 3.98
N TYR A 484 -37.82 -14.84 4.60
CA TYR A 484 -38.81 -15.71 3.95
C TYR A 484 -40.05 -15.87 4.85
N GLY A 485 -41.12 -16.45 4.33
CA GLY A 485 -42.42 -16.54 5.01
C GLY A 485 -43.50 -15.75 4.27
N ALA A 486 -44.77 -15.93 4.65
CA ALA A 486 -45.89 -15.27 3.97
C ALA A 486 -45.90 -13.75 4.19
N HIS A 487 -45.28 -13.31 5.28
CA HIS A 487 -45.15 -11.94 5.76
C HIS A 487 -43.68 -11.53 5.94
N CYS A 488 -42.73 -12.29 5.40
CA CYS A 488 -41.28 -12.08 5.57
C CYS A 488 -40.78 -12.14 7.01
N GLU A 489 -41.45 -12.95 7.82
CA GLU A 489 -41.28 -13.11 9.26
C GLU A 489 -40.04 -13.92 9.65
N TYR A 490 -39.55 -14.81 8.78
CA TYR A 490 -38.43 -15.70 9.08
C TYR A 490 -37.13 -15.24 8.45
N GLN A 491 -36.02 -15.36 9.18
CA GLN A 491 -34.69 -15.02 8.68
C GLN A 491 -34.07 -16.17 7.89
N ASN A 492 -33.61 -15.87 6.68
CA ASN A 492 -33.04 -16.87 5.79
C ASN A 492 -31.59 -17.23 6.17
N GLN A 493 -31.25 -18.53 6.13
CA GLN A 493 -29.89 -19.01 6.33
C GLN A 493 -28.99 -18.58 5.16
N ARG A 494 -27.90 -17.87 5.43
CA ARG A 494 -27.07 -17.25 4.38
C ARG A 494 -25.61 -17.05 4.80
N VAL A 495 -24.78 -16.82 3.79
CA VAL A 495 -23.41 -16.35 3.96
C VAL A 495 -23.34 -14.91 3.47
N VAL A 496 -22.91 -14.00 4.35
CA VAL A 496 -22.64 -12.61 4.01
C VAL A 496 -21.15 -12.50 3.70
N VAL A 497 -20.81 -12.16 2.47
CA VAL A 497 -19.42 -11.98 2.05
C VAL A 497 -19.18 -10.50 1.89
N THR A 498 -18.19 -9.99 2.63
CA THR A 498 -17.67 -8.64 2.47
C THR A 498 -16.25 -8.75 1.93
N MET A 499 -16.00 -8.24 0.73
CA MET A 499 -14.69 -8.29 0.10
C MET A 499 -14.15 -6.89 -0.18
N ARG A 500 -12.86 -6.72 0.07
CA ARG A 500 -12.07 -5.59 -0.42
C ARG A 500 -11.08 -6.11 -1.44
N ILE A 501 -11.02 -5.48 -2.60
CA ILE A 501 -10.18 -5.93 -3.72
C ILE A 501 -9.13 -4.86 -4.00
N GLY A 502 -7.87 -5.28 -4.16
CA GLY A 502 -6.78 -4.45 -4.69
C GLY A 502 -6.20 -5.05 -5.97
N SER A 503 -5.79 -4.20 -6.91
CA SER A 503 -5.09 -4.63 -8.14
C SER A 503 -4.08 -3.57 -8.58
N ILE A 504 -2.91 -4.02 -9.04
CA ILE A 504 -1.84 -3.17 -9.58
C ILE A 504 -2.17 -2.71 -11.02
N GLU A 505 -2.84 -3.57 -11.80
CA GLU A 505 -3.24 -3.29 -13.18
C GLU A 505 -4.46 -2.35 -13.19
N TRP A 506 -4.23 -1.05 -12.99
CA TRP A 506 -5.30 -0.07 -12.83
C TRP A 506 -6.13 0.20 -14.09
N GLN A 507 -5.58 -0.12 -15.27
CA GLN A 507 -6.24 0.04 -16.57
C GLN A 507 -7.16 -1.14 -16.92
N ILE A 508 -7.02 -2.27 -16.25
CA ILE A 508 -7.79 -3.48 -16.57
C ILE A 508 -9.02 -3.53 -15.67
N ALA A 509 -10.17 -3.71 -16.31
CA ALA A 509 -11.42 -4.02 -15.64
C ALA A 509 -11.53 -5.53 -15.43
N PHE A 510 -11.89 -5.93 -14.21
CA PHE A 510 -11.98 -7.31 -13.78
C PHE A 510 -13.42 -7.66 -13.42
N LYS A 511 -13.81 -8.89 -13.70
CA LYS A 511 -15.07 -9.50 -13.27
C LYS A 511 -14.77 -10.65 -12.32
N PHE A 512 -15.23 -10.52 -11.09
CA PHE A 512 -15.11 -11.53 -10.04
C PHE A 512 -16.38 -12.36 -10.01
N VAL A 513 -16.26 -13.68 -10.10
CA VAL A 513 -17.36 -14.61 -9.92
C VAL A 513 -17.16 -15.37 -8.62
N VAL A 514 -18.06 -15.15 -7.67
CA VAL A 514 -18.00 -15.70 -6.31
C VAL A 514 -19.02 -16.81 -6.19
N TYR A 515 -18.58 -18.02 -5.88
CA TYR A 515 -19.39 -19.23 -5.76
C TYR A 515 -19.44 -19.70 -4.31
N LEU A 516 -20.61 -20.13 -3.85
CA LEU A 516 -20.76 -20.98 -2.69
C LEU A 516 -20.81 -22.44 -3.18
N ILE A 517 -19.84 -23.26 -2.75
CA ILE A 517 -19.71 -24.66 -3.19
C ILE A 517 -19.70 -25.63 -2.01
N ASP A 518 -20.13 -26.87 -2.26
CA ASP A 518 -20.14 -27.99 -1.31
C ASP A 518 -18.88 -28.87 -1.50
N ASN A 519 -18.37 -29.45 -0.42
CA ASN A 519 -17.23 -30.37 -0.38
C ASN A 519 -17.44 -31.66 -1.18
N ALA A 520 -18.65 -32.23 -1.16
CA ALA A 520 -18.87 -33.61 -1.65
C ALA A 520 -18.77 -33.71 -3.18
N ASN A 521 -19.41 -32.76 -3.90
CA ASN A 521 -19.60 -32.84 -5.35
C ASN A 521 -19.13 -31.57 -6.09
N HIS A 522 -18.53 -30.59 -5.39
CA HIS A 522 -18.22 -29.25 -5.94
C HIS A 522 -19.42 -28.55 -6.61
N ILE A 523 -20.65 -28.89 -6.19
CA ILE A 523 -21.87 -28.30 -6.72
C ILE A 523 -22.00 -26.86 -6.26
N VAL A 524 -22.28 -25.97 -7.22
CA VAL A 524 -22.57 -24.55 -6.97
C VAL A 524 -23.94 -24.42 -6.30
N GLN A 525 -23.96 -23.91 -5.08
CA GLN A 525 -25.18 -23.64 -4.29
C GLN A 525 -25.81 -22.30 -4.69
N SER A 526 -24.98 -21.28 -4.83
CA SER A 526 -25.33 -19.96 -5.36
C SER A 526 -24.07 -19.24 -5.83
N TYR A 527 -24.24 -18.19 -6.62
CA TYR A 527 -23.13 -17.36 -7.09
C TYR A 527 -23.50 -15.87 -7.13
N HIS A 528 -22.47 -15.04 -7.14
CA HIS A 528 -22.58 -13.59 -7.32
C HIS A 528 -21.45 -13.09 -8.23
N GLN A 529 -21.70 -12.03 -9.00
CA GLN A 529 -20.69 -11.43 -9.87
C GLN A 529 -20.44 -9.97 -9.48
N VAL A 530 -19.17 -9.55 -9.47
CA VAL A 530 -18.78 -8.17 -9.15
C VAL A 530 -17.84 -7.62 -10.21
N ASP A 531 -18.18 -6.44 -10.72
CA ASP A 531 -17.35 -5.67 -11.64
C ASP A 531 -16.42 -4.75 -10.86
N TYR A 532 -15.12 -4.86 -11.10
CA TYR A 532 -14.08 -4.15 -10.36
C TYR A 532 -13.13 -3.41 -11.32
N VAL A 533 -12.87 -2.13 -11.03
CA VAL A 533 -11.81 -1.33 -11.67
C VAL A 533 -10.98 -0.65 -10.60
N SER A 534 -9.65 -0.81 -10.63
CA SER A 534 -8.78 -0.33 -9.54
C SER A 534 -8.89 1.18 -9.28
N ASN A 535 -8.97 1.98 -10.35
CA ASN A 535 -9.13 3.44 -10.25
C ASN A 535 -10.38 3.90 -9.48
N ARG A 536 -11.43 3.06 -9.44
CA ARG A 536 -12.71 3.37 -8.81
C ARG A 536 -12.87 2.68 -7.46
N ASP A 537 -12.55 1.39 -7.43
CA ASP A 537 -13.08 0.47 -6.42
C ASP A 537 -12.06 0.01 -5.38
N CYS A 538 -10.78 0.34 -5.54
CA CYS A 538 -9.73 -0.22 -4.70
C CYS A 538 -9.88 0.09 -3.18
N GLY A 539 -10.59 1.17 -2.84
CA GLY A 539 -10.97 1.51 -1.46
C GLY A 539 -12.36 1.01 -1.03
N MET A 540 -13.17 0.49 -1.96
CA MET A 540 -14.56 0.10 -1.70
C MET A 540 -14.65 -1.30 -1.10
N LYS A 541 -15.66 -1.49 -0.25
CA LYS A 541 -16.01 -2.80 0.34
C LYS A 541 -17.28 -3.30 -0.36
N PHE A 542 -17.17 -4.42 -1.06
CA PHE A 542 -18.29 -5.07 -1.71
C PHE A 542 -18.93 -6.05 -0.74
N SER A 543 -20.21 -5.86 -0.40
CA SER A 543 -20.92 -6.74 0.53
C SER A 543 -22.18 -7.31 -0.12
N PHE A 544 -22.30 -8.63 -0.16
CA PHE A 544 -23.42 -9.33 -0.77
C PHE A 544 -23.78 -10.63 -0.02
N HIS A 545 -24.89 -11.25 -0.40
CA HIS A 545 -25.42 -12.46 0.24
C HIS A 545 -25.38 -13.65 -0.72
N LEU A 546 -24.83 -14.77 -0.24
CA LEU A 546 -24.89 -16.07 -0.90
C LEU A 546 -25.86 -16.97 -0.12
N LEU A 547 -26.75 -17.64 -0.84
CA LEU A 547 -27.80 -18.48 -0.28
C LEU A 547 -27.47 -19.96 -0.47
N TYR A 548 -27.88 -20.79 0.50
CA TYR A 548 -27.82 -22.25 0.35
C TYR A 548 -28.97 -22.72 -0.55
N ALA A 549 -28.72 -23.70 -1.42
CA ALA A 549 -29.75 -24.19 -2.35
C ALA A 549 -30.87 -24.93 -1.59
N VAL A 550 -30.49 -25.74 -0.60
CA VAL A 550 -31.41 -26.44 0.30
C VAL A 550 -31.41 -25.75 1.66
N ARG A 551 -32.61 -25.49 2.19
CA ARG A 551 -32.84 -24.77 3.46
C ARG A 551 -33.88 -25.54 4.30
N PRO A 552 -33.56 -25.96 5.54
CA PRO A 552 -32.28 -25.78 6.24
C PRO A 552 -31.13 -26.55 5.58
N LYS A 553 -29.91 -26.03 5.72
CA LYS A 553 -28.71 -26.67 5.14
C LYS A 553 -28.38 -27.98 5.87
N PRO A 554 -27.91 -29.01 5.14
CA PRO A 554 -27.45 -30.27 5.74
C PRO A 554 -26.23 -30.07 6.65
N VAL A 555 -26.26 -30.68 7.84
CA VAL A 555 -25.28 -30.49 8.93
C VAL A 555 -24.00 -31.32 8.72
N ASP A 556 -24.09 -32.38 7.91
CA ASP A 556 -22.98 -33.29 7.55
C ASP A 556 -22.03 -32.71 6.49
N ARG A 557 -22.40 -31.59 5.85
CA ARG A 557 -21.67 -31.03 4.71
C ARG A 557 -20.85 -29.80 5.07
N LYS A 558 -19.64 -29.75 4.51
CA LYS A 558 -18.77 -28.57 4.56
C LYS A 558 -18.94 -27.71 3.32
N TYR A 559 -18.89 -26.40 3.53
CA TYR A 559 -19.10 -25.41 2.48
C TYR A 559 -17.86 -24.52 2.32
N PHE A 560 -17.61 -24.12 1.08
CA PHE A 560 -16.49 -23.26 0.70
C PHE A 560 -16.95 -22.11 -0.18
N ILE A 561 -16.21 -21.00 -0.14
CA ILE A 561 -16.36 -19.90 -1.08
C ILE A 561 -15.21 -19.96 -2.08
N ARG A 562 -15.53 -20.15 -3.36
CA ARG A 562 -14.57 -20.06 -4.47
C ARG A 562 -14.74 -18.72 -5.18
N ILE A 563 -13.65 -18.04 -5.50
CA ILE A 563 -13.68 -16.74 -6.19
C ILE A 563 -12.80 -16.82 -7.43
N ASP A 564 -13.39 -16.67 -8.61
CA ASP A 564 -12.71 -16.74 -9.91
C ASP A 564 -12.64 -15.34 -10.55
N VAL A 565 -11.53 -15.00 -11.21
CA VAL A 565 -11.32 -13.66 -11.81
C VAL A 565 -11.11 -13.75 -13.32
N PHE A 566 -11.82 -12.89 -14.04
CA PHE A 566 -11.75 -12.73 -15.49
C PHE A 566 -11.48 -11.28 -15.87
N GLU A 567 -10.73 -11.04 -16.93
CA GLU A 567 -10.67 -9.73 -17.59
C GLU A 567 -11.99 -9.46 -18.32
N THR A 568 -12.54 -8.25 -18.23
CA THR A 568 -13.83 -7.95 -18.86
C THR A 568 -13.74 -7.69 -20.37
N THR A 569 -12.55 -7.37 -20.90
CA THR A 569 -12.33 -7.07 -22.32
C THR A 569 -12.01 -8.32 -23.14
N THR A 570 -11.05 -9.12 -22.67
CA THR A 570 -10.59 -10.34 -23.35
C THR A 570 -11.30 -11.60 -22.85
N LEU A 571 -12.06 -11.52 -21.75
CA LEU A 571 -12.63 -12.66 -21.02
C LEU A 571 -11.59 -13.71 -20.60
N ARG A 572 -10.31 -13.31 -20.54
CA ARG A 572 -9.22 -14.16 -20.10
C ARG A 572 -9.30 -14.37 -18.59
N TYR A 573 -9.33 -15.63 -18.19
CA TYR A 573 -9.24 -16.03 -16.79
C TYR A 573 -7.84 -15.74 -16.23
N ARG A 574 -7.77 -15.14 -15.04
CA ARG A 574 -6.52 -14.79 -14.35
C ARG A 574 -6.18 -15.79 -13.25
N THR A 575 -7.04 -15.93 -12.25
CA THR A 575 -6.73 -16.70 -11.03
C THR A 575 -7.97 -17.03 -10.18
N SER A 576 -7.79 -17.85 -9.13
CA SER A 576 -8.86 -18.24 -8.20
C SER A 576 -8.40 -18.42 -6.74
N TRP A 577 -9.33 -18.18 -5.80
CA TRP A 577 -9.16 -18.38 -4.35
C TRP A 577 -10.23 -19.32 -3.77
N LEU A 578 -9.89 -20.01 -2.68
CA LEU A 578 -10.80 -20.92 -1.96
C LEU A 578 -10.79 -20.66 -0.45
N PHE A 579 -11.94 -20.34 0.15
CA PHE A 579 -12.09 -20.09 1.58
C PHE A 579 -13.04 -21.10 2.25
N GLU A 580 -12.64 -21.73 3.35
CA GLU A 580 -13.47 -22.68 4.11
C GLU A 580 -14.39 -21.96 5.12
N LEU A 581 -15.66 -22.39 5.21
CA LEU A 581 -16.60 -21.89 6.22
C LEU A 581 -16.45 -22.68 7.52
N VAL A 582 -15.76 -22.10 8.51
CA VAL A 582 -15.42 -22.77 9.79
C VAL A 582 -16.64 -23.00 10.69
N HIS A 583 -17.49 -21.98 10.88
CA HIS A 583 -18.66 -22.03 11.77
C HIS A 583 -19.96 -22.23 10.98
N PHE A 584 -20.05 -23.34 10.26
CA PHE A 584 -21.17 -23.62 9.36
C PHE A 584 -22.51 -23.79 10.10
N TYR A 585 -22.54 -24.04 11.41
CA TYR A 585 -23.79 -24.13 12.19
C TYR A 585 -24.53 -22.79 12.34
N LEU A 586 -23.87 -21.65 12.14
CA LEU A 586 -24.52 -20.35 12.28
C LEU A 586 -25.58 -20.13 11.18
N PRO A 587 -26.77 -19.60 11.51
CA PRO A 587 -27.79 -19.29 10.51
C PRO A 587 -27.31 -18.19 9.54
N VAL A 588 -26.57 -17.21 10.05
CA VAL A 588 -25.89 -16.20 9.22
C VAL A 588 -24.40 -16.22 9.51
N TYR A 589 -23.61 -16.64 8.52
CA TYR A 589 -22.15 -16.62 8.59
C TYR A 589 -21.62 -15.37 7.89
N ARG A 590 -20.80 -14.56 8.55
CA ARG A 590 -20.16 -13.38 7.96
C ARG A 590 -18.70 -13.66 7.64
N LEU A 591 -18.31 -13.53 6.37
CA LEU A 591 -16.94 -13.70 5.91
C LEU A 591 -16.41 -12.37 5.36
N SER A 592 -15.30 -11.90 5.93
CA SER A 592 -14.58 -10.72 5.44
C SER A 592 -13.31 -11.17 4.72
N ILE A 593 -13.10 -10.70 3.49
CA ILE A 593 -12.01 -11.12 2.62
C ILE A 593 -11.27 -9.90 2.08
N GLN A 594 -9.94 -9.92 2.13
CA GLN A 594 -9.09 -8.99 1.38
C GLN A 594 -8.44 -9.75 0.23
N LEU A 595 -8.79 -9.40 -1.01
CA LEU A 595 -8.27 -10.01 -2.23
C LEU A 595 -7.26 -9.09 -2.90
N THR A 596 -6.25 -9.67 -3.53
CA THR A 596 -5.26 -8.92 -4.31
C THR A 596 -4.95 -9.65 -5.61
N VAL A 597 -5.19 -9.00 -6.74
CA VAL A 597 -4.88 -9.52 -8.08
C VAL A 597 -3.44 -9.15 -8.43
N LEU A 598 -2.56 -10.14 -8.57
CA LEU A 598 -1.15 -9.97 -8.93
C LEU A 598 -0.97 -10.06 -10.46
N ASN A 599 0.06 -9.38 -11.00
CA ASN A 599 0.49 -9.47 -12.41
C ASN A 599 1.16 -10.82 -12.76
N ARG A 600 0.74 -11.93 -12.13
CA ARG A 600 1.28 -13.25 -12.46
C ARG A 600 0.48 -13.82 -13.63
N SER A 601 1.17 -14.17 -14.70
CA SER A 601 0.61 -15.05 -15.73
C SER A 601 0.24 -16.40 -15.10
N ILE A 602 -0.82 -17.01 -15.64
CA ILE A 602 -1.41 -18.28 -15.18
C ILE A 602 -0.28 -19.29 -14.96
N LEU A 603 -0.10 -19.74 -13.71
CA LEU A 603 0.71 -20.91 -13.37
C LEU A 603 -0.05 -22.16 -13.84
N ILE A 604 -0.04 -22.40 -15.15
CA ILE A 604 -0.37 -23.71 -15.70
C ILE A 604 0.80 -24.62 -15.35
N GLU A 605 0.73 -25.21 -14.16
CA GLU A 605 1.74 -26.15 -13.69
C GLU A 605 1.65 -27.40 -14.55
N THR A 606 2.75 -27.76 -15.23
CA THR A 606 2.79 -28.94 -16.11
C THR A 606 2.64 -30.28 -15.36
N ARG A 607 2.69 -30.25 -14.01
CA ARG A 607 2.41 -31.40 -13.13
C ARG A 607 1.14 -31.15 -12.33
N CYS A 608 0.00 -31.52 -12.89
CA CYS A 608 -1.26 -31.52 -12.17
C CYS A 608 -1.47 -32.86 -11.42
N PRO A 609 -1.79 -32.86 -10.12
CA PRO A 609 -2.16 -34.08 -9.40
C PRO A 609 -3.58 -34.58 -9.72
N LEU A 610 -4.44 -33.75 -10.33
CA LEU A 610 -5.82 -34.08 -10.71
C LEU A 610 -5.91 -34.62 -12.14
N LYS A 611 -6.78 -35.60 -12.37
CA LYS A 611 -7.11 -36.15 -13.69
C LYS A 611 -8.12 -35.26 -14.42
N CYS A 612 -7.72 -34.04 -14.79
CA CYS A 612 -8.55 -33.20 -15.66
C CYS A 612 -8.55 -33.75 -17.09
N HIS A 613 -9.70 -33.78 -17.76
CA HIS A 613 -9.75 -34.20 -19.16
C HIS A 613 -9.02 -33.19 -20.05
N SER A 614 -7.90 -33.61 -20.67
CA SER A 614 -6.94 -32.72 -21.35
C SER A 614 -7.50 -31.90 -22.53
N LYS A 615 -8.64 -32.31 -23.10
CA LYS A 615 -9.32 -31.56 -24.17
C LYS A 615 -10.44 -30.63 -23.68
N HIS A 616 -10.93 -30.83 -22.46
CA HIS A 616 -12.15 -30.17 -21.98
C HIS A 616 -11.92 -29.28 -20.75
N GLY A 617 -10.70 -29.24 -20.22
CA GLY A 617 -10.37 -28.38 -19.11
C GLY A 617 -8.88 -28.33 -18.79
N ASP A 618 -8.51 -27.28 -18.07
CA ASP A 618 -7.15 -27.02 -17.62
C ASP A 618 -7.05 -27.19 -16.11
N CYS A 619 -5.94 -27.71 -15.62
CA CYS A 619 -5.70 -27.80 -14.19
C CYS A 619 -5.13 -26.50 -13.64
N VAL A 620 -5.74 -25.98 -12.58
CA VAL A 620 -5.37 -24.69 -11.98
C VAL A 620 -5.18 -24.84 -10.47
N LYS A 621 -4.14 -24.23 -9.93
CA LYS A 621 -3.89 -24.15 -8.48
C LYS A 621 -4.60 -22.94 -7.88
N TYR A 622 -5.17 -23.08 -6.69
CA TYR A 622 -5.66 -21.93 -5.93
C TYR A 622 -4.50 -21.07 -5.41
N VAL A 623 -4.69 -19.75 -5.34
CA VAL A 623 -3.60 -18.83 -4.91
C VAL A 623 -3.27 -18.98 -3.43
N ASN A 624 -4.30 -19.17 -2.60
CA ASN A 624 -4.18 -19.14 -1.15
C ASN A 624 -3.98 -20.53 -0.51
N THR A 625 -4.07 -21.62 -1.27
CA THR A 625 -3.91 -22.99 -0.75
C THR A 625 -3.16 -23.86 -1.75
N ASP A 626 -2.54 -24.94 -1.29
CA ASP A 626 -1.88 -25.91 -2.18
C ASP A 626 -2.84 -26.88 -2.89
N LYS A 627 -4.14 -26.56 -2.92
CA LYS A 627 -5.18 -27.34 -3.60
C LYS A 627 -5.29 -26.94 -5.07
N PHE A 628 -5.70 -27.90 -5.89
CA PHE A 628 -5.91 -27.73 -7.33
C PHE A 628 -7.38 -27.96 -7.67
N PHE A 629 -7.82 -27.49 -8.84
CA PHE A 629 -9.11 -27.83 -9.43
C PHE A 629 -9.05 -27.85 -10.96
N CYS A 630 -9.99 -28.55 -11.60
CA CYS A 630 -10.13 -28.55 -13.05
C CYS A 630 -11.04 -27.39 -13.48
N ARG A 631 -10.51 -26.48 -14.30
CA ARG A 631 -11.25 -25.41 -14.94
C ARG A 631 -11.74 -25.90 -16.30
N CYS A 632 -13.04 -26.10 -16.41
CA CYS A 632 -13.64 -26.60 -17.65
C CYS A 632 -13.76 -25.53 -18.72
N HIS A 633 -13.62 -25.94 -19.97
CA HIS A 633 -13.88 -25.11 -21.14
C HIS A 633 -15.39 -24.97 -21.36
N SER A 634 -15.80 -23.96 -22.13
CA SER A 634 -17.22 -23.71 -22.44
C SER A 634 -17.93 -24.97 -22.95
N GLY A 635 -19.08 -25.30 -22.36
CA GLY A 635 -19.87 -26.48 -22.69
C GLY A 635 -19.55 -27.73 -21.86
N TRP A 636 -18.56 -27.67 -20.96
CA TRP A 636 -18.19 -28.78 -20.07
C TRP A 636 -18.26 -28.38 -18.60
N SER A 637 -18.66 -29.33 -17.75
CA SER A 637 -18.83 -29.13 -16.32
C SER A 637 -18.44 -30.39 -15.52
N GLY A 638 -18.56 -30.31 -14.20
CA GLY A 638 -18.16 -31.37 -13.28
C GLY A 638 -16.71 -31.26 -12.79
N PRO A 639 -16.34 -32.00 -11.74
CA PRO A 639 -15.04 -31.89 -11.08
C PRO A 639 -13.85 -32.28 -11.97
N SER A 640 -14.08 -33.10 -13.01
CA SER A 640 -13.07 -33.55 -13.98
C SER A 640 -13.31 -33.01 -15.40
N CYS A 641 -14.29 -32.13 -15.60
CA CYS A 641 -14.69 -31.58 -16.90
C CYS A 641 -15.16 -32.63 -17.93
N THR A 642 -16.00 -33.56 -17.48
CA THR A 642 -16.51 -34.68 -18.28
C THR A 642 -17.99 -34.54 -18.65
N GLU A 643 -18.73 -33.69 -17.95
CA GLU A 643 -20.19 -33.56 -18.13
C GLU A 643 -20.51 -32.45 -19.15
N PRO A 644 -21.04 -32.78 -20.34
CA PRO A 644 -21.42 -31.77 -21.32
C PRO A 644 -22.69 -31.05 -20.88
N TYR A 645 -22.77 -29.74 -21.16
CA TYR A 645 -23.99 -28.97 -20.97
C TYR A 645 -24.14 -27.91 -22.09
N GLU A 646 -25.38 -27.56 -22.39
CA GLU A 646 -25.68 -26.58 -23.43
C GLU A 646 -25.44 -25.14 -22.93
N CYS A 647 -24.52 -24.43 -23.58
CA CYS A 647 -24.19 -23.05 -23.25
C CYS A 647 -25.10 -22.09 -24.04
N THR A 648 -26.14 -21.55 -23.39
CA THR A 648 -27.06 -20.58 -24.00
C THR A 648 -26.64 -19.11 -23.85
N CYS A 649 -25.39 -18.87 -23.44
CA CYS A 649 -24.84 -17.52 -23.32
C CYS A 649 -24.61 -16.88 -24.69
N SER A 650 -24.53 -15.54 -24.75
CA SER A 650 -24.15 -14.80 -25.96
C SER A 650 -22.82 -15.31 -26.55
N PRO A 651 -22.65 -15.36 -27.89
CA PRO A 651 -21.43 -15.88 -28.54
C PRO A 651 -20.15 -15.15 -28.12
N ASP A 652 -20.23 -13.87 -27.77
CA ASP A 652 -19.07 -13.07 -27.31
C ASP A 652 -18.80 -13.20 -25.81
N SER A 653 -19.45 -14.14 -25.12
CA SER A 653 -19.34 -14.36 -23.68
C SER A 653 -18.82 -15.76 -23.37
N ILE A 654 -18.30 -15.96 -22.16
CA ILE A 654 -17.75 -17.25 -21.74
C ILE A 654 -18.66 -17.93 -20.70
N CYS A 655 -18.81 -19.24 -20.88
CA CYS A 655 -19.57 -20.13 -20.03
C CYS A 655 -18.65 -20.75 -18.97
N VAL A 656 -18.92 -20.52 -17.68
CA VAL A 656 -18.00 -20.89 -16.59
C VAL A 656 -18.57 -21.93 -15.63
N GLY A 657 -19.60 -22.66 -16.07
CA GLY A 657 -20.29 -23.69 -15.29
C GLY A 657 -21.80 -23.55 -15.34
N SER A 658 -22.48 -24.29 -14.47
CA SER A 658 -23.94 -24.32 -14.40
C SER A 658 -24.45 -24.20 -12.96
N TRP A 659 -25.60 -23.56 -12.80
CA TRP A 659 -26.35 -23.46 -11.54
C TRP A 659 -27.82 -23.73 -11.81
N ASN A 660 -28.42 -24.70 -11.11
CA ASN A 660 -29.81 -25.13 -11.32
C ASN A 660 -30.14 -25.41 -12.81
N LYS A 661 -29.26 -26.14 -13.50
CA LYS A 661 -29.35 -26.45 -14.95
C LYS A 661 -29.32 -25.23 -15.89
N LYS A 662 -29.01 -24.04 -15.39
CA LYS A 662 -28.79 -22.84 -16.21
C LYS A 662 -27.29 -22.53 -16.30
N PRO A 663 -26.77 -22.11 -17.46
CA PRO A 663 -25.37 -21.73 -17.59
C PRO A 663 -25.07 -20.46 -16.79
N ILE A 664 -23.86 -20.38 -16.24
CA ILE A 664 -23.32 -19.16 -15.63
C ILE A 664 -22.49 -18.46 -16.70
N CYS A 665 -22.98 -17.31 -17.16
CA CYS A 665 -22.35 -16.52 -18.22
C CYS A 665 -21.51 -15.39 -17.62
N VAL A 666 -20.30 -15.19 -18.14
CA VAL A 666 -19.44 -14.04 -17.82
C VAL A 666 -19.47 -13.08 -19.01
N CYS A 667 -20.14 -11.95 -18.81
CA CYS A 667 -20.40 -11.00 -19.89
C CYS A 667 -19.20 -10.10 -20.17
N PRO A 668 -18.93 -9.78 -21.46
CA PRO A 668 -17.98 -8.75 -21.84
C PRO A 668 -18.45 -7.37 -21.35
N LEU A 669 -17.52 -6.42 -21.25
CA LEU A 669 -17.72 -5.10 -20.60
C LEU A 669 -19.03 -4.37 -20.95
N ARG A 670 -19.51 -4.46 -22.19
CA ARG A 670 -20.70 -3.73 -22.68
C ARG A 670 -22.01 -4.49 -22.54
N LYS A 671 -21.95 -5.77 -22.18
CA LYS A 671 -23.12 -6.64 -22.05
C LYS A 671 -23.36 -7.00 -20.60
N PHE A 672 -24.62 -7.17 -20.22
CA PHE A 672 -25.03 -7.61 -18.90
C PHE A 672 -26.26 -8.53 -18.97
N GLY A 673 -26.75 -8.95 -17.81
CA GLY A 673 -27.85 -9.90 -17.68
C GLY A 673 -27.37 -11.35 -17.59
N SER A 674 -28.28 -12.26 -17.22
CA SER A 674 -27.93 -13.65 -16.92
C SER A 674 -27.34 -14.42 -18.11
N TYR A 675 -27.69 -14.03 -19.33
CA TYR A 675 -27.23 -14.65 -20.58
C TYR A 675 -26.33 -13.72 -21.43
N CYS A 676 -26.01 -12.52 -20.93
CA CYS A 676 -25.17 -11.54 -21.61
C CYS A 676 -25.69 -11.03 -22.97
N TYR A 677 -27.00 -10.99 -23.19
CA TYR A 677 -27.60 -10.40 -24.41
C TYR A 677 -27.98 -8.93 -24.26
N LEU A 678 -28.10 -8.41 -23.02
CA LEU A 678 -28.50 -7.02 -22.79
C LEU A 678 -27.30 -6.10 -22.97
N LEU A 679 -27.44 -5.06 -23.79
CA LEU A 679 -26.43 -4.02 -23.97
C LEU A 679 -26.62 -2.90 -22.96
N ASN A 680 -25.52 -2.40 -22.40
CA ASN A 680 -25.57 -1.23 -21.53
C ASN A 680 -25.44 0.06 -22.37
N PRO A 681 -26.52 0.86 -22.51
CA PRO A 681 -26.54 2.01 -23.42
C PRO A 681 -25.72 3.19 -22.92
N LEU A 682 -25.24 3.17 -21.65
CA LEU A 682 -24.52 4.29 -21.04
C LEU A 682 -23.27 4.73 -21.84
N CYS A 683 -22.64 3.80 -22.56
CA CYS A 683 -21.46 4.07 -23.39
C CYS A 683 -21.77 4.21 -24.90
N GLU A 684 -23.04 4.21 -25.35
CA GLU A 684 -23.42 4.16 -26.78
C GLU A 684 -24.09 5.43 -27.35
N GLN A 685 -24.69 6.32 -26.54
CA GLN A 685 -25.34 7.51 -27.12
C GLN A 685 -24.33 8.57 -27.61
N THR A 686 -24.40 8.84 -28.92
CA THR A 686 -23.51 9.68 -29.71
C THR A 686 -23.62 11.18 -29.39
N ASN A 687 -22.50 11.77 -28.97
CA ASN A 687 -21.79 12.89 -29.61
C ASN A 687 -20.45 13.07 -28.86
N ALA A 688 -19.30 12.89 -29.53
CA ALA A 688 -17.97 13.14 -28.98
C ALA A 688 -17.65 12.43 -27.63
N VAL A 689 -17.37 11.13 -27.71
CA VAL A 689 -16.81 10.21 -26.68
C VAL A 689 -16.75 10.79 -25.25
N LYS A 690 -17.69 10.36 -24.38
CA LYS A 690 -17.62 10.61 -22.92
C LYS A 690 -16.24 10.34 -22.33
N CYS A 691 -15.43 9.50 -22.97
CA CYS A 691 -14.01 9.30 -22.72
C CYS A 691 -13.15 9.78 -23.91
N GLN A 692 -12.59 10.98 -23.83
CA GLN A 692 -11.69 11.56 -24.83
C GLN A 692 -10.34 10.82 -24.89
N ASN A 693 -9.49 11.16 -25.87
CA ASN A 693 -8.08 10.73 -25.94
C ASN A 693 -7.83 9.21 -25.82
N ASN A 694 -8.63 8.40 -26.55
CA ASN A 694 -8.62 6.92 -26.51
C ASN A 694 -8.90 6.33 -25.11
N GLY A 695 -9.64 7.04 -24.25
CA GLY A 695 -10.11 6.50 -22.98
C GLY A 695 -11.16 5.40 -23.16
N GLN A 696 -11.08 4.34 -22.36
CA GLN A 696 -12.02 3.23 -22.39
C GLN A 696 -13.19 3.47 -21.43
N CYS A 697 -14.42 3.48 -21.94
CA CYS A 697 -15.65 3.61 -21.14
C CYS A 697 -15.95 2.30 -20.40
N VAL A 698 -16.07 2.37 -19.07
CA VAL A 698 -16.54 1.27 -18.22
C VAL A 698 -17.92 1.63 -17.65
N PRO A 699 -18.97 0.87 -18.00
CA PRO A 699 -20.30 1.14 -17.49
C PRO A 699 -20.42 0.82 -15.99
N ARG A 700 -21.28 1.56 -15.28
CA ARG A 700 -21.62 1.29 -13.88
C ARG A 700 -22.86 0.38 -13.80
N ASP A 701 -23.01 -0.33 -12.69
CA ASP A 701 -24.22 -1.12 -12.40
C ASP A 701 -25.44 -0.19 -12.35
N LEU A 702 -26.38 -0.42 -13.27
CA LEU A 702 -27.61 0.37 -13.46
C LEU A 702 -28.53 0.33 -12.22
N ARG A 703 -28.34 -0.63 -11.31
CA ARG A 703 -29.16 -0.79 -10.10
C ARG A 703 -28.80 0.19 -8.98
N ILE A 704 -27.68 0.89 -9.08
CA ILE A 704 -27.23 1.88 -8.10
C ILE A 704 -27.67 3.25 -8.60
N ASN A 705 -28.77 3.76 -8.06
CA ASN A 705 -29.31 5.07 -8.45
C ASN A 705 -28.41 6.19 -7.89
N SER A 706 -27.43 6.63 -8.67
CA SER A 706 -26.60 7.79 -8.38
C SER A 706 -26.50 8.62 -9.65
N ASN A 707 -26.85 9.90 -9.59
CA ASN A 707 -26.89 10.88 -10.68
C ASN A 707 -25.50 11.22 -11.30
N SER A 708 -24.53 10.31 -11.34
CA SER A 708 -23.19 10.56 -11.90
C SER A 708 -22.76 9.54 -12.95
N ASP A 709 -22.60 10.06 -14.16
CA ASP A 709 -21.84 9.69 -15.35
C ASP A 709 -20.97 8.41 -15.40
N THR A 710 -20.91 7.86 -16.61
CA THR A 710 -19.93 6.87 -17.11
C THR A 710 -18.49 7.15 -16.66
N ILE A 711 -17.73 6.09 -16.39
CA ILE A 711 -16.35 6.20 -15.91
C ILE A 711 -15.38 5.84 -17.04
N CYS A 712 -14.36 6.66 -17.20
CA CYS A 712 -13.35 6.50 -18.23
C CYS A 712 -12.04 5.99 -17.64
N VAL A 713 -11.51 4.92 -18.23
CA VAL A 713 -10.16 4.44 -17.98
C VAL A 713 -9.24 5.07 -19.01
N CYS A 714 -8.36 5.96 -18.56
CA CYS A 714 -7.51 6.76 -19.44
C CYS A 714 -6.20 6.05 -19.81
N SER A 715 -5.65 6.43 -20.96
CA SER A 715 -4.29 6.04 -21.35
C SER A 715 -3.24 6.72 -20.47
N VAL A 716 -1.99 6.23 -20.48
CA VAL A 716 -0.91 6.65 -19.54
C VAL A 716 -0.59 8.16 -19.60
N ASP A 717 -0.85 8.81 -20.73
CA ASP A 717 -0.58 10.22 -20.94
C ASP A 717 -1.75 11.15 -20.59
N TYR A 718 -2.92 10.60 -20.22
CA TYR A 718 -4.14 11.37 -20.01
C TYR A 718 -4.87 10.96 -18.72
N ARG A 719 -5.63 11.89 -18.14
CA ARG A 719 -6.44 11.66 -16.94
C ARG A 719 -7.61 12.64 -16.91
N GLY A 720 -8.48 12.52 -15.91
CA GLY A 720 -9.71 13.30 -15.80
C GLY A 720 -10.93 12.38 -15.82
N LYS A 721 -12.12 12.91 -15.55
CA LYS A 721 -13.35 12.08 -15.52
C LYS A 721 -13.66 11.49 -16.90
N GLN A 722 -13.25 12.21 -17.94
CA GLN A 722 -13.44 11.92 -19.35
C GLN A 722 -12.10 11.76 -20.08
N CYS A 723 -10.96 11.62 -19.39
CA CYS A 723 -9.62 11.62 -20.00
C CYS A 723 -9.28 12.90 -20.78
N GLU A 724 -9.82 14.03 -20.32
CA GLU A 724 -9.73 15.36 -20.89
C GLU A 724 -8.39 16.07 -20.61
N ILE A 725 -7.70 15.69 -19.53
CA ILE A 725 -6.49 16.37 -19.04
C ILE A 725 -5.24 15.63 -19.52
N LEU A 726 -4.37 16.32 -20.25
CA LEU A 726 -3.04 15.83 -20.61
C LEU A 726 -2.11 15.85 -19.38
N ALA A 727 -1.38 14.77 -19.12
CA ALA A 727 -0.40 14.70 -18.04
C ALA A 727 0.83 15.57 -18.34
N THR A 728 1.29 16.34 -17.34
CA THR A 728 2.52 17.12 -17.44
C THR A 728 3.73 16.20 -17.40
N LYS A 729 4.61 16.31 -18.41
CA LYS A 729 5.86 15.55 -18.44
C LYS A 729 6.96 16.29 -17.69
N ILE A 730 7.31 15.80 -16.50
CA ILE A 730 8.37 16.34 -15.67
C ILE A 730 9.69 15.64 -16.04
N HIS A 731 10.61 16.39 -16.61
CA HIS A 731 11.95 15.96 -16.99
C HIS A 731 12.96 16.42 -15.94
N ILE A 732 13.68 15.49 -15.34
CA ILE A 732 14.68 15.76 -14.31
C ILE A 732 16.06 15.46 -14.90
N LEU A 733 16.91 16.48 -15.01
CA LEU A 733 18.24 16.45 -15.59
C LEU A 733 19.31 16.31 -14.49
N PHE A 734 20.25 15.39 -14.68
CA PHE A 734 21.40 15.16 -13.79
C PHE A 734 22.71 15.75 -14.36
N ALA A 735 22.63 16.69 -15.31
CA ALA A 735 23.77 17.14 -16.11
C ALA A 735 24.95 17.73 -15.31
N SER A 736 24.69 18.23 -14.11
CA SER A 736 25.65 18.80 -13.17
C SER A 736 26.36 17.77 -12.28
N LEU A 737 26.00 16.49 -12.36
CA LEU A 737 26.58 15.41 -11.56
C LEU A 737 27.49 14.52 -12.43
N PRO A 738 28.69 14.12 -11.96
CA PRO A 738 29.54 13.19 -12.69
C PRO A 738 28.87 11.82 -12.85
N SER A 739 29.09 11.14 -13.98
CA SER A 739 28.34 9.94 -14.40
C SER A 739 28.29 8.78 -13.39
N HIS A 740 29.30 8.69 -12.52
CA HIS A 740 29.40 7.67 -11.45
C HIS A 740 28.54 7.98 -10.21
N SER A 741 28.07 9.23 -10.06
CA SER A 741 27.27 9.70 -8.91
C SER A 741 25.77 9.74 -9.18
N ILE A 742 25.35 9.48 -10.42
CA ILE A 742 23.94 9.43 -10.80
C ILE A 742 23.31 8.17 -10.20
N PRO A 743 22.24 8.30 -9.39
CA PRO A 743 21.61 7.17 -8.72
C PRO A 743 20.87 6.26 -9.72
N GLU A 744 20.75 4.97 -9.39
CA GLU A 744 19.94 4.01 -10.16
C GLU A 744 18.43 4.26 -10.01
N SER A 745 18.04 4.93 -8.94
CA SER A 745 16.66 5.27 -8.63
C SER A 745 16.58 6.52 -7.78
N ILE A 746 15.51 7.28 -7.96
CA ILE A 746 15.18 8.46 -7.18
C ILE A 746 13.79 8.33 -6.57
N LEU A 747 13.60 8.94 -5.41
CA LEU A 747 12.29 9.18 -4.80
C LEU A 747 11.91 10.63 -5.07
N LEU A 748 10.71 10.85 -5.59
CA LEU A 748 10.16 12.17 -5.85
C LEU A 748 9.00 12.43 -4.91
N HIS A 749 9.12 13.45 -4.06
CA HIS A 749 8.07 13.84 -3.13
C HIS A 749 7.34 15.06 -3.68
N PHE A 750 6.13 14.83 -4.16
CA PHE A 750 5.19 15.87 -4.56
C PHE A 750 4.36 16.28 -3.34
N ILE A 751 4.41 17.55 -2.99
CA ILE A 751 3.70 18.08 -1.82
C ILE A 751 2.67 19.11 -2.28
N THR A 752 1.42 18.86 -1.95
CA THR A 752 0.34 19.85 -2.04
C THR A 752 0.16 20.52 -0.71
N VAL A 753 0.13 21.84 -0.70
CA VAL A 753 -0.17 22.67 0.47
C VAL A 753 -1.61 23.13 0.32
N ASN A 754 -2.44 22.84 1.33
CA ASN A 754 -3.82 23.30 1.33
C ASN A 754 -3.87 24.64 2.07
N THR A 755 -3.92 25.75 1.33
CA THR A 755 -3.89 27.11 1.90
C THR A 755 -5.26 27.64 2.31
N HIS A 756 -6.35 26.90 2.05
CA HIS A 756 -7.71 27.32 2.35
C HIS A 756 -8.40 26.32 3.28
N ALA A 757 -8.81 26.81 4.46
CA ALA A 757 -9.84 26.14 5.23
C ALA A 757 -11.12 26.06 4.36
N PRO A 758 -11.83 24.91 4.33
CA PRO A 758 -13.11 24.84 3.65
C PRO A 758 -14.07 25.87 4.27
N PRO A 759 -14.94 26.52 3.46
CA PRO A 759 -15.93 27.44 3.99
C PRO A 759 -16.83 26.74 5.02
N PRO A 760 -17.22 27.43 6.11
CA PRO A 760 -18.11 26.86 7.11
C PRO A 760 -19.44 26.47 6.45
N GLY A 761 -19.82 25.18 6.55
CA GLY A 761 -21.10 24.69 6.05
C GLY A 761 -21.08 23.34 5.31
N ILE A 762 -19.92 22.78 4.98
CA ILE A 762 -19.84 21.45 4.35
C ILE A 762 -19.28 20.42 5.33
N THR A 763 -20.17 19.77 6.09
CA THR A 763 -19.82 18.57 6.85
C THR A 763 -19.59 17.41 5.88
N THR A 764 -18.38 17.26 5.34
CA THR A 764 -17.99 15.99 4.72
C THR A 764 -17.58 15.01 5.81
N THR A 765 -18.22 13.85 5.81
CA THR A 765 -17.90 12.72 6.68
C THR A 765 -16.48 12.20 6.40
N GLU A 766 -15.64 12.20 7.44
CA GLU A 766 -14.46 11.32 7.61
C GLU A 766 -13.44 11.23 6.45
N LYS A 767 -12.80 12.35 6.09
CA LYS A 767 -11.38 12.33 5.67
C LYS A 767 -10.68 13.55 6.26
N GLN A 768 -9.91 13.33 7.33
CA GLN A 768 -8.95 14.31 7.87
C GLN A 768 -8.04 14.78 6.72
N TRP A 769 -8.27 15.98 6.21
CA TRP A 769 -7.33 16.64 5.32
C TRP A 769 -6.24 17.23 6.20
N GLY A 770 -5.06 16.61 6.22
CA GLY A 770 -3.89 17.22 6.87
C GLY A 770 -3.48 18.54 6.15
N PRO A 771 -2.69 19.41 6.81
CA PRO A 771 -2.20 20.71 6.29
C PRO A 771 -1.60 20.63 4.88
N HIS A 772 -0.93 19.52 4.60
CA HIS A 772 -0.29 19.22 3.34
C HIS A 772 -0.45 17.73 3.01
N GLN A 773 -0.56 17.40 1.73
CA GLN A 773 -0.57 16.01 1.28
C GLN A 773 0.73 15.71 0.53
N ARG A 774 1.41 14.64 0.97
CA ARG A 774 2.63 14.15 0.33
C ARG A 774 2.33 12.91 -0.50
N THR A 775 2.56 13.00 -1.80
CA THR A 775 2.61 11.82 -2.67
C THR A 775 4.06 11.57 -3.06
N THR A 776 4.55 10.36 -2.78
CA THR A 776 5.93 9.97 -3.13
C THR A 776 5.90 8.99 -4.29
N VAL A 777 6.66 9.29 -5.33
CA VAL A 777 6.81 8.46 -6.53
C VAL A 777 8.24 7.95 -6.58
N PHE A 778 8.41 6.63 -6.65
CA PHE A 778 9.70 6.03 -6.92
C PHE A 778 9.90 5.93 -8.44
N LYS A 779 11.08 6.33 -8.94
CA LYS A 779 11.41 6.23 -10.36
C LYS A 779 12.83 5.68 -10.54
N LYS A 780 12.96 4.60 -11.32
CA LYS A 780 14.27 4.12 -11.79
C LYS A 780 14.84 5.07 -12.83
N VAL A 781 16.13 5.35 -12.75
CA VAL A 781 16.86 6.16 -13.73
C VAL A 781 17.46 5.21 -14.77
N PRO A 782 17.12 5.33 -16.06
CA PRO A 782 17.71 4.47 -17.09
C PRO A 782 19.23 4.58 -17.10
N PHE A 783 19.95 3.46 -17.26
CA PHE A 783 21.41 3.41 -17.07
C PHE A 783 22.20 4.25 -18.10
N ASP A 784 21.62 4.56 -19.25
CA ASP A 784 22.24 5.29 -20.36
C ASP A 784 21.74 6.75 -20.49
N GLN A 785 20.79 7.16 -19.64
CA GLN A 785 20.24 8.50 -19.66
C GLN A 785 20.78 9.34 -18.50
N VAL A 786 21.04 10.61 -18.79
CA VAL A 786 21.36 11.67 -17.81
C VAL A 786 20.11 12.43 -17.38
N PHE A 787 18.93 11.89 -17.69
CA PHE A 787 17.65 12.43 -17.28
C PHE A 787 16.66 11.32 -16.99
N THR A 788 15.58 11.65 -16.29
CA THR A 788 14.41 10.78 -16.13
C THR A 788 13.15 11.58 -16.30
N THR A 789 12.10 10.96 -16.83
CA THR A 789 10.82 11.61 -17.09
C THR A 789 9.71 10.95 -16.29
N VAL A 790 8.91 11.77 -15.62
CA VAL A 790 7.74 11.36 -14.87
C VAL A 790 6.52 12.10 -15.39
N ASN A 791 5.47 11.35 -15.74
CA ASN A 791 4.18 11.93 -16.07
C ASN A 791 3.44 12.23 -14.76
N TRP A 792 3.04 13.48 -14.56
CA TRP A 792 2.39 13.94 -13.34
C TRP A 792 1.14 14.75 -13.67
N VAL A 793 0.11 14.63 -12.84
CA VAL A 793 -1.22 15.23 -13.12
C VAL A 793 -1.75 16.04 -11.96
N ASN A 794 -1.51 15.59 -10.73
CA ASN A 794 -2.05 16.27 -9.57
C ASN A 794 -1.36 17.64 -9.43
N PRO A 795 -2.06 18.69 -8.98
CA PRO A 795 -1.37 19.91 -8.60
C PRO A 795 -0.32 19.58 -7.52
N PHE A 796 0.77 20.33 -7.51
CA PHE A 796 1.78 20.25 -6.46
C PHE A 796 2.43 21.61 -6.30
N HIS A 797 2.88 21.94 -5.09
CA HIS A 797 3.51 23.22 -4.78
C HIS A 797 5.00 23.06 -4.53
N LEU A 798 5.41 21.94 -3.95
CA LEU A 798 6.83 21.61 -3.74
C LEU A 798 7.16 20.27 -4.38
N LEU A 799 8.36 20.19 -4.95
CA LEU A 799 8.93 18.95 -5.49
C LEU A 799 10.32 18.72 -4.89
N PHE A 800 10.47 17.63 -4.15
CA PHE A 800 11.77 17.17 -3.65
C PHE A 800 12.22 15.90 -4.36
N ALA A 801 13.52 15.77 -4.60
CA ALA A 801 14.16 14.54 -5.03
C ALA A 801 15.07 13.99 -3.93
N GLU A 802 14.89 12.73 -3.57
CA GLU A 802 15.69 12.02 -2.57
C GLU A 802 16.48 10.88 -3.23
N PHE A 803 17.78 10.85 -2.98
CA PHE A 803 18.67 9.75 -3.37
C PHE A 803 19.97 9.78 -2.54
N HIS A 804 20.57 8.61 -2.28
CA HIS A 804 21.75 8.46 -1.41
C HIS A 804 21.60 9.15 -0.04
N ASN A 805 20.39 9.13 0.55
CA ASN A 805 20.02 9.82 1.79
C ASN A 805 20.23 11.35 1.77
N ASN A 806 20.26 11.95 0.58
CA ASN A 806 20.30 13.40 0.41
C ASN A 806 19.00 13.89 -0.21
N MET A 807 18.47 14.99 0.32
CA MET A 807 17.27 15.67 -0.15
C MET A 807 17.66 16.85 -1.05
N TYR A 808 16.99 17.01 -2.19
CA TYR A 808 17.17 18.12 -3.13
C TYR A 808 15.84 18.78 -3.42
N LEU A 809 15.76 20.10 -3.26
CA LEU A 809 14.59 20.89 -3.61
C LEU A 809 14.64 21.28 -5.10
N LEU A 810 13.68 20.79 -5.90
CA LEU A 810 13.65 21.06 -7.34
C LEU A 810 12.85 22.31 -7.70
N THR A 811 11.73 22.55 -7.03
CA THR A 811 10.89 23.74 -7.28
C THR A 811 10.01 24.10 -6.08
N ILE A 812 9.71 25.39 -5.99
CA ILE A 812 8.69 25.99 -5.10
C ILE A 812 7.77 26.82 -6.00
N GLN A 813 6.47 26.53 -5.98
CA GLN A 813 5.45 27.33 -6.65
C GLN A 813 4.31 27.63 -5.68
N THR A 814 3.89 28.90 -5.61
CA THR A 814 2.78 29.37 -4.75
C THR A 814 1.43 28.98 -5.34
N THR A 815 1.30 29.04 -6.66
CA THR A 815 0.14 28.54 -7.41
C THR A 815 0.60 27.54 -8.45
N TYR A 816 -0.08 26.39 -8.52
CA TYR A 816 0.23 25.37 -9.52
C TYR A 816 -0.27 25.81 -10.91
N VAL A 817 0.63 25.88 -11.89
CA VAL A 817 0.29 26.10 -13.30
C VAL A 817 0.65 24.85 -14.10
N ALA A 818 -0.34 24.24 -14.74
CA ALA A 818 -0.15 23.02 -15.54
C ALA A 818 0.54 23.34 -16.88
N TRP A 819 1.70 22.72 -17.14
CA TRP A 819 2.46 22.86 -18.39
C TRP A 819 2.53 21.53 -19.12
N SER A 820 2.76 21.53 -20.44
CA SER A 820 2.91 20.28 -21.22
C SER A 820 4.20 19.53 -20.85
N GLN A 821 5.29 20.27 -20.63
CA GLN A 821 6.57 19.74 -20.15
C GLN A 821 7.21 20.70 -19.13
N MET A 822 7.70 20.16 -18.02
CA MET A 822 8.51 20.89 -17.04
C MET A 822 9.91 20.28 -17.00
N LYS A 823 10.96 21.10 -16.93
CA LYS A 823 12.36 20.66 -16.86
C LYS A 823 13.00 21.17 -15.59
N PHE A 824 13.54 20.26 -14.77
CA PHE A 824 14.26 20.57 -13.55
C PHE A 824 15.67 20.00 -13.60
N SER A 825 16.65 20.70 -13.07
CA SER A 825 18.04 20.24 -13.00
C SER A 825 18.45 20.05 -11.54
N ILE A 826 19.14 18.94 -11.22
CA ILE A 826 19.66 18.70 -9.87
C ILE A 826 21.02 19.36 -9.73
N GLU A 827 21.07 20.45 -8.98
CA GLU A 827 22.30 21.19 -8.68
C GLU A 827 22.75 20.98 -7.23
N HIS A 828 24.04 21.15 -6.95
CA HIS A 828 24.57 21.04 -5.59
C HIS A 828 24.00 22.11 -4.64
N LYS A 829 23.64 23.29 -5.15
CA LYS A 829 23.03 24.38 -4.37
C LYS A 829 21.58 24.08 -3.96
N ALA A 830 20.93 23.14 -4.65
CA ALA A 830 19.57 22.72 -4.37
C ALA A 830 19.47 21.67 -3.25
N ARG A 831 20.61 21.20 -2.71
CA ARG A 831 20.65 20.23 -1.60
C ARG A 831 20.13 20.86 -0.31
N CYS A 832 19.18 20.19 0.35
CA CYS A 832 18.73 20.51 1.70
C CYS A 832 19.57 19.69 2.70
N PRO A 833 20.51 20.31 3.44
CA PRO A 833 21.34 19.60 4.43
C PRO A 833 20.53 19.23 5.69
N SER A 834 21.07 18.26 6.46
CA SER A 834 20.55 17.92 7.80
C SER A 834 20.91 19.01 8.80
N ILE A 835 20.07 19.23 9.81
CA ILE A 835 20.30 20.18 10.90
C ILE A 835 21.61 19.90 11.66
N ARG A 836 22.09 18.65 11.66
CA ARG A 836 23.40 18.28 12.25
C ARG A 836 24.59 18.93 11.56
N GLU A 837 24.46 19.25 10.26
CA GLU A 837 25.50 19.97 9.49
C GLU A 837 25.41 21.50 9.68
N LEU A 838 24.31 21.99 10.25
CA LEU A 838 23.99 23.42 10.36
C LEU A 838 24.19 23.98 11.77
N LEU A 839 23.80 23.22 12.80
CA LEU A 839 23.85 23.65 14.21
C LEU A 839 24.99 22.98 14.98
N ASN A 840 25.37 23.58 16.12
CA ASN A 840 26.39 23.04 17.02
C ASN A 840 25.91 21.73 17.68
N SER A 841 26.85 20.84 18.03
CA SER A 841 26.57 19.52 18.61
C SER A 841 25.75 19.58 19.91
N THR A 842 25.93 20.64 20.70
CA THR A 842 25.15 20.90 21.92
C THR A 842 23.67 21.16 21.64
N ILE A 843 23.35 21.95 20.62
CA ILE A 843 21.97 22.29 20.24
C ILE A 843 21.29 21.08 19.59
N VAL A 844 22.03 20.30 18.80
CA VAL A 844 21.54 19.07 18.17
C VAL A 844 21.12 18.03 19.22
N ALA A 845 21.80 18.01 20.38
CA ALA A 845 21.50 17.10 21.49
C ALA A 845 20.29 17.52 22.34
N PHE A 846 19.71 18.71 22.14
CA PHE A 846 18.49 19.10 22.83
C PHE A 846 17.28 18.25 22.41
N LEU A 847 16.31 18.17 23.33
CA LEU A 847 14.99 17.58 23.05
C LEU A 847 14.37 18.23 21.80
N PRO A 848 13.63 17.47 20.96
CA PRO A 848 13.11 17.97 19.69
C PRO A 848 12.30 19.26 19.82
N ILE A 849 11.44 19.35 20.84
CA ILE A 849 10.61 20.52 21.11
C ILE A 849 11.44 21.78 21.42
N ARG A 850 12.58 21.63 22.09
CA ARG A 850 13.51 22.72 22.37
C ARG A 850 14.37 23.05 21.16
N ARG A 851 14.81 22.03 20.41
CA ARG A 851 15.66 22.17 19.21
C ARG A 851 14.97 22.96 18.10
N VAL A 852 13.67 22.73 17.87
CA VAL A 852 12.88 23.39 16.82
C VAL A 852 12.86 24.92 16.97
N LYS A 853 12.94 25.44 18.21
CA LYS A 853 12.96 26.89 18.51
C LYS A 853 14.22 27.59 17.97
N TYR A 854 15.26 26.84 17.60
CA TYR A 854 16.51 27.35 17.02
C TYR A 854 16.55 27.24 15.49
N TYR A 855 15.51 26.71 14.84
CA TYR A 855 15.50 26.46 13.38
C TYR A 855 15.53 27.73 12.54
N HIS A 856 15.20 28.90 13.10
CA HIS A 856 15.35 30.17 12.39
C HIS A 856 16.82 30.59 12.19
N ILE A 857 17.74 30.18 13.06
CA ILE A 857 19.16 30.62 13.05
C ILE A 857 19.88 30.24 11.74
N PRO A 858 19.82 29.00 11.23
CA PRO A 858 20.47 28.65 9.98
C PRO A 858 20.03 29.50 8.78
N CYS A 859 18.75 29.87 8.70
CA CYS A 859 18.23 30.73 7.63
C CYS A 859 18.75 32.17 7.73
N GLN A 860 18.99 32.67 8.94
CA GLN A 860 19.55 34.01 9.19
C GLN A 860 21.05 34.06 8.88
N GLN A 861 21.81 33.02 9.25
CA GLN A 861 23.27 32.99 9.08
C GLN A 861 23.71 32.69 7.63
N ARG A 862 22.94 31.88 6.87
CA ARG A 862 23.35 31.39 5.54
C ARG A 862 22.42 31.93 4.44
N LEU A 863 22.85 33.00 3.77
CA LEU A 863 22.06 33.68 2.74
C LEU A 863 21.66 32.83 1.52
N HIS A 864 22.39 31.74 1.23
CA HIS A 864 22.12 30.85 0.10
C HIS A 864 21.39 29.55 0.48
N LEU A 865 21.01 29.38 1.76
CA LEU A 865 20.29 28.19 2.22
C LEU A 865 18.81 28.34 1.85
N ALA A 866 18.31 27.47 0.96
CA ALA A 866 16.90 27.45 0.54
C ALA A 866 16.02 26.56 1.43
N CYS A 867 16.57 25.43 1.87
CA CYS A 867 15.86 24.41 2.64
C CYS A 867 16.83 23.63 3.51
N PHE A 868 16.32 22.99 4.56
CA PHE A 868 17.03 22.03 5.39
C PHE A 868 16.03 21.06 6.01
N HIS A 869 16.52 20.01 6.64
CA HIS A 869 15.67 19.06 7.34
C HIS A 869 16.26 18.66 8.68
N ASP A 870 15.42 18.26 9.62
CA ASP A 870 15.89 17.50 10.77
C ASP A 870 15.84 16.00 10.49
N ASP A 871 16.36 15.19 11.40
CA ASP A 871 16.39 13.74 11.21
C ASP A 871 15.13 13.04 11.74
N GLU A 872 14.15 13.80 12.24
CA GLU A 872 13.01 13.26 12.97
C GLU A 872 11.68 13.50 12.25
N GLN A 873 11.24 14.76 12.14
CA GLN A 873 9.86 15.07 11.71
C GLN A 873 9.71 16.34 10.88
N PHE A 874 10.66 17.26 10.81
CA PHE A 874 10.48 18.54 10.13
C PHE A 874 11.32 18.66 8.86
N MET A 875 10.66 19.13 7.80
CA MET A 875 11.30 19.68 6.60
C MET A 875 11.04 21.18 6.60
N CYS A 876 12.09 21.98 6.46
CA CYS A 876 12.03 23.42 6.60
C CYS A 876 12.46 24.13 5.32
N LEU A 877 11.74 25.19 4.97
CA LEU A 877 12.11 26.12 3.92
C LEU A 877 12.53 27.45 4.54
N CYS A 878 13.58 28.08 4.00
CA CYS A 878 13.97 29.42 4.41
C CYS A 878 13.20 30.46 3.58
N THR A 879 12.43 31.30 4.24
CA THR A 879 11.62 32.36 3.63
C THR A 879 12.47 33.59 3.27
N TYR A 880 11.89 34.55 2.53
CA TYR A 880 12.60 35.80 2.16
C TYR A 880 13.00 36.63 3.39
N ASP A 881 12.18 36.62 4.43
CA ASP A 881 12.45 37.23 5.74
C ASP A 881 13.47 36.44 6.58
N ARG A 882 14.16 35.46 5.97
CA ARG A 882 15.23 34.65 6.57
C ARG A 882 14.78 33.85 7.79
N ARG A 883 13.54 33.37 7.77
CA ARG A 883 12.97 32.52 8.82
C ARG A 883 12.74 31.10 8.30
N ALA A 884 12.80 30.13 9.20
CA ALA A 884 12.38 28.77 8.89
C ALA A 884 10.85 28.65 8.91
N ASN A 885 10.31 28.07 7.86
CA ASN A 885 8.91 27.69 7.72
C ASN A 885 8.87 26.18 7.49
N CYS A 886 8.43 25.43 8.50
CA CYS A 886 8.58 23.98 8.54
C CYS A 886 7.24 23.26 8.50
N PHE A 887 7.22 22.08 7.86
CA PHE A 887 6.08 21.19 7.84
C PHE A 887 6.51 19.78 8.26
N SER A 888 5.54 19.01 8.76
CA SER A 888 5.82 17.65 9.20
C SER A 888 6.13 16.74 8.00
N PHE A 889 7.33 16.21 7.95
CA PHE A 889 7.82 15.27 6.96
C PHE A 889 8.37 14.03 7.66
N ASN A 890 7.70 12.89 7.50
CA ASN A 890 8.23 11.62 8.00
C ASN A 890 9.34 11.15 7.05
N HIS A 891 10.59 11.29 7.49
CA HIS A 891 11.82 10.87 6.79
C HIS A 891 11.96 9.34 6.70
N HIS A 892 11.41 8.63 7.67
CA HIS A 892 11.43 7.16 7.73
C HIS A 892 10.16 6.53 7.14
N LEU A 893 9.52 7.19 6.16
CA LEU A 893 8.37 6.60 5.47
C LEU A 893 8.82 5.47 4.56
N GLU A 894 9.10 4.31 5.15
CA GLU A 894 9.25 3.06 4.43
C GLU A 894 7.86 2.62 3.96
N ARG A 895 7.53 2.92 2.70
CA ARG A 895 6.38 2.31 2.04
C ARG A 895 6.73 0.87 1.68
N VAL A 896 6.90 0.04 2.71
CA VAL A 896 6.99 -1.40 2.55
C VAL A 896 5.72 -1.84 1.83
N CYS A 897 5.87 -2.50 0.69
CA CYS A 897 4.74 -3.10 0.03
C CYS A 897 3.99 -3.98 1.01
N GLN A 898 2.66 -3.98 0.96
CA GLN A 898 1.85 -4.89 1.78
C GLN A 898 2.09 -6.38 1.39
N TYR A 899 2.96 -6.63 0.41
CA TYR A 899 3.17 -7.87 -0.31
C TYR A 899 4.67 -8.15 -0.48
N ASP A 900 5.27 -8.87 0.47
CA ASP A 900 6.71 -9.19 0.47
C ASP A 900 7.18 -10.04 -0.74
N SER A 901 6.24 -10.64 -1.50
CA SER A 901 6.57 -11.63 -2.54
C SER A 901 6.70 -11.09 -3.97
N TYR A 902 6.53 -9.77 -4.19
CA TYR A 902 6.69 -9.19 -5.53
C TYR A 902 8.17 -9.02 -5.93
N CYS A 903 9.01 -8.67 -4.96
CA CYS A 903 10.45 -8.52 -5.18
C CYS A 903 11.19 -9.80 -4.80
N HIS A 904 12.01 -10.31 -5.72
CA HIS A 904 12.81 -11.51 -5.49
C HIS A 904 14.17 -11.17 -4.85
N ASN A 905 14.86 -12.20 -4.34
CA ASN A 905 16.24 -12.12 -3.85
C ASN A 905 16.49 -11.05 -2.77
N GLY A 906 15.50 -10.77 -1.90
CA GLY A 906 15.63 -9.76 -0.84
C GLY A 906 15.54 -8.31 -1.34
N GLY A 907 14.91 -8.08 -2.49
CA GLY A 907 14.60 -6.73 -2.99
C GLY A 907 13.65 -5.98 -2.05
N GLN A 908 13.98 -4.71 -1.78
CA GLN A 908 13.10 -3.81 -1.05
C GLN A 908 11.99 -3.35 -1.99
N CYS A 909 10.75 -3.55 -1.57
CA CYS A 909 9.57 -3.22 -2.37
C CYS A 909 9.04 -1.84 -2.00
N PHE A 910 8.84 -0.99 -3.01
CA PHE A 910 8.24 0.33 -2.87
C PHE A 910 6.92 0.41 -3.65
N GLN A 911 5.91 1.00 -3.02
CA GLN A 911 4.61 1.28 -3.63
C GLN A 911 4.24 2.76 -3.53
N ASP A 912 3.54 3.28 -4.55
CA ASP A 912 3.10 4.67 -4.66
C ASP A 912 1.94 5.03 -3.70
N ASN A 913 1.13 4.06 -3.29
CA ASN A 913 0.08 4.25 -2.31
C ASN A 913 -0.12 2.96 -1.49
N ALA A 914 -0.24 3.10 -0.16
CA ALA A 914 -0.43 1.98 0.76
C ALA A 914 -1.78 1.27 0.58
N THR A 915 -2.84 2.01 0.24
CA THR A 915 -4.18 1.42 0.10
C THR A 915 -4.51 0.98 -1.33
N CYS A 916 -3.94 1.66 -2.33
CA CYS A 916 -4.26 1.46 -3.74
C CYS A 916 -3.04 1.63 -4.63
N PRO A 917 -2.15 0.64 -4.68
CA PRO A 917 -0.92 0.75 -5.45
C PRO A 917 -1.24 0.76 -6.94
N SER A 918 -0.82 1.80 -7.65
CA SER A 918 -0.85 1.87 -9.11
C SER A 918 0.48 1.46 -9.73
N ILE A 919 1.57 1.57 -8.96
CA ILE A 919 2.93 1.24 -9.38
C ILE A 919 3.65 0.55 -8.22
N ILE A 920 4.23 -0.62 -8.49
CA ILE A 920 5.13 -1.33 -7.57
C ILE A 920 6.50 -1.45 -8.21
N ILE A 921 7.54 -1.08 -7.48
CA ILE A 921 8.91 -1.16 -7.98
C ILE A 921 9.81 -1.78 -6.92
N CYS A 922 10.70 -2.68 -7.37
CA CYS A 922 11.72 -3.28 -6.52
C CYS A 922 13.04 -2.52 -6.62
N LYS A 923 13.56 -2.13 -5.45
CA LYS A 923 14.95 -1.72 -5.26
C LYS A 923 15.77 -2.96 -4.96
N CYS A 924 16.64 -3.31 -5.89
CA CYS A 924 17.42 -4.53 -5.79
C CYS A 924 18.61 -4.35 -4.85
N PRO A 925 18.95 -5.40 -4.07
CA PRO A 925 20.19 -5.39 -3.33
C PRO A 925 21.36 -5.40 -4.33
N LYS A 926 22.53 -4.95 -3.87
CA LYS A 926 23.76 -4.98 -4.68
C LYS A 926 23.93 -6.35 -5.33
N CYS A 927 24.37 -6.37 -6.59
CA CYS A 927 24.54 -7.56 -7.43
C CYS A 927 23.26 -8.13 -8.09
N TYR A 928 22.08 -7.57 -7.84
CA TYR A 928 20.82 -8.07 -8.42
C TYR A 928 20.18 -7.02 -9.31
N PHE A 929 19.58 -7.46 -10.42
CA PHE A 929 19.02 -6.58 -11.46
C PHE A 929 17.65 -7.09 -11.96
N GLY A 930 16.98 -6.26 -12.77
CA GLY A 930 15.63 -6.48 -13.30
C GLY A 930 14.55 -5.73 -12.53
N THR A 931 13.34 -5.64 -13.09
CA THR A 931 12.20 -4.98 -12.44
C THR A 931 11.85 -5.59 -11.08
N GLN A 932 11.92 -6.92 -10.98
CA GLN A 932 11.63 -7.70 -9.77
C GLN A 932 12.88 -8.24 -9.05
N CYS A 933 14.09 -7.77 -9.40
CA CYS A 933 15.35 -8.26 -8.81
C CYS A 933 15.60 -9.77 -9.01
N HIS A 934 15.09 -10.32 -10.11
CA HIS A 934 15.19 -11.75 -10.43
C HIS A 934 16.56 -12.15 -10.99
N LEU A 935 17.33 -11.19 -11.53
CA LEU A 935 18.64 -11.44 -12.12
C LEU A 935 19.73 -11.34 -11.06
N SER A 936 20.64 -12.30 -11.02
CA SER A 936 21.82 -12.28 -10.13
C SER A 936 23.10 -12.20 -10.94
N THR A 937 24.02 -11.31 -10.53
CA THR A 937 25.38 -11.20 -11.09
C THR A 937 26.45 -11.81 -10.20
N LYS A 938 26.06 -12.57 -9.18
CA LYS A 938 27.00 -13.25 -8.28
C LYS A 938 27.54 -14.54 -8.91
N GLY A 939 28.86 -14.72 -8.84
CA GLY A 939 29.55 -15.95 -9.21
C GLY A 939 29.18 -16.48 -10.60
N PHE A 940 28.74 -17.73 -10.68
CA PHE A 940 28.45 -18.45 -11.93
C PHE A 940 27.17 -18.00 -12.66
N GLY A 941 26.36 -17.11 -12.05
CA GLY A 941 25.22 -16.49 -12.72
C GLY A 941 25.60 -15.42 -13.76
N LEU A 942 26.88 -15.00 -13.79
CA LEU A 942 27.36 -13.98 -14.72
C LEU A 942 27.57 -14.56 -16.13
N SER A 943 26.53 -14.50 -16.97
CA SER A 943 26.59 -14.90 -18.38
C SER A 943 26.83 -13.70 -19.29
N LEU A 944 27.20 -13.98 -20.55
CA LEU A 944 27.25 -12.96 -21.62
C LEU A 944 25.92 -12.21 -21.75
N ASP A 945 24.79 -12.90 -21.53
CA ASP A 945 23.46 -12.31 -21.60
C ASP A 945 23.30 -11.21 -20.55
N VAL A 946 23.83 -11.42 -19.34
CA VAL A 946 23.80 -10.42 -18.26
C VAL A 946 24.79 -9.27 -18.50
N ILE A 947 26.00 -9.58 -18.96
CA ILE A 947 27.07 -8.59 -19.19
C ILE A 947 26.70 -7.63 -20.32
N LEU A 948 26.19 -8.15 -21.43
CA LEU A 948 25.92 -7.36 -22.64
C LEU A 948 24.44 -6.98 -22.80
N GLY A 949 23.51 -7.78 -22.28
CA GLY A 949 22.08 -7.63 -22.54
C GLY A 949 21.51 -6.27 -22.12
N TYR A 950 21.94 -5.72 -20.99
CA TYR A 950 21.52 -4.37 -20.58
C TYR A 950 22.00 -3.27 -21.54
N ARG A 951 23.11 -3.47 -22.25
CA ARG A 951 23.66 -2.47 -23.19
C ARG A 951 22.97 -2.49 -24.56
N ILE A 952 22.15 -3.50 -24.85
CA ILE A 952 21.39 -3.57 -26.11
C ILE A 952 20.06 -2.84 -25.90
N ARG A 953 19.79 -1.87 -26.77
CA ARG A 953 18.53 -1.12 -26.76
C ARG A 953 17.46 -1.90 -27.56
N PRO A 954 16.34 -2.32 -26.93
CA PRO A 954 15.28 -3.01 -27.66
C PRO A 954 14.61 -2.06 -28.66
N TYR A 955 14.06 -2.60 -29.75
CA TYR A 955 13.33 -1.86 -30.80
C TYR A 955 14.09 -0.75 -31.55
N THR A 956 15.40 -0.58 -31.31
CA THR A 956 16.22 0.41 -32.03
C THR A 956 17.11 -0.25 -33.08
N ALA A 957 17.23 0.37 -34.25
CA ALA A 957 18.02 -0.18 -35.35
C ALA A 957 19.51 -0.33 -34.97
N PHE A 958 20.17 -1.34 -35.54
CA PHE A 958 21.57 -1.66 -35.23
C PHE A 958 22.56 -0.48 -35.42
N LYS A 959 22.24 0.43 -36.36
CA LYS A 959 23.06 1.63 -36.64
C LYS A 959 23.17 2.57 -35.43
N ASP A 960 22.11 2.67 -34.63
CA ASP A 960 21.98 3.63 -33.51
C ASP A 960 22.28 2.99 -32.15
N GLN A 961 22.77 1.75 -32.15
CA GLN A 961 23.22 1.03 -30.95
C GLN A 961 24.56 1.58 -30.42
N PRO A 962 24.84 1.40 -29.11
CA PRO A 962 26.04 1.94 -28.48
C PRO A 962 27.34 1.32 -29.04
N LEU A 963 28.44 2.07 -28.93
CA LEU A 963 29.76 1.69 -29.45
C LEU A 963 30.22 0.31 -28.95
N ILE A 964 29.93 -0.02 -27.69
CA ILE A 964 30.30 -1.30 -27.07
C ILE A 964 29.71 -2.51 -27.81
N LEU A 965 28.50 -2.40 -28.37
CA LEU A 965 27.90 -3.48 -29.16
C LEU A 965 28.63 -3.63 -30.50
N LYS A 966 28.91 -2.51 -31.17
CA LYS A 966 29.62 -2.47 -32.46
C LYS A 966 31.02 -3.08 -32.33
N THR A 967 31.77 -2.72 -31.29
CA THR A 967 33.09 -3.32 -31.02
C THR A 967 32.99 -4.80 -30.70
N SER A 968 31.98 -5.22 -29.92
CA SER A 968 31.78 -6.64 -29.57
C SER A 968 31.49 -7.52 -30.79
N VAL A 969 30.71 -7.01 -31.74
CA VAL A 969 30.42 -7.70 -33.02
C VAL A 969 31.72 -7.90 -33.80
N ILE A 970 32.53 -6.84 -33.94
CA ILE A 970 33.81 -6.89 -34.67
C ILE A 970 34.76 -7.93 -34.03
N VAL A 971 34.94 -7.88 -32.70
CA VAL A 971 35.82 -8.82 -31.98
C VAL A 971 35.34 -10.26 -32.16
N THR A 972 34.04 -10.51 -32.02
CA THR A 972 33.46 -11.86 -32.18
C THR A 972 33.66 -12.39 -33.60
N SER A 973 33.48 -11.55 -34.63
CA SER A 973 33.75 -11.93 -36.02
C SER A 973 35.22 -12.29 -36.26
N ILE A 974 36.17 -11.52 -35.69
CA ILE A 974 37.61 -11.83 -35.79
C ILE A 974 37.91 -13.17 -35.13
N MET A 975 37.39 -13.42 -33.93
CA MET A 975 37.58 -14.68 -33.21
C MET A 975 37.05 -15.88 -34.01
N LEU A 976 35.90 -15.75 -34.68
CA LEU A 976 35.36 -16.81 -35.54
C LEU A 976 36.31 -17.12 -36.71
N VAL A 977 36.76 -16.09 -37.44
CA VAL A 977 37.64 -16.27 -38.61
C VAL A 977 38.95 -16.93 -38.20
N VAL A 978 39.60 -16.43 -37.14
CA VAL A 978 40.85 -17.01 -36.63
C VAL A 978 40.62 -18.44 -36.14
N GLY A 979 39.54 -18.69 -35.41
CA GLY A 979 39.18 -20.01 -34.89
C GLY A 979 38.93 -21.05 -35.99
N LEU A 980 38.21 -20.69 -37.06
CA LEU A 980 37.96 -21.57 -38.19
C LEU A 980 39.23 -21.90 -38.96
N ILE A 981 40.08 -20.89 -39.25
CA ILE A 981 41.36 -21.11 -39.93
C ILE A 981 42.24 -22.05 -39.09
N ASN A 982 42.39 -21.76 -37.80
CA ASN A 982 43.17 -22.56 -36.86
C ASN A 982 42.68 -24.01 -36.78
N GLY A 983 41.38 -24.21 -36.58
CA GLY A 983 40.76 -25.53 -36.46
C GLY A 983 40.85 -26.35 -37.75
N CYS A 984 40.66 -25.73 -38.91
CA CYS A 984 40.81 -26.38 -40.22
C CYS A 984 42.25 -26.83 -40.47
N LEU A 985 43.24 -25.97 -40.22
CA LEU A 985 44.67 -26.31 -40.37
C LEU A 985 45.08 -27.46 -39.45
N CYS A 986 44.61 -27.46 -38.20
CA CYS A 986 44.84 -28.57 -37.27
C CYS A 986 44.22 -29.87 -37.78
N THR A 987 42.97 -29.83 -38.21
CA THR A 987 42.23 -31.01 -38.68
C THR A 987 42.89 -31.62 -39.92
N LEU A 988 43.33 -30.79 -40.87
CA LEU A 988 44.08 -31.23 -42.05
C LEU A 988 45.38 -31.96 -41.66
N THR A 989 46.08 -31.47 -40.64
CA THR A 989 47.34 -32.06 -40.16
C THR A 989 47.10 -33.41 -39.50
N PHE A 990 46.19 -33.47 -38.53
CA PHE A 990 45.97 -34.69 -37.72
C PHE A 990 45.11 -35.77 -38.41
N LYS A 991 44.46 -35.46 -39.55
CA LYS A 991 43.78 -36.46 -40.39
C LYS A 991 44.76 -37.46 -41.02
N GLN A 992 46.04 -37.11 -41.14
CA GLN A 992 47.05 -37.96 -41.77
C GLN A 992 47.24 -39.29 -41.03
N LYS A 993 47.34 -40.40 -41.77
CA LYS A 993 47.49 -41.76 -41.21
C LYS A 993 48.75 -41.92 -40.33
N THR A 994 49.81 -41.18 -40.60
CA THR A 994 51.09 -41.26 -39.86
C THR A 994 50.95 -40.81 -38.41
N LEU A 995 50.18 -39.76 -38.15
CA LEU A 995 50.03 -39.18 -36.80
C LEU A 995 49.02 -39.94 -35.94
N ARG A 996 48.10 -40.71 -36.55
CA ARG A 996 47.07 -41.49 -35.84
C ARG A 996 47.56 -42.86 -35.37
N LYS A 997 48.83 -43.20 -35.59
CA LYS A 997 49.42 -44.45 -35.10
C LYS A 997 49.50 -44.52 -33.57
N VAL A 998 49.51 -43.36 -32.90
CA VAL A 998 49.57 -43.22 -31.43
C VAL A 998 48.32 -42.46 -30.97
N GLY A 999 47.79 -42.80 -29.79
CA GLY A 999 46.60 -42.17 -29.21
C GLY A 999 46.64 -40.64 -29.19
N THR A 1000 47.84 -40.05 -29.03
CA THR A 1000 48.08 -38.60 -29.04
C THR A 1000 47.52 -37.89 -30.28
N GLY A 1001 47.68 -38.49 -31.47
CA GLY A 1001 47.16 -37.90 -32.71
C GLY A 1001 45.65 -38.00 -32.84
N ILE A 1002 45.02 -39.00 -32.20
CA ILE A 1002 43.56 -39.17 -32.18
C ILE A 1002 42.93 -38.12 -31.26
N TYR A 1003 43.48 -37.92 -30.05
CA TYR A 1003 43.00 -36.87 -29.13
C TYR A 1003 43.08 -35.47 -29.75
N LEU A 1004 44.19 -35.14 -30.43
CA LEU A 1004 44.38 -33.84 -31.08
C LEU A 1004 43.44 -33.63 -32.28
N LEU A 1005 43.11 -34.69 -33.02
CA LEU A 1005 42.12 -34.62 -34.09
C LEU A 1005 40.70 -34.34 -33.55
N VAL A 1006 40.31 -35.00 -32.46
CA VAL A 1006 39.01 -34.74 -31.82
C VAL A 1006 39.00 -33.34 -31.20
N ALA A 1007 40.09 -32.92 -30.55
CA ALA A 1007 40.22 -31.58 -29.98
C ALA A 1007 40.12 -30.48 -31.06
N SER A 1008 40.67 -30.69 -32.26
CA SER A 1008 40.54 -29.70 -33.34
C SER A 1008 39.09 -29.60 -33.85
N ILE A 1009 38.35 -30.71 -33.95
CA ILE A 1009 36.93 -30.69 -34.29
C ILE A 1009 36.11 -29.97 -33.22
N VAL A 1010 36.36 -30.28 -31.94
CA VAL A 1010 35.72 -29.61 -30.79
C VAL A 1010 36.03 -28.10 -30.78
N SER A 1011 37.25 -27.68 -31.14
CA SER A 1011 37.59 -26.26 -31.24
C SER A 1011 36.82 -25.51 -32.34
N VAL A 1012 36.52 -26.16 -33.48
CA VAL A 1012 35.68 -25.56 -34.53
C VAL A 1012 34.25 -25.41 -34.05
N ILE A 1013 33.69 -26.47 -33.45
CA ILE A 1013 32.31 -26.48 -32.93
C ILE A 1013 32.14 -25.44 -31.81
N THR A 1014 33.11 -25.30 -30.91
CA THR A 1014 33.03 -24.27 -29.85
C THR A 1014 32.99 -22.85 -30.41
N MET A 1015 33.82 -22.52 -31.40
CA MET A 1015 33.86 -21.17 -31.99
C MET A 1015 32.60 -20.84 -32.80
N THR A 1016 32.02 -21.82 -33.49
CA THR A 1016 30.74 -21.63 -34.19
C THR A 1016 29.59 -21.48 -33.20
N MET A 1017 29.52 -22.30 -32.15
CA MET A 1017 28.50 -22.20 -31.10
C MET A 1017 28.59 -20.89 -30.29
N PHE A 1018 29.81 -20.41 -30.01
CA PHE A 1018 30.04 -19.12 -29.36
C PHE A 1018 29.48 -17.97 -30.19
N THR A 1019 29.74 -17.97 -31.50
CA THR A 1019 29.23 -16.94 -32.41
C THR A 1019 27.72 -17.03 -32.56
N LEU A 1020 27.18 -18.26 -32.66
CA LEU A 1020 25.73 -18.50 -32.68
C LEU A 1020 25.07 -17.92 -31.42
N LYS A 1021 25.64 -18.19 -30.23
CA LYS A 1021 25.15 -17.62 -28.96
C LYS A 1021 25.12 -16.09 -29.01
N PHE A 1022 26.20 -15.46 -29.44
CA PHE A 1022 26.29 -14.00 -29.53
C PHE A 1022 25.23 -13.43 -30.49
N CYS A 1023 25.06 -14.03 -31.68
CA CYS A 1023 24.04 -13.61 -32.63
C CYS A 1023 22.62 -13.75 -32.06
N LEU A 1024 22.31 -14.88 -31.42
CA LEU A 1024 21.00 -15.12 -30.81
C LEU A 1024 20.69 -14.13 -29.66
N LEU A 1025 21.70 -13.78 -28.86
CA LEU A 1025 21.56 -12.73 -27.84
C LEU A 1025 21.21 -11.39 -28.48
N VAL A 1026 21.92 -10.98 -29.53
CA VAL A 1026 21.63 -9.71 -30.21
C VAL A 1026 20.24 -9.72 -30.85
N LEU A 1027 19.88 -10.79 -31.57
CA LEU A 1027 18.57 -10.89 -32.24
C LEU A 1027 17.39 -10.94 -31.25
N SER A 1028 17.55 -11.62 -30.11
CA SER A 1028 16.52 -11.70 -29.07
C SER A 1028 16.33 -10.36 -28.34
N GLN A 1029 17.41 -9.67 -27.97
CA GLN A 1029 17.32 -8.36 -27.29
C GLN A 1029 16.88 -7.22 -28.23
N LEU A 1030 17.11 -7.35 -29.55
CA LEU A 1030 16.54 -6.45 -30.56
C LEU A 1030 15.06 -6.74 -30.87
N LYS A 1031 14.46 -7.78 -30.26
CA LYS A 1031 13.07 -8.22 -30.49
C LYS A 1031 12.75 -8.62 -31.94
N LEU A 1032 13.77 -9.06 -32.68
CA LEU A 1032 13.59 -9.65 -34.01
C LEU A 1032 13.08 -11.10 -33.94
N ILE A 1033 13.36 -11.81 -32.84
CA ILE A 1033 12.85 -13.15 -32.55
C ILE A 1033 11.91 -13.07 -31.35
N ASN A 1034 10.60 -13.28 -31.59
CA ASN A 1034 9.58 -13.24 -30.54
C ASN A 1034 9.01 -14.62 -30.17
N ASP A 1035 9.34 -15.67 -30.91
CA ASP A 1035 8.80 -17.00 -30.64
C ASP A 1035 9.39 -17.58 -29.34
N ARG A 1036 8.51 -17.78 -28.35
CA ARG A 1036 8.86 -18.26 -27.01
C ARG A 1036 9.47 -19.66 -27.06
N SER A 1037 9.02 -20.54 -27.96
CA SER A 1037 9.52 -21.91 -28.06
C SER A 1037 10.98 -21.92 -28.53
N ILE A 1038 11.29 -21.07 -29.52
CA ILE A 1038 12.66 -20.89 -30.02
C ILE A 1038 13.53 -20.33 -28.89
N LEU A 1039 13.10 -19.27 -28.22
CA LEU A 1039 13.86 -18.66 -27.12
C LEU A 1039 14.14 -19.64 -25.97
N ILE A 1040 13.17 -20.50 -25.60
CA ILE A 1040 13.36 -21.52 -24.55
C ILE A 1040 14.37 -22.56 -25.02
N SER A 1041 14.21 -23.07 -26.23
CA SER A 1041 15.11 -24.08 -26.81
C SER A 1041 16.56 -23.59 -26.87
N GLN A 1042 16.75 -22.33 -27.29
CA GLN A 1042 18.08 -21.70 -27.33
C GLN A 1042 18.65 -21.51 -25.92
N CYS A 1043 17.84 -21.02 -24.97
CA CYS A 1043 18.24 -20.78 -23.59
C CYS A 1043 18.75 -22.06 -22.90
N ILE A 1044 18.10 -23.20 -23.14
CA ILE A 1044 18.47 -24.49 -22.55
C ILE A 1044 19.68 -25.10 -23.28
N SER A 1045 19.68 -25.08 -24.61
CA SER A 1045 20.61 -25.90 -25.40
C SER A 1045 21.97 -25.26 -25.64
N VAL A 1046 22.00 -23.98 -26.05
CA VAL A 1046 23.24 -23.35 -26.57
C VAL A 1046 24.30 -23.21 -25.49
N ASP A 1047 23.90 -22.75 -24.30
CA ASP A 1047 24.82 -22.56 -23.18
C ASP A 1047 25.37 -23.87 -22.63
N PHE A 1048 24.50 -24.87 -22.53
CA PHE A 1048 24.88 -26.21 -22.09
C PHE A 1048 25.90 -26.83 -23.06
N LEU A 1049 25.61 -26.82 -24.36
CA LEU A 1049 26.51 -27.36 -25.39
C LEU A 1049 27.84 -26.61 -25.42
N LEU A 1050 27.82 -25.27 -25.38
CA LEU A 1050 29.04 -24.46 -25.38
C LEU A 1050 29.94 -24.80 -24.18
N LYS A 1051 29.36 -25.00 -22.99
CA LYS A 1051 30.08 -25.40 -21.79
C LYS A 1051 30.67 -26.81 -21.91
N VAL A 1052 29.89 -27.78 -22.37
CA VAL A 1052 30.33 -29.18 -22.56
C VAL A 1052 31.48 -29.27 -23.54
N PHE A 1053 31.39 -28.61 -24.70
CA PHE A 1053 32.45 -28.67 -25.71
C PHE A 1053 33.74 -28.00 -25.23
N LEU A 1054 33.65 -26.86 -24.53
CA LEU A 1054 34.82 -26.19 -23.99
C LEU A 1054 35.55 -27.08 -22.96
N GLN A 1055 34.82 -27.65 -22.00
CA GLN A 1055 35.38 -28.55 -20.99
C GLN A 1055 35.94 -29.84 -21.60
N THR A 1056 35.25 -30.41 -22.59
CA THR A 1056 35.75 -31.61 -23.31
C THR A 1056 37.08 -31.30 -23.99
N GLY A 1057 37.25 -30.12 -24.58
CA GLY A 1057 38.52 -29.68 -25.16
C GLY A 1057 39.66 -29.67 -24.12
N ASP A 1058 39.42 -29.10 -22.94
CA ASP A 1058 40.42 -29.01 -21.87
C ASP A 1058 40.88 -30.39 -21.38
N TRP A 1059 39.92 -31.31 -21.16
CA TRP A 1059 40.23 -32.69 -20.77
C TRP A 1059 40.97 -33.47 -21.86
N LEU A 1060 40.67 -33.22 -23.14
CA LEU A 1060 41.42 -33.83 -24.25
C LEU A 1060 42.89 -33.37 -24.26
N TYR A 1061 43.17 -32.11 -23.92
CA TYR A 1061 44.56 -31.65 -23.76
C TYR A 1061 45.27 -32.35 -22.60
N ALA A 1062 44.58 -32.58 -21.48
CA ALA A 1062 45.13 -33.36 -20.37
C ALA A 1062 45.39 -34.83 -20.76
N CYS A 1063 44.49 -35.45 -21.53
CA CYS A 1063 44.69 -36.80 -22.08
C CYS A 1063 45.91 -36.85 -23.01
N VAL A 1064 46.16 -35.81 -23.81
CA VAL A 1064 47.38 -35.70 -24.65
C VAL A 1064 48.65 -35.73 -23.79
N ALA A 1065 48.68 -35.01 -22.67
CA ALA A 1065 49.84 -35.01 -21.77
C ALA A 1065 50.02 -36.34 -21.03
N MET A 1066 48.94 -36.96 -20.55
CA MET A 1066 48.99 -38.28 -19.93
C MET A 1066 49.47 -39.36 -20.91
N GLU A 1067 48.96 -39.37 -22.14
CA GLU A 1067 49.39 -40.33 -23.16
C GLU A 1067 50.89 -40.15 -23.47
N ARG A 1068 51.37 -38.90 -23.56
CA ARG A 1068 52.81 -38.61 -23.76
C ARG A 1068 53.66 -39.10 -22.60
N LEU A 1069 53.22 -38.91 -21.36
CA LEU A 1069 53.89 -39.45 -20.18
C LEU A 1069 53.93 -40.98 -20.23
N PHE A 1070 52.81 -41.63 -20.57
CA PHE A 1070 52.72 -43.08 -20.67
C PHE A 1070 53.68 -43.65 -21.72
N VAL A 1071 53.79 -43.02 -22.89
CA VAL A 1071 54.77 -43.38 -23.93
C VAL A 1071 56.21 -43.32 -23.39
N VAL A 1072 56.55 -42.28 -22.63
CA VAL A 1072 57.90 -42.13 -22.02
C VAL A 1072 58.14 -43.19 -20.94
N THR A 1073 57.15 -43.52 -20.12
CA THR A 1073 57.29 -44.52 -19.04
C THR A 1073 57.49 -45.94 -19.55
N LYS A 1074 56.83 -46.34 -20.64
CA LYS A 1074 56.91 -47.71 -21.20
C LYS A 1074 58.08 -47.89 -22.17
N GLY A 1075 58.61 -46.82 -22.75
CA GLY A 1075 59.79 -46.86 -23.61
C GLY A 1075 59.64 -47.88 -24.75
N THR A 1076 60.50 -48.89 -24.77
CA THR A 1076 60.52 -49.94 -25.81
C THR A 1076 59.37 -50.94 -25.73
N SER A 1077 58.69 -51.05 -24.58
CA SER A 1077 57.55 -51.98 -24.40
C SER A 1077 56.21 -51.35 -24.82
N PHE A 1078 56.21 -50.22 -25.52
CA PHE A 1078 54.98 -49.48 -25.87
C PHE A 1078 54.28 -50.08 -27.10
N ASN A 1079 53.01 -50.49 -26.93
CA ASN A 1079 52.19 -51.03 -28.00
C ASN A 1079 51.21 -49.98 -28.58
N GLN A 1080 51.46 -49.62 -29.85
CA GLN A 1080 50.71 -48.61 -30.60
C GLN A 1080 49.25 -48.99 -30.87
N GLN A 1081 48.94 -50.27 -31.13
CA GLN A 1081 47.56 -50.69 -31.43
C GLN A 1081 46.67 -50.64 -30.18
N THR A 1082 47.21 -51.02 -29.03
CA THR A 1082 46.49 -50.92 -27.75
C THR A 1082 46.22 -49.46 -27.37
N SER A 1083 47.20 -48.56 -27.56
CA SER A 1083 47.03 -47.12 -27.35
C SER A 1083 45.90 -46.52 -28.20
N GLN A 1084 45.78 -46.91 -29.47
CA GLN A 1084 44.69 -46.42 -30.33
C GLN A 1084 43.30 -46.85 -29.87
N ARG A 1085 43.14 -48.11 -29.42
CA ARG A 1085 41.83 -48.59 -28.92
C ARG A 1085 41.47 -47.90 -27.61
N VAL A 1086 42.43 -47.79 -26.69
CA VAL A 1086 42.24 -47.11 -25.40
C VAL A 1086 41.89 -45.63 -25.60
N ALA A 1087 42.54 -44.94 -26.53
CA ALA A 1087 42.25 -43.54 -26.81
C ALA A 1087 40.81 -43.28 -27.26
N LYS A 1088 40.24 -44.15 -28.11
CA LYS A 1088 38.82 -44.04 -28.53
C LYS A 1088 37.85 -44.21 -27.36
N TRP A 1089 38.13 -45.16 -26.47
CA TRP A 1089 37.31 -45.38 -25.26
C TRP A 1089 37.43 -44.22 -24.27
N ILE A 1090 38.63 -43.68 -24.07
CA ILE A 1090 38.85 -42.53 -23.18
C ILE A 1090 38.12 -41.28 -23.69
N ILE A 1091 38.12 -41.02 -25.00
CA ILE A 1091 37.37 -39.89 -25.58
C ILE A 1091 35.88 -39.99 -25.25
N LEU A 1092 35.29 -41.19 -25.38
CA LEU A 1092 33.88 -41.41 -25.07
C LEU A 1092 33.59 -41.25 -23.57
N LEU A 1093 34.47 -41.78 -22.71
CA LEU A 1093 34.37 -41.63 -21.25
C LEU A 1093 34.48 -40.17 -20.80
N VAL A 1094 35.41 -39.40 -21.36
CA VAL A 1094 35.57 -37.96 -21.07
C VAL A 1094 34.31 -37.20 -21.46
N GLY A 1095 33.75 -37.48 -22.64
CA GLY A 1095 32.48 -36.87 -23.07
C GLY A 1095 31.33 -37.18 -22.11
N LEU A 1096 31.18 -38.44 -21.70
CA LEU A 1096 30.12 -38.86 -20.77
C LEU A 1096 30.31 -38.25 -19.38
N PHE A 1097 31.55 -38.18 -18.88
CA PHE A 1097 31.89 -37.54 -17.61
C PHE A 1097 31.49 -36.06 -17.58
N VAL A 1098 31.85 -35.29 -18.61
CA VAL A 1098 31.53 -33.86 -18.70
C VAL A 1098 30.01 -33.61 -18.83
N ILE A 1099 29.31 -34.46 -19.58
CA ILE A 1099 27.85 -34.35 -19.72
C ILE A 1099 27.16 -34.67 -18.39
N ALA A 1100 27.55 -35.75 -17.71
CA ALA A 1100 26.93 -36.18 -16.46
C ALA A 1100 27.05 -35.13 -15.35
N THR A 1101 28.23 -34.52 -15.19
CA THR A 1101 28.46 -33.48 -14.18
C THR A 1101 27.73 -32.15 -14.51
N SER A 1102 27.48 -31.88 -15.79
CA SER A 1102 26.83 -30.64 -16.26
C SER A 1102 25.30 -30.77 -16.48
N ALA A 1103 24.73 -31.98 -16.41
CA ALA A 1103 23.34 -32.26 -16.78
C ALA A 1103 22.27 -31.59 -15.90
N HIS A 1104 22.62 -31.14 -14.69
CA HIS A 1104 21.68 -30.50 -13.78
C HIS A 1104 21.30 -29.06 -14.20
N GLU A 1105 22.18 -28.34 -14.91
CA GLU A 1105 21.93 -26.96 -15.34
C GLU A 1105 20.77 -26.81 -16.35
N PRO A 1106 20.66 -27.59 -17.45
CA PRO A 1106 19.60 -27.41 -18.44
C PRO A 1106 18.19 -27.58 -17.85
N TYR A 1107 18.03 -28.44 -16.84
CA TYR A 1107 16.73 -28.67 -16.18
C TYR A 1107 16.26 -27.46 -15.36
N HIS A 1108 17.19 -26.65 -14.87
CA HIS A 1108 16.90 -25.48 -14.03
C HIS A 1108 16.97 -24.16 -14.81
N ARG A 1109 17.15 -24.18 -16.13
CA ARG A 1109 17.10 -22.97 -16.96
C ARG A 1109 15.67 -22.57 -17.28
N ALA A 1110 15.36 -21.30 -17.10
CA ALA A 1110 14.06 -20.72 -17.37
C ALA A 1110 14.20 -19.36 -18.05
N LEU A 1111 13.19 -19.01 -18.85
CA LEU A 1111 13.04 -17.66 -19.38
C LEU A 1111 12.28 -16.77 -18.40
N VAL A 1112 12.77 -15.56 -18.19
CA VAL A 1112 12.08 -14.49 -17.48
C VAL A 1112 11.85 -13.33 -18.43
N THR A 1113 10.61 -12.89 -18.58
CA THR A 1113 10.23 -11.74 -19.40
C THR A 1113 10.07 -10.52 -18.51
N ASP A 1114 10.80 -9.47 -18.81
CA ASP A 1114 10.67 -8.16 -18.18
C ASP A 1114 9.83 -7.26 -19.09
N GLU A 1115 8.54 -7.14 -18.79
CA GLU A 1115 7.56 -6.46 -19.65
C GLU A 1115 7.81 -4.94 -19.70
N ASP A 1116 8.19 -4.33 -18.57
CA ASP A 1116 8.42 -2.87 -18.49
C ASP A 1116 9.65 -2.44 -19.29
N GLU A 1117 10.68 -3.28 -19.32
CA GLU A 1117 11.91 -3.02 -20.10
C GLU A 1117 11.86 -3.65 -21.51
N GLY A 1118 10.82 -4.44 -21.81
CA GLY A 1118 10.69 -5.17 -23.06
C GLY A 1118 11.80 -6.19 -23.29
N ARG A 1119 12.35 -6.81 -22.23
CA ARG A 1119 13.50 -7.73 -22.29
C ARG A 1119 13.15 -9.17 -21.96
N VAL A 1120 13.96 -10.09 -22.44
CA VAL A 1120 13.85 -11.53 -22.14
C VAL A 1120 15.19 -12.03 -21.64
N TRP A 1121 15.22 -12.66 -20.47
CA TRP A 1121 16.42 -13.16 -19.83
C TRP A 1121 16.39 -14.69 -19.76
N CYS A 1122 17.53 -15.32 -20.03
CA CYS A 1122 17.75 -16.73 -19.77
C CYS A 1122 18.53 -16.87 -18.46
N ILE A 1123 17.88 -17.38 -17.41
CA ILE A 1123 18.51 -17.54 -16.10
C ILE A 1123 18.41 -18.97 -15.59
N VAL A 1124 19.36 -19.37 -14.75
CA VAL A 1124 19.27 -20.60 -13.97
C VAL A 1124 18.48 -20.31 -12.70
N ARG A 1125 17.32 -20.94 -12.55
CA ARG A 1125 16.44 -20.78 -11.40
C ARG A 1125 16.39 -22.09 -10.61
N TYR A 1126 17.17 -22.14 -9.53
CA TYR A 1126 17.11 -23.25 -8.58
C TYR A 1126 15.89 -23.12 -7.66
N PRO A 1127 15.19 -24.22 -7.34
CA PRO A 1127 14.14 -24.22 -6.32
C PRO A 1127 14.71 -23.80 -4.96
N GLU A 1128 13.96 -23.00 -4.19
CA GLU A 1128 14.42 -22.45 -2.91
C GLU A 1128 14.86 -23.54 -1.92
N SER A 1129 14.19 -24.70 -1.93
CA SER A 1129 14.48 -25.83 -1.05
C SER A 1129 15.88 -26.43 -1.22
N TYR A 1130 16.47 -26.36 -2.42
CA TYR A 1130 17.77 -26.98 -2.74
C TYR A 1130 18.80 -26.00 -3.32
N SER A 1131 18.49 -24.70 -3.38
CA SER A 1131 19.31 -23.70 -4.08
C SER A 1131 20.73 -23.61 -3.51
N LYS A 1132 20.89 -23.69 -2.19
CA LYS A 1132 22.20 -23.63 -1.52
C LYS A 1132 23.08 -24.82 -1.91
N TYR A 1133 22.52 -26.02 -1.93
CA TYR A 1133 23.24 -27.23 -2.29
C TYR A 1133 23.66 -27.22 -3.77
N LEU A 1134 22.72 -26.91 -4.67
CA LEU A 1134 23.00 -26.89 -6.11
C LEU A 1134 24.03 -25.80 -6.46
N ASN A 1135 23.96 -24.62 -5.87
CA ASN A 1135 24.97 -23.57 -6.08
C ASN A 1135 26.37 -24.01 -5.63
N ILE A 1136 26.49 -24.70 -4.49
CA ILE A 1136 27.77 -25.25 -4.01
C ILE A 1136 28.27 -26.33 -4.99
N TYR A 1137 27.39 -27.25 -5.39
CA TYR A 1137 27.72 -28.31 -6.35
C TYR A 1137 28.25 -27.75 -7.68
N THR A 1138 27.54 -26.79 -8.29
CA THR A 1138 27.95 -26.12 -9.53
C THR A 1138 29.32 -25.46 -9.39
N SER A 1139 29.59 -24.85 -8.23
CA SER A 1139 30.86 -24.20 -7.94
C SER A 1139 32.01 -25.21 -7.87
N VAL A 1140 31.83 -26.29 -7.11
CA VAL A 1140 32.85 -27.35 -6.95
C VAL A 1140 33.14 -28.03 -8.29
N ILE A 1141 32.10 -28.41 -9.03
CA ILE A 1141 32.25 -29.07 -10.34
C ILE A 1141 32.99 -28.16 -11.33
N THR A 1142 32.70 -26.86 -11.34
CA THR A 1142 33.38 -25.93 -12.24
C THR A 1142 34.86 -25.76 -11.88
N ILE A 1143 35.22 -25.75 -10.58
CA ILE A 1143 36.62 -25.77 -10.13
C ILE A 1143 37.32 -27.04 -10.60
N VAL A 1144 36.68 -28.20 -10.44
CA VAL A 1144 37.26 -29.50 -10.85
C VAL A 1144 37.52 -29.55 -12.35
N HIS A 1145 36.55 -29.15 -13.19
CA HIS A 1145 36.73 -29.16 -14.64
C HIS A 1145 37.74 -28.12 -15.13
N PHE A 1146 37.97 -27.04 -14.38
CA PHE A 1146 38.99 -26.05 -14.71
C PHE A 1146 40.38 -26.49 -14.23
N ILE A 1147 40.57 -26.67 -12.92
CA ILE A 1147 41.89 -26.95 -12.31
C ILE A 1147 42.38 -28.36 -12.66
N GLY A 1148 41.49 -29.35 -12.76
CA GLY A 1148 41.83 -30.74 -13.01
C GLY A 1148 42.71 -30.95 -14.25
N PRO A 1149 42.26 -30.54 -15.46
CA PRO A 1149 43.05 -30.65 -16.68
C PRO A 1149 44.42 -29.97 -16.60
N PHE A 1150 44.50 -28.78 -15.98
CA PHE A 1150 45.75 -28.04 -15.86
C PHE A 1150 46.74 -28.72 -14.91
N ALA A 1151 46.27 -29.19 -13.75
CA ALA A 1151 47.09 -29.93 -12.80
C ALA A 1151 47.67 -31.20 -13.46
N ILE A 1152 46.85 -31.96 -14.19
CA ILE A 1152 47.30 -33.15 -14.93
C ILE A 1152 48.36 -32.78 -15.98
N ASN A 1153 48.17 -31.69 -16.72
CA ASN A 1153 49.15 -31.22 -17.72
C ASN A 1153 50.51 -30.86 -17.09
N ILE A 1154 50.52 -30.12 -15.99
CA ILE A 1154 51.76 -29.72 -15.29
C ILE A 1154 52.47 -30.94 -14.70
N ILE A 1155 51.73 -31.80 -13.98
CA ILE A 1155 52.28 -33.02 -13.38
C ILE A 1155 52.88 -33.92 -14.47
N SER A 1156 52.18 -34.07 -15.60
CA SER A 1156 52.65 -34.88 -16.72
C SER A 1156 53.91 -34.29 -17.37
N ALA A 1157 53.98 -32.96 -17.56
CA ALA A 1157 55.16 -32.29 -18.10
C ALA A 1157 56.38 -32.45 -17.18
N CYS A 1158 56.21 -32.25 -15.87
CA CYS A 1158 57.26 -32.49 -14.87
C CYS A 1158 57.71 -33.96 -14.88
N GLY A 1159 56.75 -34.90 -14.92
CA GLY A 1159 57.03 -36.34 -14.99
C GLY A 1159 57.85 -36.72 -16.22
N ILE A 1160 57.52 -36.18 -17.40
CA ILE A 1160 58.29 -36.38 -18.63
C ILE A 1160 59.73 -35.92 -18.43
N ILE A 1161 59.96 -34.70 -17.92
CA ILE A 1161 61.33 -34.16 -17.77
C ILE A 1161 62.15 -35.02 -16.79
N VAL A 1162 61.57 -35.40 -15.65
CA VAL A 1162 62.25 -36.20 -14.62
C VAL A 1162 62.57 -37.61 -15.12
N LEU A 1163 61.62 -38.30 -15.72
CA LEU A 1163 61.80 -39.67 -16.22
C LEU A 1163 62.78 -39.72 -17.39
N THR A 1164 62.72 -38.75 -18.30
CA THR A 1164 63.65 -38.71 -19.45
C THR A 1164 65.07 -38.40 -18.98
N ALA A 1165 65.25 -37.57 -17.95
CA ALA A 1165 66.55 -37.33 -17.32
C ALA A 1165 67.09 -38.60 -16.63
N ARG A 1166 66.24 -39.35 -15.90
CA ARG A 1166 66.61 -40.62 -15.26
C ARG A 1166 67.00 -41.70 -16.28
N HIS A 1167 66.22 -41.89 -17.35
CA HIS A 1167 66.54 -42.87 -18.39
C HIS A 1167 67.86 -42.56 -19.12
N ARG A 1168 68.15 -41.28 -19.40
CA ARG A 1168 69.40 -40.88 -20.06
C ARG A 1168 70.62 -41.01 -19.15
N MET A 1169 70.47 -40.74 -17.85
CA MET A 1169 71.50 -41.01 -16.85
C MET A 1169 71.83 -42.51 -16.78
N ASN A 1170 70.81 -43.38 -16.74
CA ASN A 1170 71.02 -44.83 -16.72
C ASN A 1170 71.68 -45.35 -18.02
N ALA A 1171 71.47 -44.68 -19.16
CA ALA A 1171 72.06 -45.03 -20.45
C ALA A 1171 73.47 -44.43 -20.70
N ARG A 1172 73.83 -43.30 -20.04
CA ARG A 1172 75.14 -42.65 -20.15
C ARG A 1172 75.68 -42.26 -18.77
N LYS A 1173 76.57 -43.08 -18.21
CA LYS A 1173 77.15 -42.91 -16.86
C LYS A 1173 78.13 -41.73 -16.66
N GLN A 1174 78.43 -40.92 -17.69
CA GLN A 1174 79.53 -39.94 -17.68
C GLN A 1174 79.19 -38.55 -17.11
N LEU A 1175 77.93 -38.24 -16.72
CA LEU A 1175 77.51 -36.89 -16.28
C LEU A 1175 76.58 -36.93 -15.05
N SER A 1176 76.63 -35.86 -14.23
CA SER A 1176 75.79 -35.66 -13.04
C SER A 1176 74.29 -35.51 -13.36
N TYR A 1177 73.43 -36.00 -12.46
CA TYR A 1177 71.97 -35.90 -12.59
C TYR A 1177 71.48 -34.45 -12.80
N ASN A 1178 72.06 -33.48 -12.10
CA ASN A 1178 71.67 -32.08 -12.20
C ASN A 1178 72.05 -31.45 -13.56
N SER A 1179 73.17 -31.85 -14.16
CA SER A 1179 73.54 -31.36 -15.50
C SER A 1179 72.65 -31.96 -16.58
N HIS A 1180 72.26 -33.24 -16.44
CA HIS A 1180 71.28 -33.88 -17.31
C HIS A 1180 69.88 -33.25 -17.18
N LEU A 1181 69.43 -32.96 -15.95
CA LEU A 1181 68.15 -32.31 -15.71
C LEU A 1181 68.10 -30.90 -16.32
N ARG A 1182 69.13 -30.06 -16.11
CA ARG A 1182 69.19 -28.68 -16.64
C ARG A 1182 69.18 -28.64 -18.17
N ASN A 1183 69.93 -29.54 -18.82
CA ASN A 1183 69.92 -29.68 -20.28
C ASN A 1183 68.57 -30.18 -20.80
N GLN A 1184 67.93 -31.16 -20.13
CA GLN A 1184 66.60 -31.62 -20.55
C GLN A 1184 65.52 -30.56 -20.34
N LEU A 1185 65.64 -29.73 -19.31
CA LEU A 1185 64.72 -28.63 -19.03
C LEU A 1185 64.82 -27.53 -20.11
N GLN A 1186 66.02 -27.23 -20.62
CA GLN A 1186 66.18 -26.31 -21.76
C GLN A 1186 65.62 -26.90 -23.06
N LEU A 1187 65.83 -28.19 -23.32
CA LEU A 1187 65.36 -28.88 -24.52
C LEU A 1187 63.83 -29.01 -24.57
N HIS A 1188 63.18 -29.23 -23.43
CA HIS A 1188 61.74 -29.48 -23.32
C HIS A 1188 60.95 -28.29 -22.73
N LYS A 1189 61.55 -27.09 -22.64
CA LYS A 1189 60.90 -25.90 -22.03
C LYS A 1189 59.50 -25.60 -22.55
N TYR A 1190 59.24 -25.90 -23.84
CA TYR A 1190 57.94 -25.66 -24.48
C TYR A 1190 56.81 -26.53 -23.92
N LEU A 1191 57.11 -27.70 -23.34
CA LEU A 1191 56.12 -28.58 -22.70
C LEU A 1191 55.57 -27.99 -21.39
N ILE A 1192 56.30 -27.06 -20.76
CA ILE A 1192 55.83 -26.31 -19.58
C ILE A 1192 55.21 -24.98 -20.00
N ILE A 1193 55.81 -24.28 -20.98
CA ILE A 1193 55.31 -22.98 -21.47
C ILE A 1193 53.87 -23.11 -22.02
N SER A 1194 53.57 -24.19 -22.75
CA SER A 1194 52.24 -24.42 -23.35
C SER A 1194 51.11 -24.49 -22.30
N PRO A 1195 51.17 -25.35 -21.27
CA PRO A 1195 50.18 -25.37 -20.19
C PRO A 1195 50.08 -24.03 -19.44
N VAL A 1196 51.19 -23.35 -19.19
CA VAL A 1196 51.19 -22.06 -18.47
C VAL A 1196 50.48 -20.98 -19.29
N VAL A 1197 50.70 -20.91 -20.60
CA VAL A 1197 49.97 -19.97 -21.48
C VAL A 1197 48.47 -20.28 -21.51
N LEU A 1198 48.08 -21.55 -21.57
CA LEU A 1198 46.66 -21.94 -21.52
C LEU A 1198 46.01 -21.58 -20.18
N VAL A 1199 46.74 -21.75 -19.06
CA VAL A 1199 46.28 -21.31 -17.73
C VAL A 1199 46.10 -19.80 -17.73
N LEU A 1200 47.10 -19.02 -18.15
CA LEU A 1200 47.01 -17.55 -18.17
C LEU A 1200 45.79 -17.04 -18.97
N LEU A 1201 45.47 -17.69 -20.09
CA LEU A 1201 44.29 -17.35 -20.90
C LEU A 1201 42.97 -17.83 -20.30
N GLY A 1202 42.97 -18.91 -19.52
CA GLY A 1202 41.79 -19.42 -18.80
C GLY A 1202 41.51 -18.72 -17.47
N MET A 1203 42.54 -18.16 -16.82
CA MET A 1203 42.46 -17.52 -15.49
C MET A 1203 41.40 -16.41 -15.37
N PRO A 1204 41.19 -15.52 -16.37
CA PRO A 1204 40.16 -14.48 -16.30
C PRO A 1204 38.75 -15.03 -15.99
N ARG A 1205 38.43 -16.25 -16.42
CA ARG A 1205 37.15 -16.91 -16.14
C ARG A 1205 36.97 -17.25 -14.66
N LEU A 1206 38.04 -17.70 -13.99
CA LEU A 1206 38.01 -17.95 -12.54
C LEU A 1206 37.98 -16.64 -11.76
N ILE A 1207 38.72 -15.63 -12.20
CA ILE A 1207 38.74 -14.32 -11.56
C ILE A 1207 37.32 -13.73 -11.55
N ILE A 1208 36.62 -13.76 -12.69
CA ILE A 1208 35.22 -13.32 -12.78
C ILE A 1208 34.30 -14.16 -11.87
N ALA A 1209 34.48 -15.48 -11.82
CA ALA A 1209 33.59 -16.37 -11.07
C ALA A 1209 33.80 -16.34 -9.54
N PHE A 1210 35.02 -16.02 -9.07
CA PHE A 1210 35.40 -16.15 -7.65
C PHE A 1210 35.94 -14.89 -6.98
N LEU A 1211 36.67 -14.03 -7.70
CA LEU A 1211 37.36 -12.87 -7.11
C LEU A 1211 36.56 -11.59 -7.25
N VAL A 1212 35.72 -11.47 -8.29
CA VAL A 1212 34.83 -10.32 -8.43
C VAL A 1212 33.53 -10.60 -7.67
N GLU A 1213 33.29 -9.86 -6.59
CA GLU A 1213 32.11 -10.01 -5.73
C GLU A 1213 30.80 -10.08 -6.54
N CYS A 1214 30.67 -9.21 -7.55
CA CYS A 1214 29.62 -9.14 -8.56
C CYS A 1214 29.74 -7.83 -9.37
N MET A 1215 28.86 -7.62 -10.36
CA MET A 1215 28.67 -6.29 -10.95
C MET A 1215 27.78 -5.45 -10.01
N LYS A 1216 28.32 -4.34 -9.47
CA LYS A 1216 27.62 -3.55 -8.43
C LYS A 1216 26.55 -2.63 -9.01
N SER A 1217 26.82 -2.02 -10.18
CA SER A 1217 25.86 -1.24 -10.94
C SER A 1217 25.88 -1.58 -12.43
N ALA A 1218 24.73 -1.41 -13.10
CA ALA A 1218 24.67 -1.47 -14.56
C ALA A 1218 25.48 -0.36 -15.25
N ARG A 1219 25.84 0.71 -14.51
CA ARG A 1219 26.66 1.84 -14.99
C ARG A 1219 28.17 1.64 -14.81
N ASP A 1220 28.61 0.69 -13.98
CA ASP A 1220 30.03 0.41 -13.74
C ASP A 1220 30.75 -0.02 -15.04
N SER A 1221 32.10 -0.05 -15.03
CA SER A 1221 32.92 -0.36 -16.21
C SER A 1221 32.79 -1.82 -16.69
N VAL A 1222 31.68 -2.12 -17.37
CA VAL A 1222 31.35 -3.42 -18.01
C VAL A 1222 32.45 -3.88 -18.97
N THR A 1223 33.26 -2.96 -19.49
CA THR A 1223 34.38 -3.24 -20.40
C THR A 1223 35.37 -4.25 -19.83
N SER A 1224 35.69 -4.20 -18.53
CA SER A 1224 36.63 -5.15 -17.92
C SER A 1224 36.07 -6.57 -17.90
N PHE A 1225 34.81 -6.73 -17.50
CA PHE A 1225 34.10 -8.02 -17.50
C PHE A 1225 33.98 -8.60 -18.90
N LEU A 1226 33.65 -7.76 -19.89
CA LEU A 1226 33.50 -8.16 -21.27
C LEU A 1226 34.84 -8.60 -21.89
N VAL A 1227 35.93 -7.85 -21.66
CA VAL A 1227 37.27 -8.20 -22.13
C VAL A 1227 37.73 -9.52 -21.50
N ALA A 1228 37.57 -9.69 -20.19
CA ALA A 1228 37.93 -10.92 -19.50
C ALA A 1228 37.09 -12.12 -19.99
N TYR A 1229 35.82 -11.93 -20.31
CA TYR A 1229 34.97 -12.96 -20.92
C TYR A 1229 35.50 -13.36 -22.31
N PHE A 1230 35.83 -12.41 -23.19
CA PHE A 1230 36.40 -12.73 -24.51
C PHE A 1230 37.76 -13.45 -24.42
N ILE A 1231 38.63 -13.03 -23.51
CA ILE A 1231 39.94 -13.68 -23.29
C ILE A 1231 39.75 -15.16 -22.91
N SER A 1232 38.72 -15.49 -22.12
CA SER A 1232 38.47 -16.88 -21.70
C SER A 1232 38.14 -17.84 -22.85
N PHE A 1233 37.72 -17.33 -24.01
CA PHE A 1233 37.43 -18.12 -25.22
C PHE A 1233 38.57 -18.11 -26.24
N LEU A 1234 39.74 -17.52 -25.92
CA LEU A 1234 40.93 -17.59 -26.77
C LEU A 1234 41.61 -18.97 -26.83
N PRO A 1235 41.66 -19.83 -25.78
CA PRO A 1235 42.41 -21.09 -25.83
C PRO A 1235 42.09 -22.01 -27.03
N PRO A 1236 40.82 -22.23 -27.44
CA PRO A 1236 40.48 -23.02 -28.64
C PRO A 1236 41.06 -22.45 -29.94
N THR A 1237 41.32 -21.14 -30.02
CA THR A 1237 41.88 -20.47 -31.22
C THR A 1237 43.40 -20.62 -31.36
N LEU A 1238 44.09 -21.17 -30.35
CA LEU A 1238 45.56 -21.24 -30.30
C LEU A 1238 46.11 -22.67 -30.47
N THR A 1239 45.26 -23.66 -30.75
CA THR A 1239 45.67 -25.08 -30.83
C THR A 1239 46.79 -25.35 -31.83
N PHE A 1240 46.80 -24.70 -33.00
CA PHE A 1240 47.88 -24.82 -33.99
C PHE A 1240 49.20 -24.25 -33.47
N ALA A 1241 49.14 -23.05 -32.88
CA ALA A 1241 50.31 -22.36 -32.34
C ALA A 1241 50.94 -23.13 -31.17
N VAL A 1242 50.10 -23.76 -30.33
CA VAL A 1242 50.53 -24.47 -29.13
C VAL A 1242 51.09 -25.86 -29.44
N PHE A 1243 50.45 -26.63 -30.33
CA PHE A 1243 50.84 -28.03 -30.55
C PHE A 1243 51.66 -28.26 -31.82
N ILE A 1244 51.36 -27.60 -32.94
CA ILE A 1244 51.98 -27.90 -34.24
C ILE A 1244 53.27 -27.10 -34.43
N LEU A 1245 53.25 -25.79 -34.14
CA LEU A 1245 54.40 -24.91 -34.36
C LEU A 1245 55.69 -25.33 -33.63
N PRO A 1246 55.63 -25.73 -32.33
CA PRO A 1246 56.82 -26.09 -31.56
C PRO A 1246 57.38 -27.48 -31.90
N SER A 1247 56.57 -28.36 -32.49
CA SER A 1247 56.94 -29.75 -32.74
C SER A 1247 57.50 -29.93 -34.15
N GLN A 1248 58.77 -30.31 -34.26
CA GLN A 1248 59.41 -30.59 -35.56
C GLN A 1248 58.68 -31.69 -36.33
N THR A 1249 58.19 -32.73 -35.64
CA THR A 1249 57.49 -33.87 -36.27
C THR A 1249 56.15 -33.43 -36.86
N TYR A 1250 55.35 -32.66 -36.12
CA TYR A 1250 54.06 -32.18 -36.61
C TYR A 1250 54.22 -31.13 -37.70
N ARG A 1251 55.21 -30.21 -37.58
CA ARG A 1251 55.50 -29.19 -38.59
C ARG A 1251 55.93 -29.79 -39.94
N ASN A 1252 56.72 -30.87 -39.92
CA ASN A 1252 57.11 -31.56 -41.15
C ASN A 1252 55.91 -32.24 -41.82
N VAL A 1253 55.06 -32.92 -41.05
CA VAL A 1253 53.84 -33.54 -41.59
C VAL A 1253 52.88 -32.47 -42.16
N PHE A 1254 52.73 -31.33 -41.48
CA PHE A 1254 51.95 -30.21 -41.99
C PHE A 1254 52.46 -29.69 -43.33
N LYS A 1255 53.78 -29.44 -43.48
CA LYS A 1255 54.39 -29.02 -44.75
C LYS A 1255 54.11 -30.02 -45.88
N THR A 1256 54.22 -31.32 -45.59
CA THR A 1256 53.92 -32.37 -46.59
C THR A 1256 52.45 -32.39 -47.00
N SER A 1257 51.51 -32.28 -46.04
CA SER A 1257 50.08 -32.23 -46.33
C SER A 1257 49.70 -30.97 -47.11
N MET A 1258 50.32 -29.82 -46.80
CA MET A 1258 50.09 -28.59 -47.53
C MET A 1258 50.61 -28.66 -48.97
N ALA A 1259 51.77 -29.28 -49.19
CA ALA A 1259 52.33 -29.50 -50.53
C ALA A 1259 51.44 -30.42 -51.38
N SER A 1260 50.87 -31.48 -50.80
CA SER A 1260 49.92 -32.34 -51.52
C SER A 1260 48.62 -31.60 -51.85
N LEU A 1261 48.11 -30.77 -50.93
CA LEU A 1261 46.91 -29.97 -51.16
C LEU A 1261 47.15 -28.93 -52.26
N ARG A 1262 48.33 -28.30 -52.31
CA ARG A 1262 48.74 -27.38 -53.39
C ARG A 1262 48.78 -28.08 -54.76
N LYS A 1263 49.24 -29.34 -54.81
CA LYS A 1263 49.22 -30.16 -56.03
C LYS A 1263 47.80 -30.52 -56.47
N ILE A 1264 46.90 -30.83 -55.53
CA ILE A 1264 45.48 -31.09 -55.83
C ILE A 1264 44.78 -29.82 -56.30
N PHE A 1265 45.03 -28.68 -55.66
CA PHE A 1265 44.45 -27.39 -56.04
C PHE A 1265 44.92 -26.95 -57.43
N HIS A 1266 46.21 -27.14 -57.75
CA HIS A 1266 46.73 -26.94 -59.11
C HIS A 1266 46.12 -27.90 -60.12
N ARG A 1267 45.85 -29.16 -59.76
CA ARG A 1267 45.13 -30.13 -60.62
C ARG A 1267 43.68 -29.75 -60.86
N CYS A 1268 42.96 -29.22 -59.86
CA CYS A 1268 41.58 -28.75 -60.03
C CYS A 1268 41.51 -27.47 -60.87
N LEU A 1269 42.49 -26.55 -60.71
CA LEU A 1269 42.60 -25.36 -61.57
C LEU A 1269 43.04 -25.68 -63.00
N SER A 1270 43.80 -26.76 -63.24
CA SER A 1270 44.15 -27.23 -64.59
C SER A 1270 43.09 -28.08 -65.27
N VAL A 1271 41.98 -28.40 -64.57
CA VAL A 1271 40.80 -29.10 -65.14
C VAL A 1271 39.69 -28.11 -65.48
N HIS A 1272 39.80 -26.85 -65.05
CA HIS A 1272 38.88 -25.76 -65.38
C HIS A 1272 39.44 -24.77 -66.44
N LYS A 1273 40.70 -24.93 -66.84
CA LYS A 1273 41.26 -24.44 -68.11
C LYS A 1273 41.32 -25.61 -69.07
#